data_AF-A0AAD4FR77-F1
#
_entry.id   AF-A0AAD4FR77-F1
#
_cell.length_a   1.000
_cell.length_b   1.000
_cell.length_c   1.000
_cell.angle_alpha   90.00
_cell.angle_beta   90.00
_cell.angle_gamma   90.00
#
_symmetry.space_group_name_H-M   'P 1'
#
loop_
_entity.id
_entity.type
_entity.pdbx_description
1 polymer ?
#
loop_
_entity_poly.entity_id
_entity_poly.type
_entity_poly.pdbx_seq_one_letter_code
_entity_poly.pdbx_strand_id
1 'polypeptide(L)'
;MLLLTIVKNTPLVWRIDADLGVSISSPKLSQSHWVRKIVEDSQKRLWIGGKQGLELLNKDADFFEKIAVESESSENIYDILESTDQQIWVGTEQGLGRIVDEQLIAVSPYSSPSVLNLETVLSLTEVDAENLLLASKSGVYIFNKESNHTTRIVFNSQEPVYADKVGKLPDGTIWLSVHGLGLGYYDPAKNEVRLEHLDLEGFETTGYVYDVTTQGEKVIAASLNSGLISITSAGVEPSSLYPPLLTLFSDADVNIYGSFNDGIFKSTPSSQAFRNTLFNHASPYSSYEINDIAYHQRAVWVADHLFGLCKYSVDGVRLKCIEKSSSVHGLSVDGAGYIWASMYDALLKIDPRSGQVLDRFDLLELTIPEQIYSIGNSALHEYWLSHSFAGITHLNILTRKVIRYDTGNSRLLSDRVHKLIIEDKLLWIATSKGLQSFDLVSGEFSDALLPPQSSELSVYDFALDDSHIMWMQTNDGTKAYDTQLKRWLALPNQIANIENASMNSAHGLMWFAYAKGIVTWHHKNQQLRYYDKGDGLFPNGYLPGATTTTEQGKLLFTSTKGFTAISPLKLHVMSSRPTVSEVMVTHASGEQQRSFNQLQLHSIPYDHASLRFSFANLNMQSSSKHVFKYKVLGLSDIWVELANERDLIIPKLPWGQYSLIVKSTDSEGNWDPVSTQFDFSVATPWYATKVAMSVYVFVVLLGITLIYRARLRALREKQQLLEQEVQRQTAKIGRQNEKLSAQARDLSKAESERSSLLRTLSHELMTPITLLQGPAEQIIRQEEHSQRVLLAQLIASNAKRLKVLVEQLMMVSSEQPDNAVMTNRYDFSAICLAQIKVFNNLLVSRNMTCHIDIVEGIYVMAGTDELEKCVSNLLSNAIKYSPMNSRMEVTLRSFSQNEKEVCLLQVKDQGIGIEAGYLERIFEAEYRTSAGKQFTQGQGIGLNLVKELVHKIGGHISVSSELGKGSCFGIEFAVSSRLDLNPIKTTYGSAFPEEILDLNYNVSMYDDTTESLSKLTLLIIDDTPDMLNFIVSIFAQQFQVVTAKDGYDGVLMANEVLPDLIISDVMMPKLDGFELVTQIKSNELTGHIPVLLLTANMSDEKKLKGLKLHANDYLHKPFSVPELELKVRNILQLQNANRQRWQREIQQRKSKDYSPELFDSAAVLFIAKIDKALSSLYSDASLSVSQLAKEVALSERQLHRKLTSVAGVTPNEYIRQYRLFQSQSILRRGVSVSQVSDDVGFNSPAYFSACFKKQFSMTPKQYVQGIHDAEC
;
A
#
# COMPACT_ATOMS: atom_id res chain seq x y z
N MET A 1 33.51 4.88 -12.19
CA MET A 1 32.15 5.00 -11.54
C MET A 1 31.75 3.69 -10.81
N LEU A 2 32.01 2.54 -11.43
CA LEU A 2 31.83 1.20 -10.86
C LEU A 2 32.75 0.92 -9.65
N LEU A 3 34.01 1.36 -9.74
CA LEU A 3 35.05 1.23 -8.70
C LEU A 3 34.66 1.92 -7.40
N LEU A 4 34.06 3.11 -7.52
CA LEU A 4 33.47 3.83 -6.41
C LEU A 4 32.30 3.06 -5.80
N THR A 5 31.47 2.31 -6.53
CA THR A 5 30.28 1.68 -5.93
C THR A 5 30.61 0.45 -5.07
N ILE A 6 31.63 -0.33 -5.44
CA ILE A 6 32.09 -1.49 -4.66
C ILE A 6 32.73 -1.04 -3.33
N VAL A 7 33.46 0.08 -3.35
CA VAL A 7 34.02 0.71 -2.15
C VAL A 7 32.99 1.56 -1.39
N LYS A 8 31.97 2.12 -2.06
CA LYS A 8 30.97 3.02 -1.48
C LYS A 8 29.75 2.32 -0.87
N ASN A 9 29.42 1.08 -1.26
CA ASN A 9 28.24 0.35 -0.74
C ASN A 9 28.57 -0.76 0.27
N THR A 10 29.82 -0.89 0.67
CA THR A 10 30.21 -1.75 1.79
C THR A 10 30.51 -0.88 3.01
N PRO A 11 29.77 -1.01 4.12
CA PRO A 11 30.32 -0.62 5.42
C PRO A 11 31.34 -1.71 5.78
N LEU A 12 32.49 -1.72 5.10
CA LEU A 12 33.65 -2.46 5.56
C LEU A 12 34.26 -1.68 6.73
N VAL A 13 33.56 -1.74 7.86
CA VAL A 13 34.27 -1.79 9.13
C VAL A 13 34.99 -3.13 9.08
N TRP A 14 36.29 -3.13 8.78
CA TRP A 14 37.15 -4.24 9.17
C TRP A 14 37.29 -4.22 10.70
N ARG A 15 36.18 -4.44 11.42
CA ARG A 15 36.19 -4.96 12.77
C ARG A 15 35.81 -6.40 12.64
N ILE A 16 36.73 -7.26 13.05
CA ILE A 16 36.42 -8.60 13.51
C ILE A 16 35.60 -8.40 14.80
N ASP A 17 34.32 -8.08 14.67
CA ASP A 17 33.34 -8.27 15.74
C ASP A 17 32.60 -9.57 15.38
N ALA A 18 33.10 -10.65 15.97
CA ALA A 18 32.46 -11.95 15.96
C ALA A 18 31.20 -11.87 16.84
N ASP A 19 30.10 -11.34 16.30
CA ASP A 19 28.72 -11.56 16.76
C ASP A 19 27.79 -10.62 15.99
N LEU A 20 27.32 -11.04 14.81
CA LEU A 20 26.04 -10.66 14.18
C LEU A 20 25.99 -11.29 12.77
N GLY A 21 25.35 -12.46 12.68
CA GLY A 21 25.20 -13.22 11.43
C GLY A 21 24.19 -12.60 10.46
N VAL A 22 24.57 -11.56 9.73
CA VAL A 22 23.85 -11.10 8.53
C VAL A 22 24.84 -10.83 7.39
N SER A 23 24.90 -11.76 6.45
CA SER A 23 25.69 -11.65 5.21
C SER A 23 25.02 -10.65 4.27
N ILE A 24 25.63 -9.47 4.08
CA ILE A 24 25.29 -8.56 2.98
C ILE A 24 26.14 -8.99 1.79
N SER A 25 25.55 -9.73 0.84
CA SER A 25 26.24 -10.18 -0.37
C SER A 25 26.42 -9.02 -1.36
N SER A 26 27.63 -8.48 -1.43
CA SER A 26 28.18 -7.81 -2.62
C SER A 26 28.17 -8.78 -3.82
N PRO A 27 28.46 -8.33 -5.07
CA PRO A 27 28.93 -9.26 -6.10
C PRO A 27 29.97 -10.18 -5.44
N LYS A 28 29.76 -11.49 -5.53
CA LYS A 28 30.63 -12.48 -4.87
C LYS A 28 32.01 -12.33 -5.50
N LEU A 29 32.92 -11.60 -4.84
CA LEU A 29 34.34 -11.79 -5.08
C LEU A 29 34.63 -13.27 -4.87
N SER A 30 35.42 -13.88 -5.75
CA SER A 30 35.70 -15.31 -5.67
C SER A 30 36.61 -15.56 -4.46
N GLN A 31 36.04 -15.81 -3.28
CA GLN A 31 36.74 -16.16 -2.01
C GLN A 31 37.95 -15.29 -1.57
N SER A 32 38.26 -14.20 -2.27
CA SER A 32 39.47 -13.41 -2.07
C SER A 32 39.24 -12.41 -0.96
N HIS A 33 39.46 -12.86 0.28
CA HIS A 33 39.43 -11.99 1.46
C HIS A 33 40.56 -10.94 1.48
N TRP A 34 41.41 -10.86 0.45
CA TRP A 34 42.58 -9.98 0.44
C TRP A 34 42.76 -9.28 -0.91
N VAL A 35 41.95 -8.25 -1.15
CA VAL A 35 42.06 -7.32 -2.27
C VAL A 35 43.20 -6.33 -2.01
N ARG A 36 44.10 -6.14 -2.99
CA ARG A 36 45.27 -5.26 -2.88
C ARG A 36 45.23 -4.07 -3.82
N LYS A 37 44.69 -4.25 -5.03
CA LYS A 37 44.60 -3.19 -6.04
C LYS A 37 43.28 -3.31 -6.80
N ILE A 38 42.69 -2.18 -7.14
CA ILE A 38 41.52 -2.09 -8.00
C ILE A 38 41.78 -1.01 -9.05
N VAL A 39 41.53 -1.32 -10.33
CA VAL A 39 41.73 -0.39 -11.45
C VAL A 39 40.53 -0.45 -12.39
N GLU A 40 40.06 0.72 -12.85
CA GLU A 40 39.08 0.86 -13.93
C GLU A 40 39.86 1.24 -15.19
N ASP A 41 39.85 0.39 -16.22
CA ASP A 41 40.56 0.65 -17.46
C ASP A 41 39.81 1.66 -18.37
N SER A 42 40.44 2.09 -19.45
CA SER A 42 39.88 3.01 -20.44
C SER A 42 38.61 2.48 -21.11
N GLN A 43 38.45 1.15 -21.16
CA GLN A 43 37.25 0.45 -21.64
C GLN A 43 36.15 0.33 -20.57
N LYS A 44 36.32 0.98 -19.42
CA LYS A 44 35.41 0.94 -18.26
C LYS A 44 35.24 -0.46 -17.68
N ARG A 45 36.20 -1.35 -17.86
CA ARG A 45 36.21 -2.67 -17.21
C ARG A 45 36.93 -2.54 -15.88
N LEU A 46 36.47 -3.33 -14.92
CA LEU A 46 36.94 -3.25 -13.55
C LEU A 46 37.79 -4.46 -13.20
N TRP A 47 39.04 -4.20 -12.86
CA TRP A 47 40.04 -5.20 -12.52
C TRP A 47 40.32 -5.20 -11.02
N ILE A 48 40.34 -6.37 -10.41
CA ILE A 48 40.69 -6.58 -9.00
C ILE A 48 41.88 -7.52 -8.91
N GLY A 49 42.95 -7.04 -8.28
CA GLY A 49 44.12 -7.85 -7.94
C GLY A 49 44.14 -8.17 -6.44
N GLY A 50 44.34 -9.44 -6.10
CA GLY A 50 44.48 -9.86 -4.72
C GLY A 50 45.37 -11.10 -4.57
N LYS A 51 45.34 -11.70 -3.37
CA LYS A 51 46.15 -12.89 -3.06
C LYS A 51 45.74 -14.15 -3.84
N GLN A 52 44.50 -14.22 -4.30
CA GLN A 52 43.91 -15.41 -4.93
C GLN A 52 43.75 -15.30 -6.46
N GLY A 53 44.26 -14.23 -7.06
CA GLY A 53 44.21 -14.05 -8.50
C GLY A 53 43.92 -12.63 -8.93
N LEU A 54 43.84 -12.50 -10.25
CA LEU A 54 43.26 -11.36 -10.94
C LEU A 54 41.81 -11.69 -11.30
N GLU A 55 40.89 -10.80 -10.98
CA GLU A 55 39.47 -10.93 -11.27
C GLU A 55 38.99 -9.75 -12.11
N LEU A 56 38.14 -10.02 -13.09
CA LEU A 56 37.49 -9.03 -13.95
C LEU A 56 35.99 -9.04 -13.64
N LEU A 57 35.41 -7.87 -13.43
CA LEU A 57 33.96 -7.80 -13.24
C LEU A 57 33.24 -8.09 -14.56
N ASN A 58 32.44 -9.17 -14.58
CA ASN A 58 31.51 -9.41 -15.67
C ASN A 58 30.30 -8.48 -15.52
N LYS A 59 30.14 -7.52 -16.45
CA LYS A 59 29.06 -6.52 -16.44
C LYS A 59 27.68 -7.12 -16.69
N ASP A 60 27.60 -8.28 -17.34
CA ASP A 60 26.34 -8.92 -17.71
C ASP A 60 25.85 -9.90 -16.64
N ALA A 61 26.77 -10.50 -15.90
CA ALA A 61 26.47 -11.56 -14.94
C ALA A 61 26.64 -11.16 -13.46
N ASP A 62 27.13 -9.95 -13.19
CA ASP A 62 27.19 -9.34 -11.85
C ASP A 62 28.01 -10.16 -10.83
N PHE A 63 28.99 -10.91 -11.32
CA PHE A 63 30.01 -11.60 -10.53
C PHE A 63 31.41 -11.33 -11.11
N PHE A 64 32.42 -11.55 -10.27
CA PHE A 64 33.81 -11.43 -10.68
C PHE A 64 34.29 -12.73 -11.33
N GLU A 65 34.72 -12.63 -12.58
CA GLU A 65 35.32 -13.74 -13.31
C GLU A 65 36.82 -13.78 -13.02
N LYS A 66 37.29 -14.93 -12.52
CA LYS A 66 38.72 -15.16 -12.32
C LYS A 66 39.37 -15.27 -13.69
N ILE A 67 40.35 -14.41 -13.93
CA ILE A 67 41.15 -14.42 -15.15
C ILE A 67 42.11 -15.61 -15.09
N ALA A 68 42.11 -16.40 -16.16
CA ALA A 68 43.00 -17.55 -16.26
C ALA A 68 44.46 -17.08 -16.29
N VAL A 69 45.27 -17.77 -15.51
CA VAL A 69 46.71 -17.52 -15.39
C VAL A 69 47.43 -18.60 -16.18
N GLU A 70 48.18 -18.22 -17.21
CA GLU A 70 48.99 -19.18 -17.97
C GLU A 70 50.10 -19.73 -17.06
N SER A 71 50.40 -21.02 -17.20
CA SER A 71 50.89 -21.98 -16.18
C SER A 71 52.24 -21.72 -15.47
N GLU A 72 52.73 -20.48 -15.43
CA GLU A 72 53.98 -20.07 -14.76
C GLU A 72 53.90 -18.72 -14.03
N SER A 73 52.70 -18.15 -13.79
CA SER A 73 52.56 -16.92 -12.97
C SER A 73 51.80 -17.15 -11.67
N SER A 74 52.25 -16.49 -10.60
CA SER A 74 51.62 -16.59 -9.27
C SER A 74 50.24 -15.93 -9.28
N GLU A 75 49.28 -16.55 -8.58
CA GLU A 75 47.95 -15.97 -8.35
C GLU A 75 48.00 -14.69 -7.52
N ASN A 76 49.12 -14.37 -6.89
CA ASN A 76 49.23 -13.26 -5.96
C ASN A 76 49.57 -11.95 -6.69
N ILE A 77 48.57 -11.08 -6.85
CA ILE A 77 48.67 -9.81 -7.57
C ILE A 77 48.98 -8.66 -6.59
N TYR A 78 50.02 -7.88 -6.85
CA TYR A 78 50.45 -6.74 -6.02
C TYR A 78 50.04 -5.38 -6.59
N ASP A 79 50.03 -5.23 -7.92
CA ASP A 79 49.67 -3.97 -8.59
C ASP A 79 49.14 -4.22 -10.01
N ILE A 80 48.36 -3.28 -10.51
CA ILE A 80 47.77 -3.29 -11.85
C ILE A 80 47.91 -1.87 -12.41
N LEU A 81 48.36 -1.76 -13.67
CA LEU A 81 48.51 -0.49 -14.38
C LEU A 81 47.94 -0.64 -15.80
N GLU A 82 47.15 0.33 -16.23
CA GLU A 82 46.88 0.53 -17.66
C GLU A 82 47.90 1.53 -18.21
N SER A 83 48.68 1.15 -19.22
CA SER A 83 49.61 2.04 -19.90
C SER A 83 48.93 2.86 -21.00
N THR A 84 49.58 3.94 -21.45
CA THR A 84 49.06 4.86 -22.47
C THR A 84 48.64 4.20 -23.80
N ASP A 85 49.19 3.02 -24.11
CA ASP A 85 48.84 2.17 -25.25
C ASP A 85 47.64 1.22 -24.98
N GLN A 86 46.88 1.45 -23.90
CA GLN A 86 45.70 0.68 -23.47
C GLN A 86 46.01 -0.80 -23.13
N GLN A 87 47.26 -1.11 -22.80
CA GLN A 87 47.66 -2.43 -22.33
C GLN A 87 47.58 -2.51 -20.80
N ILE A 88 47.12 -3.64 -20.27
CA ILE A 88 47.06 -3.90 -18.82
C ILE A 88 48.29 -4.69 -18.39
N TRP A 89 49.11 -4.07 -17.54
CA TRP A 89 50.29 -4.65 -16.92
C TRP A 89 50.02 -4.99 -15.46
N VAL A 90 50.58 -6.10 -15.01
CA VAL A 90 50.26 -6.69 -13.71
C VAL A 90 51.55 -7.06 -12.99
N GLY A 91 51.71 -6.55 -11.77
CA GLY A 91 52.81 -6.93 -10.88
C GLY A 91 52.42 -8.13 -10.03
N THR A 92 53.20 -9.20 -10.08
CA THR A 92 52.92 -10.48 -9.42
C THR A 92 54.07 -10.91 -8.50
N GLU A 93 53.82 -11.92 -7.67
CA GLU A 93 54.85 -12.61 -6.88
C GLU A 93 55.90 -13.36 -7.71
N GLN A 94 55.71 -13.52 -9.01
CA GLN A 94 56.68 -14.17 -9.92
C GLN A 94 57.21 -13.22 -11.01
N GLY A 95 57.00 -11.91 -10.85
CA GLY A 95 57.50 -10.89 -11.76
C GLY A 95 56.40 -10.09 -12.45
N LEU A 96 56.65 -9.67 -13.69
CA LEU A 96 55.76 -8.84 -14.49
C LEU A 96 54.87 -9.71 -15.40
N GLY A 97 53.59 -9.40 -15.47
CA GLY A 97 52.65 -9.98 -16.41
C GLY A 97 51.94 -8.93 -17.25
N ARG A 98 51.35 -9.37 -18.36
CA ARG A 98 50.50 -8.54 -19.23
C ARG A 98 49.24 -9.32 -19.60
N ILE A 99 48.12 -8.61 -19.75
CA ILE A 99 46.87 -9.19 -20.23
C ILE A 99 46.84 -9.22 -21.76
N VAL A 100 46.66 -10.41 -22.32
CA VAL A 100 46.42 -10.64 -23.75
C VAL A 100 45.25 -11.61 -23.88
N ASP A 101 44.25 -11.27 -24.69
CA ASP A 101 43.03 -12.09 -24.89
C ASP A 101 42.36 -12.55 -23.57
N GLU A 102 42.28 -11.64 -22.58
CA GLU A 102 41.70 -11.90 -21.25
C GLU A 102 42.40 -13.03 -20.47
N GLN A 103 43.67 -13.29 -20.78
CA GLN A 103 44.54 -14.17 -20.01
C GLN A 103 45.73 -13.38 -19.46
N LEU A 104 46.14 -13.73 -18.23
CA LEU A 104 47.36 -13.21 -17.65
C LEU A 104 48.56 -14.02 -18.16
N ILE A 105 49.38 -13.37 -18.98
CA ILE A 105 50.60 -13.95 -19.54
C ILE A 105 51.81 -13.39 -18.79
N ALA A 106 52.68 -14.27 -18.32
CA ALA A 106 53.96 -13.89 -17.71
C ALA A 106 54.88 -13.27 -18.77
N VAL A 107 55.47 -12.12 -18.47
CA VAL A 107 56.44 -11.46 -19.35
C VAL A 107 57.83 -11.77 -18.82
N SER A 108 58.54 -12.69 -19.48
CA SER A 108 59.92 -13.01 -19.15
C SER A 108 60.85 -11.90 -19.66
N PRO A 109 61.50 -11.12 -18.79
CA PRO A 109 62.43 -10.09 -19.25
C PRO A 109 63.74 -10.73 -19.73
N TYR A 110 64.30 -10.21 -20.83
CA TYR A 110 65.66 -10.54 -21.25
C TYR A 110 66.65 -9.78 -20.36
N SER A 111 67.18 -10.46 -19.34
CA SER A 111 68.16 -9.92 -18.42
C SER A 111 69.61 -10.11 -18.91
N SER A 112 70.44 -9.09 -18.68
CA SER A 112 71.90 -9.24 -18.68
C SER A 112 72.31 -10.24 -17.56
N PRO A 113 73.46 -10.96 -17.62
CA PRO A 113 73.78 -12.12 -16.77
C PRO A 113 73.77 -11.88 -15.24
N SER A 114 73.58 -10.63 -14.81
CA SER A 114 73.58 -10.19 -13.41
C SER A 114 72.17 -10.00 -12.82
N VAL A 115 71.10 -10.16 -13.60
CA VAL A 115 69.70 -9.93 -13.17
C VAL A 115 68.88 -11.19 -13.42
N LEU A 116 69.31 -12.32 -12.86
CA LEU A 116 68.48 -13.52 -12.86
C LEU A 116 67.35 -13.34 -11.84
N ASN A 117 66.11 -13.38 -12.34
CA ASN A 117 64.84 -13.40 -11.62
C ASN A 117 64.43 -12.06 -10.98
N LEU A 118 63.62 -11.29 -11.72
CA LEU A 118 62.70 -10.31 -11.14
C LEU A 118 61.66 -11.08 -10.31
N GLU A 119 62.02 -11.48 -9.09
CA GLU A 119 61.19 -12.41 -8.32
C GLU A 119 59.83 -11.81 -7.97
N THR A 120 59.72 -10.54 -7.54
CA THR A 120 58.41 -9.98 -7.15
C THR A 120 58.28 -8.50 -7.51
N VAL A 121 57.34 -8.16 -8.39
CA VAL A 121 57.00 -6.78 -8.74
C VAL A 121 55.89 -6.29 -7.81
N LEU A 122 56.20 -5.36 -6.92
CA LEU A 122 55.30 -4.82 -5.89
C LEU A 122 54.48 -3.61 -6.37
N SER A 123 55.06 -2.82 -7.27
CA SER A 123 54.40 -1.68 -7.88
C SER A 123 55.00 -1.35 -9.24
N LEU A 124 54.19 -0.77 -10.12
CA LEU A 124 54.66 -0.36 -11.43
C LEU A 124 54.02 0.98 -11.87
N THR A 125 54.78 1.76 -12.62
CA THR A 125 54.30 3.01 -13.24
C THR A 125 54.93 3.20 -14.61
N GLU A 126 54.27 3.95 -15.48
CA GLU A 126 54.80 4.28 -16.80
C GLU A 126 55.76 5.47 -16.74
N VAL A 127 57.00 5.31 -17.21
CA VAL A 127 57.97 6.40 -17.32
C VAL A 127 57.64 7.25 -18.54
N ASP A 128 57.53 6.59 -19.69
CA ASP A 128 57.17 7.13 -21.00
C ASP A 128 56.44 6.04 -21.81
N ALA A 129 56.09 6.34 -23.07
CA ALA A 129 55.33 5.42 -23.90
C ALA A 129 56.03 4.04 -24.11
N GLU A 130 57.36 3.99 -24.03
CA GLU A 130 58.17 2.80 -24.30
C GLU A 130 58.61 2.08 -23.01
N ASN A 131 58.68 2.78 -21.88
CA ASN A 131 59.34 2.29 -20.67
C ASN A 131 58.42 2.28 -19.43
N LEU A 132 58.47 1.17 -18.69
CA LEU A 132 57.83 0.98 -17.39
C LEU A 132 58.88 0.99 -16.27
N LEU A 133 58.59 1.62 -15.15
CA LEU A 133 59.37 1.50 -13.92
C LEU A 133 58.75 0.42 -13.04
N LEU A 134 59.57 -0.55 -12.63
CA LEU A 134 59.19 -1.68 -11.81
C LEU A 134 59.85 -1.55 -10.43
N ALA A 135 59.04 -1.45 -9.38
CA ALA A 135 59.48 -1.55 -8.01
C ALA A 135 59.38 -3.01 -7.54
N SER A 136 60.52 -3.57 -7.13
CA SER A 136 60.66 -4.98 -6.76
C SER A 136 61.40 -5.14 -5.43
N LYS A 137 61.19 -6.29 -4.77
CA LYS A 137 62.00 -6.74 -3.62
C LYS A 137 63.48 -6.96 -3.95
N SER A 138 63.86 -6.97 -5.23
CA SER A 138 65.26 -7.05 -5.68
C SER A 138 65.86 -5.69 -6.09
N GLY A 139 65.05 -4.64 -6.15
CA GLY A 139 65.46 -3.27 -6.50
C GLY A 139 64.45 -2.57 -7.42
N VAL A 140 64.83 -1.41 -7.94
CA VAL A 140 64.02 -0.65 -8.93
C VAL A 140 64.61 -0.82 -10.33
N TYR A 141 63.74 -1.08 -11.30
CA TYR A 141 64.13 -1.40 -12.67
C TYR A 141 63.34 -0.59 -13.70
N ILE A 142 63.93 -0.36 -14.87
CA ILE A 142 63.26 0.16 -16.06
C ILE A 142 63.12 -0.99 -17.05
N PHE A 143 61.90 -1.26 -17.46
CA PHE A 143 61.53 -2.29 -18.42
C PHE A 143 61.07 -1.63 -19.71
N ASN A 144 61.74 -1.93 -20.82
CA ASN A 144 61.35 -1.46 -22.14
C ASN A 144 60.34 -2.44 -22.77
N LYS A 145 59.16 -1.93 -23.12
CA LYS A 145 58.00 -2.70 -23.58
C LYS A 145 58.23 -3.42 -24.92
N GLU A 146 59.06 -2.85 -25.81
CA GLU A 146 59.31 -3.41 -27.14
C GLU A 146 60.42 -4.48 -27.12
N SER A 147 61.52 -4.19 -26.43
CA SER A 147 62.70 -5.07 -26.40
C SER A 147 62.65 -6.13 -25.31
N ASN A 148 61.67 -6.05 -24.38
CA ASN A 148 61.61 -6.83 -23.14
C ASN A 148 62.90 -6.74 -22.30
N HIS A 149 63.71 -5.69 -22.50
CA HIS A 149 64.96 -5.51 -21.80
C HIS A 149 64.73 -4.78 -20.47
N THR A 150 65.40 -5.25 -19.42
CA THR A 150 65.31 -4.65 -18.08
C THR A 150 66.66 -4.10 -17.64
N THR A 151 66.68 -2.83 -17.25
CA THR A 151 67.86 -2.16 -16.69
C THR A 151 67.62 -1.81 -15.22
N ARG A 152 68.54 -2.16 -14.33
CA ARG A 152 68.45 -1.80 -12.90
C ARG A 152 68.84 -0.34 -12.70
N ILE A 153 68.05 0.40 -11.93
CA ILE A 153 68.41 1.76 -11.50
C ILE A 153 69.38 1.64 -10.31
N VAL A 154 70.54 2.26 -10.43
CA VAL A 154 71.55 2.28 -9.36
C VAL A 154 71.32 3.52 -8.50
N PHE A 155 71.17 3.31 -7.19
CA PHE A 155 71.02 4.37 -6.21
C PHE A 155 72.39 4.80 -5.70
N ASN A 156 72.55 6.05 -5.26
CA ASN A 156 73.74 6.54 -4.55
C ASN A 156 73.84 6.00 -3.10
N SER A 157 73.53 4.72 -2.88
CA SER A 157 73.58 4.03 -1.59
C SER A 157 74.45 2.79 -1.69
N GLN A 158 75.17 2.46 -0.61
CA GLN A 158 75.98 1.24 -0.53
C GLN A 158 75.14 -0.04 -0.38
N GLU A 159 73.87 0.10 0.02
CA GLU A 159 72.93 -1.01 0.17
C GLU A 159 71.90 -1.06 -0.97
N PRO A 160 71.43 -2.26 -1.36
CA PRO A 160 70.36 -2.40 -2.35
C PRO A 160 69.08 -1.70 -1.84
N VAL A 161 68.64 -0.70 -2.59
CA VAL A 161 67.45 0.08 -2.27
C VAL A 161 66.23 -0.59 -2.87
N TYR A 162 65.26 -0.96 -2.02
CA TYR A 162 63.99 -1.57 -2.40
C TYR A 162 62.89 -0.52 -2.36
N ALA A 163 61.99 -0.56 -3.34
CA ALA A 163 60.81 0.31 -3.35
C ALA A 163 59.53 -0.52 -3.18
N ASP A 164 58.63 -0.09 -2.31
CA ASP A 164 57.37 -0.78 -2.03
C ASP A 164 56.23 -0.28 -2.94
N LYS A 165 56.14 1.05 -3.12
CA LYS A 165 55.15 1.74 -3.95
C LYS A 165 55.75 2.89 -4.72
N VAL A 166 55.14 3.19 -5.86
CA VAL A 166 55.58 4.27 -6.77
C VAL A 166 54.42 5.17 -7.16
N GLY A 167 54.68 6.47 -7.32
CA GLY A 167 53.70 7.45 -7.76
C GLY A 167 54.31 8.49 -8.70
N LYS A 168 53.71 8.68 -9.87
CA LYS A 168 54.21 9.63 -10.89
C LYS A 168 53.49 10.97 -10.81
N LEU A 169 54.26 12.06 -10.82
CA LEU A 169 53.75 13.42 -10.92
C LEU A 169 53.56 13.85 -12.39
N PRO A 170 52.70 14.86 -12.66
CA PRO A 170 52.49 15.37 -14.02
C PRO A 170 53.73 15.95 -14.71
N ASP A 171 54.73 16.38 -13.93
CA ASP A 171 56.01 16.90 -14.41
C ASP A 171 56.97 15.78 -14.90
N GLY A 172 56.60 14.51 -14.72
CA GLY A 172 57.39 13.35 -15.10
C GLY A 172 58.22 12.76 -13.96
N THR A 173 58.29 13.41 -12.80
CA THR A 173 59.03 12.92 -11.63
C THR A 173 58.31 11.72 -11.00
N ILE A 174 59.05 10.66 -10.63
CA ILE A 174 58.48 9.45 -10.02
C ILE A 174 58.92 9.33 -8.57
N TRP A 175 57.98 9.41 -7.64
CA TRP A 175 58.22 9.20 -6.22
C TRP A 175 58.17 7.73 -5.85
N LEU A 176 59.06 7.33 -4.95
CA LEU A 176 59.30 5.95 -4.53
C LEU A 176 59.20 5.91 -2.99
N SER A 177 58.37 5.02 -2.45
CA SER A 177 58.50 4.63 -1.04
C SER A 177 59.63 3.62 -0.93
N VAL A 178 60.68 3.99 -0.21
CA VAL A 178 61.87 3.17 -0.06
C VAL A 178 61.77 2.40 1.24
N HIS A 179 61.79 1.07 1.14
CA HIS A 179 61.57 0.19 2.27
C HIS A 179 62.59 0.46 3.40
N GLY A 180 62.09 0.92 4.55
CA GLY A 180 62.90 1.22 5.74
C GLY A 180 63.78 2.48 5.66
N LEU A 181 63.75 3.23 4.55
CA LEU A 181 64.53 4.47 4.39
C LEU A 181 63.66 5.72 4.19
N GLY A 182 62.35 5.58 3.92
CA GLY A 182 61.43 6.71 3.78
C GLY A 182 61.05 7.00 2.32
N LEU A 183 61.26 8.23 1.86
CA LEU A 183 60.82 8.70 0.54
C LEU A 183 61.99 9.17 -0.33
N GLY A 184 61.98 8.75 -1.59
CA GLY A 184 62.87 9.24 -2.63
C GLY A 184 62.12 9.53 -3.92
N TYR A 185 62.80 10.14 -4.88
CA TYR A 185 62.27 10.35 -6.21
C TYR A 185 63.30 10.04 -7.28
N TYR A 186 62.81 9.55 -8.42
CA TYR A 186 63.53 9.32 -9.66
C TYR A 186 63.14 10.39 -10.68
N ASP A 187 64.15 11.09 -11.21
CA ASP A 187 64.01 12.04 -12.31
C ASP A 187 64.42 11.33 -13.61
N PRO A 188 63.46 10.95 -14.48
CA PRO A 188 63.78 10.25 -15.72
C PRO A 188 64.62 11.08 -16.70
N ALA A 189 64.50 12.41 -16.68
CA ALA A 189 65.22 13.29 -17.59
C ALA A 189 66.71 13.36 -17.23
N LYS A 190 67.05 13.26 -15.94
CA LYS A 190 68.43 13.25 -15.45
C LYS A 190 68.98 11.84 -15.22
N ASN A 191 68.11 10.83 -15.27
CA ASN A 191 68.39 9.46 -14.86
C ASN A 191 69.05 9.39 -13.46
N GLU A 192 68.57 10.23 -12.55
CA GLU A 192 69.13 10.40 -11.20
C GLU A 192 68.08 10.02 -10.17
N VAL A 193 68.48 9.26 -9.14
CA VAL A 193 67.64 9.00 -7.97
C VAL A 193 68.16 9.78 -6.78
N ARG A 194 67.27 10.51 -6.12
CA ARG A 194 67.58 11.24 -4.88
C ARG A 194 66.69 10.77 -3.74
N LEU A 195 67.30 10.56 -2.59
CA LEU A 195 66.63 10.28 -1.33
C LEU A 195 66.49 11.63 -0.61
N GLU A 196 65.26 12.12 -0.44
CA GLU A 196 65.02 13.42 0.23
C GLU A 196 64.72 13.26 1.72
N HIS A 197 64.06 12.18 2.13
CA HIS A 197 63.60 12.00 3.50
C HIS A 197 64.05 10.64 4.05
N LEU A 198 65.29 10.63 4.55
CA LEU A 198 65.96 9.47 5.15
C LEU A 198 65.70 9.39 6.66
N ASP A 199 65.17 8.26 7.13
CA ASP A 199 65.07 7.97 8.56
C ASP A 199 66.36 7.26 9.03
N LEU A 200 67.35 8.04 9.47
CA LEU A 200 68.69 7.54 9.84
C LEU A 200 68.77 7.04 11.29
N GLU A 201 67.80 7.35 12.15
CA GLU A 201 67.84 7.02 13.59
C GLU A 201 66.65 6.16 14.08
N GLY A 202 65.85 5.63 13.16
CA GLY A 202 64.91 4.56 13.45
C GLY A 202 63.59 4.97 14.11
N PHE A 203 63.38 6.23 14.48
CA PHE A 203 62.08 6.75 14.89
C PHE A 203 62.06 8.28 14.78
N GLU A 204 62.07 8.87 13.59
CA GLU A 204 61.62 10.28 13.43
C GLU A 204 61.06 10.59 12.03
N THR A 205 59.73 10.65 11.96
CA THR A 205 58.87 11.38 10.99
C THR A 205 58.58 10.87 9.58
N THR A 206 59.21 9.80 9.05
CA THR A 206 58.79 9.20 7.75
C THR A 206 58.91 7.67 7.63
N GLY A 207 59.52 6.98 8.61
CA GLY A 207 60.23 5.70 8.44
C GLY A 207 59.54 4.47 7.82
N TYR A 208 58.21 4.44 7.69
CA TYR A 208 57.53 3.39 6.90
C TYR A 208 56.37 3.97 6.12
N VAL A 209 56.58 4.19 4.82
CA VAL A 209 55.54 4.61 3.88
C VAL A 209 55.00 3.38 3.15
N TYR A 210 53.76 3.00 3.47
CA TYR A 210 53.10 1.83 2.86
C TYR A 210 52.49 2.11 1.50
N ASP A 211 52.11 3.37 1.24
CA ASP A 211 51.48 3.75 -0.02
C ASP A 211 51.82 5.19 -0.42
N VAL A 212 51.94 5.42 -1.72
CA VAL A 212 52.24 6.72 -2.32
C VAL A 212 51.33 6.92 -3.52
N THR A 213 50.62 8.04 -3.53
CA THR A 213 49.78 8.46 -4.66
C THR A 213 50.05 9.93 -4.97
N THR A 214 49.63 10.38 -6.14
CA THR A 214 49.78 11.78 -6.58
C THR A 214 48.40 12.42 -6.79
N GLN A 215 48.29 13.70 -6.40
CA GLN A 215 47.09 14.51 -6.58
C GLN A 215 47.49 15.90 -7.09
N GLY A 216 47.37 16.12 -8.40
CA GLY A 216 47.89 17.33 -9.05
C GLY A 216 49.41 17.39 -8.94
N GLU A 217 49.94 18.50 -8.40
CA GLU A 217 51.38 18.66 -8.12
C GLU A 217 51.81 18.15 -6.73
N LYS A 218 50.88 17.56 -5.95
CA LYS A 218 51.17 17.08 -4.60
C LYS A 218 51.36 15.57 -4.59
N VAL A 219 52.31 15.11 -3.78
CA VAL A 219 52.46 13.68 -3.46
C VAL A 219 51.84 13.44 -2.10
N ILE A 220 51.05 12.39 -1.97
CA ILE A 220 50.42 11.98 -0.72
C ILE A 220 50.98 10.61 -0.35
N ALA A 221 51.51 10.50 0.86
CA ALA A 221 52.13 9.29 1.38
C ALA A 221 51.43 8.83 2.66
N ALA A 222 51.13 7.54 2.74
CA ALA A 222 50.61 6.88 3.95
C ALA A 222 51.76 6.34 4.76
N SER A 223 52.00 6.94 5.92
CA SER A 223 53.03 6.54 6.87
C SER A 223 52.42 5.80 8.07
N LEU A 224 53.12 4.76 8.53
CA LEU A 224 52.77 4.05 9.77
C LEU A 224 52.80 4.97 10.98
N ASN A 225 53.82 5.83 11.06
CA ASN A 225 54.11 6.63 12.26
C ASN A 225 53.49 8.02 12.22
N SER A 226 53.40 8.63 11.03
CA SER A 226 52.95 10.02 10.85
C SER A 226 51.55 10.14 10.23
N GLY A 227 50.87 9.01 9.97
CA GLY A 227 49.55 9.00 9.33
C GLY A 227 49.63 9.46 7.87
N LEU A 228 48.92 10.53 7.52
CA LEU A 228 48.90 11.06 6.15
C LEU A 228 49.89 12.20 5.99
N ILE A 229 50.80 12.07 5.03
CA ILE A 229 51.83 13.05 4.73
C ILE A 229 51.56 13.63 3.34
N SER A 230 51.65 14.95 3.20
CA SER A 230 51.65 15.64 1.91
C SER A 230 53.05 16.19 1.63
N ILE A 231 53.61 15.86 0.48
CA ILE A 231 54.87 16.42 -0.01
C ILE A 231 54.54 17.50 -1.03
N THR A 232 55.13 18.67 -0.84
CA THR A 232 55.04 19.82 -1.74
C THR A 232 56.43 20.35 -2.02
N SER A 233 56.57 21.28 -2.97
CA SER A 233 57.84 21.99 -3.21
C SER A 233 58.37 22.76 -1.99
N ALA A 234 57.54 22.99 -0.97
CA ALA A 234 57.91 23.63 0.29
C ALA A 234 58.39 22.64 1.39
N GLY A 235 58.31 21.33 1.14
CA GLY A 235 58.69 20.27 2.08
C GLY A 235 57.55 19.29 2.42
N VAL A 236 57.76 18.51 3.48
CA VAL A 236 56.86 17.46 3.98
C VAL A 236 55.97 18.02 5.09
N GLU A 237 54.66 18.04 4.86
CA GLU A 237 53.67 18.49 5.84
C GLU A 237 52.75 17.32 6.26
N PRO A 238 52.57 17.06 7.57
CA PRO A 238 51.54 16.14 8.04
C PRO A 238 50.16 16.73 7.74
N SER A 239 49.39 16.04 6.90
CA SER A 239 48.06 16.49 6.45
C SER A 239 46.98 16.28 7.54
N SER A 240 47.24 15.40 8.51
CA SER A 240 46.27 15.01 9.55
C SER A 240 46.86 14.05 10.59
N LEU A 241 46.39 14.12 11.85
CA LEU A 241 46.65 13.15 12.93
C LEU A 241 45.80 11.86 12.78
N TYR A 242 45.85 11.19 11.62
CA TYR A 242 45.22 9.89 11.49
C TYR A 242 46.08 8.79 12.15
N PRO A 243 45.46 7.73 12.70
CA PRO A 243 46.17 6.51 13.14
C PRO A 243 46.91 5.87 11.95
N PRO A 244 47.80 4.88 12.17
CA PRO A 244 48.58 4.23 11.11
C PRO A 244 47.74 3.90 9.87
N LEU A 245 48.16 4.46 8.72
CA LEU A 245 47.51 4.29 7.41
C LEU A 245 48.29 3.28 6.56
N LEU A 246 47.57 2.41 5.87
CA LEU A 246 48.13 1.33 5.05
C LEU A 246 47.93 1.54 3.55
N THR A 247 46.84 2.20 3.15
CA THR A 247 46.49 2.35 1.74
C THR A 247 45.81 3.68 1.47
N LEU A 248 46.11 4.24 0.30
CA LEU A 248 45.54 5.48 -0.20
C LEU A 248 44.80 5.20 -1.50
N PHE A 249 43.58 5.71 -1.59
CA PHE A 249 42.84 5.73 -2.84
C PHE A 249 42.32 7.15 -3.07
N SER A 250 42.69 7.76 -4.18
CA SER A 250 42.24 9.10 -4.57
C SER A 250 41.53 9.04 -5.92
N ASP A 251 40.38 9.71 -6.01
CA ASP A 251 39.67 10.02 -7.25
C ASP A 251 39.40 11.53 -7.29
N ALA A 252 38.89 12.06 -8.41
CA ALA A 252 38.65 13.48 -8.65
C ALA A 252 37.79 14.16 -7.56
N ASP A 253 36.87 13.43 -6.93
CA ASP A 253 35.88 13.99 -5.99
C ASP A 253 36.06 13.54 -4.53
N VAL A 254 36.85 12.48 -4.28
CA VAL A 254 36.93 11.82 -2.97
C VAL A 254 38.33 11.25 -2.74
N ASN A 255 38.86 11.50 -1.55
CA ASN A 255 40.03 10.80 -1.03
C ASN A 255 39.58 9.77 0.02
N ILE A 256 40.05 8.54 -0.11
CA ILE A 256 39.79 7.41 0.78
C ILE A 256 41.12 6.94 1.35
N TYR A 257 41.17 6.73 2.66
CA TYR A 257 42.37 6.33 3.38
C TYR A 257 42.06 5.08 4.21
N GLY A 258 42.75 3.98 3.96
CA GLY A 258 42.62 2.76 4.76
C GLY A 258 43.58 2.77 5.94
N SER A 259 43.06 2.46 7.14
CA SER A 259 43.81 2.39 8.39
C SER A 259 43.94 0.97 8.91
N PHE A 260 45.00 0.74 9.70
CA PHE A 260 45.31 -0.54 10.33
C PHE A 260 44.27 -0.99 11.38
N ASN A 261 43.69 -0.07 12.15
CA ASN A 261 42.80 -0.40 13.28
C ASN A 261 41.37 0.17 13.17
N ASP A 262 41.20 1.31 12.51
CA ASP A 262 39.96 2.08 12.55
C ASP A 262 39.14 2.01 11.25
N GLY A 263 39.51 1.11 10.34
CA GLY A 263 38.81 0.89 9.07
C GLY A 263 39.15 1.94 8.01
N ILE A 264 38.13 2.49 7.34
CA ILE A 264 38.29 3.39 6.18
C ILE A 264 37.90 4.82 6.57
N PHE A 265 38.81 5.76 6.34
CA PHE A 265 38.59 7.20 6.44
C PHE A 265 38.29 7.80 5.07
N LYS A 266 37.45 8.84 5.03
CA LYS A 266 37.08 9.55 3.80
C LYS A 266 37.24 11.05 4.00
N SER A 267 37.85 11.72 3.02
CA SER A 267 37.99 13.18 2.95
C SER A 267 37.48 13.72 1.61
N THR A 268 36.88 14.90 1.62
CA THR A 268 36.33 15.58 0.42
C THR A 268 36.66 17.08 0.43
N PRO A 269 36.45 17.80 -0.70
CA PRO A 269 36.71 19.24 -0.78
C PRO A 269 35.90 20.11 0.19
N SER A 270 34.61 19.82 0.43
CA SER A 270 33.74 20.59 1.34
C SER A 270 34.15 20.45 2.81
N SER A 271 34.81 19.36 3.21
CA SER A 271 35.39 19.24 4.55
C SER A 271 36.49 20.29 4.81
N GLN A 272 37.06 20.90 3.77
CA GLN A 272 38.01 22.01 3.93
C GLN A 272 37.32 23.34 4.29
N ALA A 273 36.00 23.43 4.18
CA ALA A 273 35.23 24.58 4.64
C ALA A 273 35.11 24.61 6.17
N PHE A 274 35.16 23.42 6.81
CA PHE A 274 35.07 23.24 8.25
C PHE A 274 36.42 22.78 8.81
N ARG A 275 37.04 23.61 9.64
CA ARG A 275 38.28 23.25 10.32
C ARG A 275 38.03 23.15 11.81
N ASN A 276 38.03 21.93 12.32
CA ASN A 276 37.95 21.67 13.76
C ASN A 276 39.32 21.75 14.39
N THR A 277 39.37 22.42 15.53
CA THR A 277 40.57 22.64 16.30
C THR A 277 40.28 22.26 17.75
N LEU A 278 40.97 21.24 18.26
CA LEU A 278 40.82 20.78 19.64
C LEU A 278 41.57 21.70 20.60
N PHE A 279 41.02 21.88 21.81
CA PHE A 279 41.77 22.54 22.87
C PHE A 279 42.76 21.54 23.50
N ASN A 280 44.05 21.71 23.21
CA ASN A 280 45.10 20.84 23.78
C ASN A 280 45.47 21.26 25.21
N HIS A 281 44.66 20.85 26.19
CA HIS A 281 45.03 20.95 27.61
C HIS A 281 44.35 19.86 28.47
N ALA A 282 45.05 19.38 29.49
CA ALA A 282 44.61 18.30 30.36
C ALA A 282 43.46 18.76 31.28
N SER A 283 42.22 18.36 30.97
CA SER A 283 41.08 18.48 31.88
C SER A 283 40.79 17.11 32.51
N PRO A 284 40.70 16.98 33.84
CA PRO A 284 40.33 15.73 34.50
C PRO A 284 38.87 15.30 34.20
N TYR A 285 38.05 16.18 33.63
CA TYR A 285 36.63 15.93 33.34
C TYR A 285 36.28 15.98 31.85
N SER A 286 37.29 16.12 30.96
CA SER A 286 37.16 16.17 29.49
C SER A 286 36.08 17.11 28.93
N SER A 287 35.62 18.05 29.75
CA SER A 287 34.63 19.08 29.44
C SER A 287 35.29 20.44 29.68
N TYR A 288 35.20 21.31 28.68
CA TYR A 288 35.69 22.68 28.73
C TYR A 288 34.47 23.60 28.85
N GLU A 289 34.43 24.42 29.90
CA GLU A 289 33.41 25.46 30.10
C GLU A 289 33.96 26.77 29.53
N ILE A 290 33.67 27.03 28.26
CA ILE A 290 34.07 28.26 27.59
C ILE A 290 32.98 29.30 27.77
N ASN A 291 33.33 30.45 28.35
CA ASN A 291 32.41 31.56 28.55
C ASN A 291 32.36 32.48 27.33
N ASP A 292 33.51 32.80 26.74
CA ASP A 292 33.60 33.74 25.61
C ASP A 292 34.88 33.50 24.78
N ILE A 293 34.89 34.03 23.56
CA ILE A 293 35.98 33.91 22.59
C ILE A 293 36.18 35.23 21.83
N ALA A 294 37.44 35.64 21.69
CA ALA A 294 37.81 36.78 20.86
C ALA A 294 38.92 36.39 19.87
N TYR A 295 38.90 36.99 18.68
CA TYR A 295 39.96 36.82 17.70
C TYR A 295 40.68 38.14 17.47
N HIS A 296 42.01 38.13 17.60
CA HIS A 296 42.83 39.30 17.27
C HIS A 296 44.26 38.87 16.89
N GLN A 297 44.84 39.51 15.87
CA GLN A 297 46.23 39.28 15.41
C GLN A 297 46.57 37.80 15.19
N ARG A 298 45.70 37.06 14.48
CA ARG A 298 45.87 35.62 14.18
C ARG A 298 45.97 34.71 15.40
N ALA A 299 45.48 35.16 16.56
CA ALA A 299 45.33 34.34 17.75
C ALA A 299 43.87 34.31 18.19
N VAL A 300 43.49 33.17 18.75
CA VAL A 300 42.18 32.95 19.36
C VAL A 300 42.36 33.06 20.87
N TRP A 301 41.68 34.02 21.47
CA TRP A 301 41.62 34.22 22.92
C TRP A 301 40.36 33.56 23.43
N VAL A 302 40.51 32.69 24.42
CA VAL A 302 39.43 31.86 24.95
C VAL A 302 39.34 32.11 26.45
N ALA A 303 38.17 32.56 26.89
CA ALA A 303 37.83 32.67 28.30
C ALA A 303 37.31 31.31 28.78
N ASP A 304 38.17 30.59 29.50
CA ASP A 304 37.90 29.26 30.05
C ASP A 304 37.61 29.40 31.55
N HIS A 305 36.48 28.85 31.98
CA HIS A 305 36.05 28.91 33.38
C HIS A 305 37.05 28.25 34.35
N LEU A 306 37.77 27.20 33.90
CA LEU A 306 38.72 26.43 34.70
C LEU A 306 40.16 26.94 34.58
N PHE A 307 40.56 27.42 33.40
CA PHE A 307 41.95 27.79 33.10
C PHE A 307 42.20 29.30 32.97
N GLY A 308 41.17 30.13 33.15
CA GLY A 308 41.26 31.57 33.00
C GLY A 308 41.30 31.99 31.53
N LEU A 309 42.17 32.94 31.20
CA LEU A 309 42.29 33.43 29.82
C LEU A 309 43.44 32.75 29.07
N CYS A 310 43.12 31.96 28.06
CA CYS A 310 44.11 31.26 27.26
C CYS A 310 44.16 31.78 25.81
N LYS A 311 45.37 31.99 25.31
CA LYS A 311 45.70 32.33 23.93
C LYS A 311 46.06 31.06 23.16
N TYR A 312 45.37 30.83 22.06
CA TYR A 312 45.58 29.72 21.14
C TYR A 312 46.00 30.24 19.76
N SER A 313 46.79 29.45 19.04
CA SER A 313 46.95 29.62 17.60
C SER A 313 45.65 29.22 16.89
N VAL A 314 45.48 29.64 15.63
CA VAL A 314 44.35 29.21 14.79
C VAL A 314 44.33 27.68 14.60
N ASP A 315 45.47 27.02 14.77
CA ASP A 315 45.66 25.57 14.68
C ASP A 315 45.44 24.85 16.02
N GLY A 316 45.10 25.57 17.10
CA GLY A 316 44.74 24.99 18.40
C GLY A 316 45.90 24.76 19.34
N VAL A 317 47.09 25.17 18.93
CA VAL A 317 48.26 25.12 19.80
C VAL A 317 48.07 26.19 20.87
N ARG A 318 48.01 25.76 22.12
CA ARG A 318 47.95 26.68 23.27
C ARG A 318 49.27 27.43 23.37
N LEU A 319 49.23 28.74 23.19
CA LEU A 319 50.42 29.61 23.17
C LEU A 319 50.76 30.11 24.57
N LYS A 320 49.77 30.59 25.33
CA LYS A 320 49.96 31.21 26.64
C LYS A 320 48.64 31.22 27.41
N CYS A 321 48.66 31.06 28.73
CA CYS A 321 47.48 31.31 29.58
C CYS A 321 47.84 32.34 30.65
N ILE A 322 46.88 33.23 30.91
CA ILE A 322 46.96 34.36 31.83
C ILE A 322 45.97 34.05 32.96
N GLU A 323 46.50 34.06 34.19
CA GLU A 323 45.82 33.80 35.47
C GLU A 323 45.13 32.43 35.62
N LYS A 324 45.54 31.67 36.65
CA LYS A 324 45.03 30.31 36.94
C LYS A 324 43.96 30.26 38.04
N SER A 325 43.48 31.40 38.55
CA SER A 325 42.68 31.42 39.79
C SER A 325 41.39 32.23 39.77
N SER A 326 40.95 32.75 38.63
CA SER A 326 39.74 33.58 38.52
C SER A 326 39.02 33.30 37.21
N SER A 327 37.71 33.06 37.30
CA SER A 327 36.84 32.81 36.15
C SER A 327 36.76 34.08 35.29
N VAL A 328 37.11 33.94 34.00
CA VAL A 328 37.01 35.01 33.01
C VAL A 328 35.67 34.85 32.30
N HIS A 329 34.86 35.92 32.26
CA HIS A 329 33.48 35.85 31.78
C HIS A 329 33.30 36.43 30.39
N GLY A 330 33.80 37.64 30.14
CA GLY A 330 33.62 38.35 28.87
C GLY A 330 34.94 38.83 28.30
N LEU A 331 35.05 38.80 26.97
CA LEU A 331 36.18 39.28 26.21
C LEU A 331 35.73 40.37 25.23
N SER A 332 36.57 41.39 25.07
CA SER A 332 36.34 42.44 24.08
C SER A 332 37.66 42.96 23.53
N VAL A 333 37.66 43.38 22.27
CA VAL A 333 38.81 44.02 21.63
C VAL A 333 38.51 45.51 21.52
N ASP A 334 39.35 46.36 22.10
CA ASP A 334 39.16 47.81 21.99
C ASP A 334 39.61 48.35 20.62
N GLY A 335 39.23 49.60 20.34
CA GLY A 335 39.59 50.28 19.09
C GLY A 335 41.10 50.51 18.90
N ALA A 336 41.91 50.33 19.94
CA ALA A 336 43.37 50.38 19.88
C ALA A 336 44.01 48.98 19.68
N GLY A 337 43.21 47.92 19.68
CA GLY A 337 43.63 46.54 19.51
C GLY A 337 44.02 45.82 20.80
N TYR A 338 43.79 46.38 21.98
CA TYR A 338 44.02 45.67 23.25
C TYR A 338 42.86 44.71 23.56
N ILE A 339 43.19 43.61 24.23
CA ILE A 339 42.19 42.67 24.74
C ILE A 339 41.77 43.11 26.14
N TRP A 340 40.47 43.26 26.34
CA TRP A 340 39.84 43.48 27.63
C TRP A 340 39.17 42.19 28.09
N ALA A 341 39.46 41.78 29.32
CA ALA A 341 38.89 40.58 29.92
C ALA A 341 38.24 40.93 31.26
N SER A 342 36.95 40.59 31.41
CA SER A 342 36.27 40.70 32.70
C SER A 342 36.51 39.46 33.54
N MET A 343 36.93 39.69 34.78
CA MET A 343 36.94 38.70 35.84
C MET A 343 35.77 38.94 36.79
N TYR A 344 35.65 38.05 37.77
CA TYR A 344 34.67 38.20 38.83
C TYR A 344 34.83 39.53 39.62
N ASP A 345 36.08 39.91 39.93
CA ASP A 345 36.46 41.01 40.83
C ASP A 345 37.26 42.15 40.17
N ALA A 346 37.74 41.95 38.93
CA ALA A 346 38.59 42.92 38.24
C ALA A 346 38.34 42.95 36.72
N LEU A 347 38.79 44.03 36.09
CA LEU A 347 38.86 44.18 34.64
C LEU A 347 40.34 44.25 34.22
N LEU A 348 40.74 43.42 33.25
CA LEU A 348 42.12 43.33 32.79
C LEU A 348 42.28 43.95 31.41
N LYS A 349 43.34 44.74 31.23
CA LYS A 349 43.80 45.22 29.93
C LYS A 349 45.04 44.46 29.51
N ILE A 350 45.02 43.84 28.34
CA ILE A 350 46.04 42.87 27.91
C ILE A 350 46.59 43.27 26.55
N ASP A 351 47.92 43.26 26.44
CA ASP A 351 48.59 43.38 25.14
C ASP A 351 48.46 42.06 24.37
N PRO A 352 47.78 42.05 23.20
CA PRO A 352 47.59 40.84 22.42
C PRO A 352 48.91 40.22 21.94
N ARG A 353 49.97 41.01 21.75
CA ARG A 353 51.27 40.52 21.23
C ARG A 353 52.03 39.75 22.29
N SER A 354 52.35 40.42 23.39
CA SER A 354 53.12 39.83 24.49
C SER A 354 52.27 38.90 25.37
N GLY A 355 50.94 39.06 25.36
CA GLY A 355 50.03 38.43 26.31
C GLY A 355 50.36 38.81 27.76
N GLN A 356 50.90 40.00 27.99
CA GLN A 356 51.08 40.56 29.33
C GLN A 356 49.85 41.38 29.70
N VAL A 357 49.46 41.28 30.98
CA VAL A 357 48.50 42.19 31.59
C VAL A 357 49.20 43.53 31.73
N LEU A 358 48.70 44.55 31.04
CA LEU A 358 49.21 45.92 31.09
C LEU A 358 48.70 46.63 32.33
N ASP A 359 47.40 46.48 32.61
CA ASP A 359 46.72 47.09 33.75
C ASP A 359 45.65 46.14 34.30
N ARG A 360 45.44 46.21 35.63
CA ARG A 360 44.36 45.55 36.36
C ARG A 360 43.55 46.62 37.09
N PHE A 361 42.24 46.62 36.86
CA PHE A 361 41.29 47.56 37.46
C PHE A 361 40.39 46.79 38.43
N ASP A 362 40.62 46.93 39.73
CA ASP A 362 39.79 46.27 40.74
C ASP A 362 38.40 46.93 40.80
N LEU A 363 37.34 46.14 40.62
CA LEU A 363 35.98 46.64 40.45
C LEU A 363 35.49 47.35 41.71
N LEU A 364 35.86 46.83 42.89
CA LEU A 364 35.51 47.39 44.18
C LEU A 364 36.05 48.81 44.38
N GLU A 365 37.30 49.08 43.95
CA GLU A 365 37.90 50.41 44.04
C GLU A 365 37.21 51.43 43.14
N LEU A 366 36.74 50.98 41.98
CA LEU A 366 36.02 51.81 41.02
C LEU A 366 34.53 51.90 41.30
N THR A 367 34.03 51.29 42.39
CA THR A 367 32.59 51.21 42.72
C THR A 367 31.74 50.54 41.62
N ILE A 368 32.36 49.66 40.84
CA ILE A 368 31.72 48.87 39.79
C ILE A 368 31.21 47.56 40.41
N PRO A 369 29.97 47.14 40.14
CA PRO A 369 29.46 45.85 40.60
C PRO A 369 30.25 44.66 40.03
N GLU A 370 30.32 43.56 40.79
CA GLU A 370 30.91 42.30 40.36
C GLU A 370 30.14 41.67 39.17
N GLN A 371 30.71 40.60 38.59
CA GLN A 371 30.10 39.77 37.52
C GLN A 371 29.75 40.53 36.24
N ILE A 372 30.78 40.97 35.52
CA ILE A 372 30.62 41.59 34.21
C ILE A 372 30.47 40.50 33.13
N TYR A 373 29.33 40.49 32.44
CA TYR A 373 29.01 39.49 31.41
C TYR A 373 29.49 39.89 30.01
N SER A 374 29.33 41.16 29.64
CA SER A 374 29.68 41.66 28.31
C SER A 374 30.21 43.09 28.40
N ILE A 375 31.19 43.39 27.54
CA ILE A 375 31.92 44.66 27.48
C ILE A 375 31.74 45.26 26.06
N GLY A 376 31.10 46.43 25.99
CA GLY A 376 30.94 47.22 24.77
C GLY A 376 31.84 48.45 24.75
N ASN A 377 32.50 48.71 23.61
CA ASN A 377 33.39 49.87 23.46
C ASN A 377 32.69 50.95 22.62
N SER A 378 32.42 52.12 23.20
CA SER A 378 31.71 53.21 22.49
C SER A 378 32.65 54.19 21.80
N ALA A 379 33.76 54.52 22.47
CA ALA A 379 34.81 55.40 21.97
C ALA A 379 36.15 55.04 22.64
N LEU A 380 37.23 55.68 22.21
CA LEU A 380 38.53 55.53 22.86
C LEU A 380 38.38 55.89 24.35
N HIS A 381 38.68 54.93 25.24
CA HIS A 381 38.60 55.06 26.70
C HIS A 381 37.20 54.98 27.34
N GLU A 382 36.12 54.80 26.56
CA GLU A 382 34.73 54.74 27.05
C GLU A 382 34.14 53.33 26.89
N TYR A 383 33.90 52.68 28.02
CA TYR A 383 33.49 51.27 28.12
C TYR A 383 32.10 51.15 28.75
N TRP A 384 31.28 50.30 28.18
CA TRP A 384 29.98 49.90 28.71
C TRP A 384 30.06 48.46 29.21
N LEU A 385 29.67 48.25 30.46
CA LEU A 385 29.73 46.97 31.15
C LEU A 385 28.32 46.52 31.51
N SER A 386 28.00 45.26 31.25
CA SER A 386 26.74 44.65 31.69
C SER A 386 26.97 43.79 32.92
N HIS A 387 25.99 43.82 33.83
CA HIS A 387 26.03 43.07 35.07
C HIS A 387 24.82 42.13 35.20
N SER A 388 25.01 41.02 35.93
CA SER A 388 23.98 40.01 36.18
C SER A 388 22.75 40.55 36.90
N PHE A 389 22.94 41.49 37.83
CA PHE A 389 21.87 41.96 38.73
C PHE A 389 22.01 43.44 39.09
N ALA A 390 22.85 44.19 38.37
CA ALA A 390 23.18 45.57 38.71
C ALA A 390 23.07 46.54 37.52
N GLY A 391 22.39 46.12 36.45
CA GLY A 391 22.14 46.93 35.27
C GLY A 391 23.37 47.10 34.39
N ILE A 392 23.61 48.33 33.94
CA ILE A 392 24.76 48.69 33.09
C ILE A 392 25.62 49.77 33.72
N THR A 393 26.92 49.70 33.46
CA THR A 393 27.89 50.68 33.93
C THR A 393 28.62 51.31 32.74
N HIS A 394 28.66 52.64 32.70
CA HIS A 394 29.50 53.40 31.78
C HIS A 394 30.77 53.85 32.50
N LEU A 395 31.92 53.44 31.98
CA LEU A 395 33.25 53.63 32.55
C LEU A 395 34.13 54.41 31.58
N ASN A 396 34.57 55.59 32.00
CA ASN A 396 35.69 56.27 31.36
C ASN A 396 36.98 55.88 32.08
N ILE A 397 37.84 55.10 31.42
CA ILE A 397 39.01 54.51 32.07
C ILE A 397 40.11 55.53 32.42
N LEU A 398 40.21 56.63 31.66
CA LEU A 398 41.22 57.67 31.89
C LEU A 398 40.87 58.54 33.10
N THR A 399 39.61 58.97 33.19
CA THR A 399 39.12 59.81 34.28
C THR A 399 38.70 59.01 35.50
N ARG A 400 38.59 57.67 35.36
CA ARG A 400 37.99 56.75 36.34
C ARG A 400 36.56 57.14 36.74
N LYS A 401 35.86 57.89 35.88
CA LYS A 401 34.47 58.28 36.11
C LYS A 401 33.57 57.08 35.79
N VAL A 402 32.70 56.75 36.73
CA VAL A 402 31.75 55.64 36.64
C VAL A 402 30.34 56.18 36.74
N ILE A 403 29.48 55.84 35.78
CA ILE A 403 28.05 56.16 35.77
C ILE A 403 27.28 54.85 35.72
N ARG A 404 26.31 54.66 36.62
CA ARG A 404 25.53 53.43 36.73
C ARG A 404 24.08 53.68 36.35
N TYR A 405 23.52 52.76 35.57
CA TYR A 405 22.11 52.77 35.20
C TYR A 405 21.47 51.48 35.69
N ASP A 406 20.49 51.62 36.58
CA ASP A 406 19.65 50.56 37.13
C ASP A 406 18.17 50.96 37.00
N THR A 407 17.27 50.02 37.29
CA THR A 407 15.81 50.24 37.22
C THR A 407 15.30 51.28 38.22
N GLY A 408 16.07 51.60 39.26
CA GLY A 408 15.72 52.60 40.27
C GLY A 408 16.11 54.02 39.88
N ASN A 409 17.14 54.19 39.06
CA ASN A 409 17.70 55.50 38.70
C ASN A 409 17.56 55.86 37.20
N SER A 410 17.10 54.92 36.38
CA SER A 410 16.99 55.07 34.93
C SER A 410 15.75 54.36 34.37
N ARG A 411 15.53 54.45 33.06
CA ARG A 411 14.46 53.74 32.34
C ARG A 411 14.90 52.37 31.81
N LEU A 412 15.96 51.79 32.37
CA LEU A 412 16.41 50.44 32.04
C LEU A 412 15.30 49.42 32.34
N LEU A 413 15.04 48.47 31.42
CA LEU A 413 13.95 47.49 31.59
C LEU A 413 14.16 46.54 32.78
N SER A 414 15.40 46.12 33.03
CA SER A 414 15.75 45.16 34.07
C SER A 414 17.23 45.29 34.45
N ASP A 415 17.51 45.10 35.74
CA ASP A 415 18.88 45.06 36.26
C ASP A 415 19.66 43.78 35.87
N ARG A 416 18.96 42.78 35.30
CA ARG A 416 19.59 41.58 34.74
C ARG A 416 19.84 41.78 33.25
N VAL A 417 21.07 42.16 32.93
CA VAL A 417 21.53 42.44 31.57
C VAL A 417 22.44 41.31 31.12
N HIS A 418 22.10 40.68 30.00
CA HIS A 418 22.79 39.50 29.50
C HIS A 418 23.87 39.84 28.47
N LYS A 419 23.60 40.80 27.58
CA LYS A 419 24.54 41.20 26.52
C LYS A 419 24.36 42.66 26.11
N LEU A 420 25.46 43.26 25.67
CA LEU A 420 25.52 44.60 25.12
C LEU A 420 26.19 44.56 23.74
N ILE A 421 25.62 45.29 22.78
CA ILE A 421 26.26 45.55 21.49
C ILE A 421 26.08 47.03 21.17
N ILE A 422 27.16 47.68 20.76
CA ILE A 422 27.12 49.06 20.30
C ILE A 422 27.16 49.03 18.78
N GLU A 423 26.18 49.70 18.19
CA GLU A 423 26.09 49.82 16.75
C GLU A 423 25.66 51.23 16.36
N ASP A 424 26.47 51.86 15.51
CA ASP A 424 26.41 53.29 15.18
C ASP A 424 26.40 54.20 16.43
N LYS A 425 25.21 54.67 16.82
CA LYS A 425 24.96 55.58 17.95
C LYS A 425 24.02 54.97 18.99
N LEU A 426 23.67 53.70 18.84
CA LEU A 426 22.75 52.99 19.71
C LEU A 426 23.52 51.90 20.46
N LEU A 427 23.34 51.88 21.78
CA LEU A 427 23.70 50.75 22.62
C LEU A 427 22.48 49.84 22.75
N TRP A 428 22.54 48.68 22.12
CA TRP A 428 21.53 47.62 22.26
C TRP A 428 21.79 46.82 23.53
N ILE A 429 20.73 46.60 24.29
CA ILE A 429 20.77 46.03 25.64
C ILE A 429 19.79 44.85 25.70
N ALA A 430 20.32 43.64 25.82
CA ALA A 430 19.52 42.45 26.07
C ALA A 430 19.31 42.23 27.56
N THR A 431 18.05 42.16 27.97
CA THR A 431 17.66 42.02 29.38
C THR A 431 16.70 40.86 29.59
N SER A 432 16.49 40.49 30.86
CA SER A 432 15.50 39.48 31.23
C SER A 432 14.04 39.86 30.94
N LYS A 433 13.77 41.12 30.59
CA LYS A 433 12.42 41.64 30.24
C LYS A 433 12.28 42.10 28.79
N GLY A 434 13.33 41.99 27.98
CA GLY A 434 13.29 42.31 26.57
C GLY A 434 14.58 42.93 26.06
N LEU A 435 14.56 43.28 24.76
CA LEU A 435 15.60 44.07 24.13
C LEU A 435 15.23 45.56 24.23
N GLN A 436 16.19 46.40 24.59
CA GLN A 436 16.08 47.86 24.64
C GLN A 436 17.25 48.49 23.89
N SER A 437 17.10 49.73 23.41
CA SER A 437 18.22 50.53 22.94
C SER A 437 18.40 51.78 23.80
N PHE A 438 19.65 52.21 23.93
CA PHE A 438 20.04 53.45 24.58
C PHE A 438 20.77 54.32 23.55
N ASP A 439 20.27 55.52 23.31
CA ASP A 439 20.90 56.45 22.37
C ASP A 439 22.07 57.17 23.04
N LEU A 440 23.27 56.92 22.54
CA LEU A 440 24.53 57.45 23.07
C LEU A 440 24.66 58.97 22.90
N VAL A 441 23.85 59.60 22.03
CA VAL A 441 23.86 61.04 21.79
C VAL A 441 22.83 61.76 22.66
N SER A 442 21.58 61.29 22.69
CA SER A 442 20.52 61.92 23.48
C SER A 442 20.55 61.52 24.95
N GLY A 443 21.15 60.37 25.28
CA GLY A 443 21.17 59.82 26.63
C GLY A 443 19.83 59.23 27.08
N GLU A 444 18.94 58.92 26.14
CA GLU A 444 17.60 58.39 26.42
C GLU A 444 17.48 56.89 26.10
N PHE A 445 16.70 56.18 26.91
CA PHE A 445 16.31 54.80 26.68
C PHE A 445 15.04 54.73 25.83
N SER A 446 15.01 53.82 24.86
CA SER A 446 13.81 53.49 24.08
C SER A 446 12.84 52.59 24.86
N ASP A 447 11.62 52.44 24.34
CA ASP A 447 10.65 51.49 24.89
C ASP A 447 11.08 50.03 24.64
N ALA A 448 10.53 49.10 25.44
CA ALA A 448 10.81 47.68 25.28
C ALA A 448 10.39 47.16 23.91
N LEU A 449 11.30 46.46 23.24
CA LEU A 449 11.01 45.78 21.99
C LEU A 449 10.37 44.41 22.27
N LEU A 450 9.04 44.37 22.28
CA LEU A 450 8.26 43.15 22.55
C LEU A 450 7.44 42.69 21.32
N PRO A 451 7.28 41.37 21.11
CA PRO A 451 6.37 40.83 20.10
C PRO A 451 4.90 41.19 20.39
N PRO A 452 4.02 41.30 19.38
CA PRO A 452 2.63 41.75 19.54
C PRO A 452 1.72 40.89 20.44
N GLN A 453 2.22 39.78 20.98
CA GLN A 453 1.46 38.79 21.77
C GLN A 453 2.20 38.31 23.02
N SER A 454 3.36 38.87 23.35
CA SER A 454 4.18 38.44 24.50
C SER A 454 4.25 39.54 25.54
N SER A 455 3.82 39.24 26.78
CA SER A 455 3.90 40.19 27.89
C SER A 455 5.31 40.26 28.49
N GLU A 456 6.10 39.18 28.38
CA GLU A 456 7.48 39.11 28.84
C GLU A 456 8.32 38.28 27.85
N LEU A 457 9.52 38.77 27.51
CA LEU A 457 10.48 38.10 26.63
C LEU A 457 11.89 38.28 27.21
N SER A 458 12.53 37.22 27.67
CA SER A 458 13.92 37.29 28.14
C SER A 458 14.85 37.09 26.95
N VAL A 459 15.74 38.05 26.69
CA VAL A 459 16.72 37.97 25.60
C VAL A 459 18.09 37.65 26.19
N TYR A 460 18.66 36.51 25.83
CA TYR A 460 19.95 36.05 26.36
C TYR A 460 21.12 36.43 25.47
N ASP A 461 20.93 36.35 24.16
CA ASP A 461 21.94 36.66 23.17
C ASP A 461 21.27 37.29 21.94
N PHE A 462 22.00 38.13 21.22
CA PHE A 462 21.54 38.71 19.98
C PHE A 462 22.70 39.05 19.04
N ALA A 463 22.38 39.13 17.76
CA ALA A 463 23.28 39.51 16.68
C ALA A 463 22.50 40.30 15.61
N LEU A 464 23.12 41.35 15.06
CA LEU A 464 22.59 42.03 13.88
C LEU A 464 23.22 41.42 12.62
N ASP A 465 22.40 41.18 11.60
CA ASP A 465 22.90 40.77 10.28
C ASP A 465 23.18 41.96 9.35
N ASP A 466 23.86 41.68 8.24
CA ASP A 466 24.20 42.66 7.18
C ASP A 466 22.96 43.34 6.55
N SER A 467 21.75 42.79 6.77
CA SER A 467 20.48 43.35 6.28
C SER A 467 19.74 44.14 7.36
N HIS A 468 20.40 44.45 8.48
CA HIS A 468 19.84 45.15 9.64
C HIS A 468 18.68 44.42 10.33
N ILE A 469 18.66 43.10 10.26
CA ILE A 469 17.74 42.26 11.00
C ILE A 469 18.40 41.86 12.31
N MET A 470 17.70 42.12 13.40
CA MET A 470 18.09 41.75 14.76
C MET A 470 17.62 40.33 15.07
N TRP A 471 18.56 39.41 15.20
CA TRP A 471 18.33 38.02 15.58
C TRP A 471 18.56 37.86 17.09
N MET A 472 17.61 37.25 17.79
CA MET A 472 17.59 37.17 19.25
C MET A 472 17.35 35.73 19.70
N GLN A 473 18.19 35.24 20.63
CA GLN A 473 17.92 34.06 21.43
C GLN A 473 17.10 34.46 22.65
N THR A 474 15.96 33.81 22.82
CA THR A 474 15.01 34.12 23.89
C THR A 474 14.62 32.88 24.68
N ASN A 475 13.90 33.05 25.78
CA ASN A 475 13.29 31.95 26.52
C ASN A 475 12.16 31.23 25.76
N ASP A 476 11.74 31.75 24.60
CA ASP A 476 10.74 31.16 23.69
C ASP A 476 11.36 30.95 22.29
N GLY A 477 12.60 30.46 22.29
CA GLY A 477 13.38 30.17 21.08
C GLY A 477 13.92 31.40 20.36
N THR A 478 14.14 31.28 19.06
CA THR A 478 14.76 32.33 18.23
C THR A 478 13.70 33.28 17.68
N LYS A 479 13.90 34.59 17.85
CA LYS A 479 13.06 35.65 17.25
C LYS A 479 13.88 36.56 16.35
N ALA A 480 13.22 37.18 15.37
CA ALA A 480 13.86 38.13 14.46
C ALA A 480 13.03 39.41 14.32
N TYR A 481 13.72 40.56 14.34
CA TYR A 481 13.11 41.87 14.21
C TYR A 481 13.84 42.71 13.16
N ASP A 482 13.11 43.22 12.19
CA ASP A 482 13.66 44.11 11.17
C ASP A 482 13.75 45.54 11.74
N THR A 483 14.97 46.03 11.95
CA THR A 483 15.19 47.33 12.59
C THR A 483 14.84 48.51 11.69
N GLN A 484 14.88 48.33 10.36
CA GLN A 484 14.54 49.36 9.38
C GLN A 484 13.03 49.45 9.16
N LEU A 485 12.37 48.31 8.94
CA LEU A 485 10.92 48.24 8.73
C LEU A 485 10.12 48.28 10.04
N LYS A 486 10.81 48.23 11.19
CA LYS A 486 10.25 48.24 12.54
C LYS A 486 9.15 47.20 12.73
N ARG A 487 9.40 45.96 12.30
CA ARG A 487 8.44 44.86 12.37
C ARG A 487 9.09 43.55 12.76
N TRP A 488 8.33 42.73 13.48
CA TRP A 488 8.70 41.34 13.76
C TRP A 488 8.58 40.48 12.52
N LEU A 489 9.56 39.60 12.29
CA LEU A 489 9.57 38.67 11.17
C LEU A 489 9.02 37.31 11.62
N ALA A 490 8.12 36.74 10.83
CA ALA A 490 7.64 35.39 11.05
C ALA A 490 8.71 34.39 10.62
N LEU A 491 9.22 33.60 11.57
CA LEU A 491 10.22 32.58 11.32
C LEU A 491 9.56 31.20 11.18
N PRO A 492 10.08 30.31 10.30
CA PRO A 492 9.63 28.93 10.25
C PRO A 492 9.96 28.21 11.57
N ASN A 493 9.12 27.24 11.97
CA ASN A 493 9.28 26.49 13.22
C ASN A 493 10.68 25.88 13.41
N GLN A 494 11.35 25.52 12.31
CA GLN A 494 12.71 24.96 12.31
C GLN A 494 13.77 25.92 12.87
N ILE A 495 13.59 27.23 12.67
CA ILE A 495 14.47 28.28 13.24
C ILE A 495 13.88 28.80 14.54
N ALA A 496 12.57 29.05 14.58
CA ALA A 496 11.90 29.63 15.76
C ALA A 496 12.10 28.77 17.03
N ASN A 497 12.21 27.45 16.89
CA ASN A 497 12.38 26.53 18.02
C ASN A 497 13.86 26.25 18.36
N ILE A 498 14.82 26.92 17.72
CA ILE A 498 16.23 26.83 18.11
C ILE A 498 16.41 27.61 19.40
N GLU A 499 16.90 26.93 20.44
CA GLU A 499 17.22 27.48 21.75
C GLU A 499 18.72 27.34 22.02
N ASN A 500 19.26 28.26 22.82
CA ASN A 500 20.67 28.24 23.29
C ASN A 500 21.69 28.13 22.14
N ALA A 501 21.44 28.82 21.03
CA ALA A 501 22.38 28.85 19.89
C ALA A 501 23.33 30.05 19.95
N SER A 502 24.59 29.82 19.59
CA SER A 502 25.49 30.89 19.15
C SER A 502 25.08 31.40 17.78
N MET A 503 25.05 32.71 17.63
CA MET A 503 24.53 33.39 16.45
C MET A 503 25.56 34.32 15.83
N ASN A 504 25.80 34.19 14.53
CA ASN A 504 26.69 35.08 13.79
C ASN A 504 26.22 35.24 12.33
N SER A 505 26.48 36.38 11.70
CA SER A 505 26.11 36.65 10.32
C SER A 505 27.33 36.71 9.41
N ALA A 506 27.23 36.11 8.23
CA ALA A 506 28.24 36.28 7.18
C ALA A 506 27.62 36.10 5.79
N HIS A 507 27.96 37.00 4.87
CA HIS A 507 27.58 36.93 3.45
C HIS A 507 26.06 36.83 3.24
N GLY A 508 25.26 37.57 4.01
CA GLY A 508 23.80 37.55 3.93
C GLY A 508 23.13 36.26 4.44
N LEU A 509 23.89 35.38 5.10
CA LEU A 509 23.39 34.20 5.80
C LEU A 509 23.52 34.40 7.31
N MET A 510 22.47 34.02 8.03
CA MET A 510 22.50 33.92 9.48
C MET A 510 22.88 32.50 9.89
N TRP A 511 23.85 32.36 10.80
CA TRP A 511 24.38 31.09 11.27
C TRP A 511 23.98 30.85 12.72
N PHE A 512 23.46 29.66 13.01
CA PHE A 512 23.01 29.22 14.33
C PHE A 512 23.75 27.95 14.71
N ALA A 513 24.68 28.02 15.66
CA ALA A 513 25.41 26.87 16.19
C ALA A 513 24.80 26.45 17.53
N TYR A 514 24.32 25.22 17.63
CA TYR A 514 23.62 24.70 18.81
C TYR A 514 23.93 23.21 19.03
N ALA A 515 23.26 22.60 20.02
CA ALA A 515 23.57 21.24 20.48
C ALA A 515 23.62 20.18 19.35
N LYS A 516 22.77 20.30 18.31
CA LYS A 516 22.67 19.31 17.22
C LYS A 516 23.64 19.56 16.06
N GLY A 517 24.17 20.76 15.92
CA GLY A 517 25.00 21.13 14.78
C GLY A 517 24.89 22.62 14.46
N ILE A 518 25.07 22.96 13.18
CA ILE A 518 25.03 24.34 12.71
C ILE A 518 23.96 24.48 11.63
N VAL A 519 23.07 25.45 11.77
CA VAL A 519 22.04 25.79 10.79
C VAL A 519 22.38 27.13 10.15
N THR A 520 22.15 27.26 8.86
CA THR A 520 22.15 28.55 8.18
C THR A 520 20.77 28.91 7.67
N TRP A 521 20.48 30.20 7.67
CA TRP A 521 19.23 30.75 7.17
C TRP A 521 19.51 31.92 6.23
N HIS A 522 18.95 31.84 5.03
CA HIS A 522 18.92 32.95 4.09
C HIS A 522 17.56 33.65 4.16
N HIS A 523 17.50 34.86 4.72
CA HIS A 523 16.21 35.55 4.91
C HIS A 523 15.46 35.82 3.60
N LYS A 524 16.13 36.31 2.55
CA LYS A 524 15.47 36.66 1.27
C LYS A 524 14.92 35.45 0.49
N ASN A 525 15.68 34.35 0.45
CA ASN A 525 15.32 33.16 -0.32
C ASN A 525 14.54 32.13 0.51
N GLN A 526 14.40 32.36 1.83
CA GLN A 526 13.80 31.43 2.79
C GLN A 526 14.43 30.02 2.75
N GLN A 527 15.74 29.96 2.48
CA GLN A 527 16.48 28.71 2.40
C GLN A 527 17.15 28.41 3.74
N LEU A 528 17.01 27.16 4.19
CA LEU A 528 17.61 26.63 5.41
C LEU A 528 18.61 25.54 5.05
N ARG A 529 19.81 25.57 5.62
CA ARG A 529 20.80 24.50 5.44
C ARG A 529 21.29 23.99 6.78
N TYR A 530 21.41 22.67 6.92
CA TYR A 530 21.83 22.01 8.15
C TYR A 530 23.19 21.33 7.96
N TYR A 531 24.12 21.62 8.87
CA TYR A 531 25.45 21.05 8.92
C TYR A 531 25.61 20.22 10.19
N ASP A 532 26.17 19.02 10.07
CA ASP A 532 26.40 18.11 11.19
C ASP A 532 27.79 17.46 11.14
N LYS A 533 27.99 16.42 11.96
CA LYS A 533 29.24 15.64 12.00
C LYS A 533 29.66 15.13 10.61
N GLY A 534 28.72 14.78 9.73
CA GLY A 534 29.00 14.28 8.38
C GLY A 534 29.66 15.33 7.48
N ASP A 535 29.44 16.61 7.76
CA ASP A 535 30.07 17.74 7.05
C ASP A 535 31.42 18.13 7.66
N GLY A 536 31.86 17.46 8.73
CA GLY A 536 33.11 17.74 9.41
C GLY A 536 32.99 18.60 10.67
N LEU A 537 31.80 18.72 11.28
CA LEU A 537 31.62 19.41 12.56
C LEU A 537 31.95 18.53 13.78
N PHE A 538 32.13 19.14 14.95
CA PHE A 538 32.26 18.40 16.20
C PHE A 538 30.95 17.64 16.55
N PRO A 539 31.04 16.39 17.05
CA PRO A 539 29.84 15.66 17.49
C PRO A 539 29.34 16.21 18.82
N ASN A 540 28.09 16.70 18.83
CA ASN A 540 27.33 17.22 19.96
C ASN A 540 27.99 18.38 20.72
N GLY A 541 27.32 19.54 20.75
CA GLY A 541 27.57 20.58 21.75
C GLY A 541 28.40 21.77 21.29
N TYR A 542 27.81 22.61 20.44
CA TYR A 542 28.21 24.01 20.34
C TYR A 542 27.64 24.81 21.51
N LEU A 543 28.43 25.73 22.04
CA LEU A 543 28.09 26.54 23.21
C LEU A 543 27.38 27.84 22.76
N PRO A 544 26.40 28.35 23.54
CA PRO A 544 25.78 29.65 23.27
C PRO A 544 26.76 30.81 23.55
N GLY A 545 26.58 31.95 22.87
CA GLY A 545 27.33 33.19 23.12
C GLY A 545 28.80 33.21 22.66
N ALA A 546 29.49 32.08 22.63
CA ALA A 546 30.92 32.01 22.34
C ALA A 546 31.20 31.83 20.83
N THR A 547 31.02 32.91 20.08
CA THR A 547 31.35 33.01 18.65
C THR A 547 32.11 34.30 18.33
N THR A 548 32.98 34.26 17.32
CA THR A 548 33.68 35.44 16.82
C THR A 548 33.98 35.33 15.33
N THR A 549 34.38 36.43 14.70
CA THR A 549 34.70 36.48 13.27
C THR A 549 36.14 36.92 13.08
N THR A 550 36.87 36.21 12.23
CA THR A 550 38.25 36.56 11.89
C THR A 550 38.32 37.72 10.89
N GLU A 551 39.46 38.41 10.83
CA GLU A 551 39.75 39.44 9.79
C GLU A 551 39.58 38.92 8.34
N GLN A 552 39.68 37.60 8.14
CA GLN A 552 39.50 36.95 6.84
C GLN A 552 38.03 36.55 6.55
N GLY A 553 37.08 36.94 7.39
CA GLY A 553 35.66 36.60 7.24
C GLY A 553 35.31 35.14 7.57
N LYS A 554 36.22 34.40 8.24
CA LYS A 554 35.92 33.06 8.79
C LYS A 554 35.16 33.20 10.11
N LEU A 555 34.12 32.39 10.28
CA LEU A 555 33.35 32.31 11.50
C LEU A 555 33.97 31.28 12.45
N LEU A 556 34.05 31.61 13.73
CA LEU A 556 34.54 30.72 14.77
C LEU A 556 33.38 30.40 15.71
N PHE A 557 33.05 29.12 15.84
CA PHE A 557 32.07 28.62 16.80
C PHE A 557 32.72 27.68 17.80
N THR A 558 32.51 27.92 19.08
CA THR A 558 33.07 27.08 20.14
C THR A 558 32.16 25.91 20.47
N SER A 559 32.80 24.81 20.88
CA SER A 559 32.18 23.58 21.33
C SER A 559 32.81 23.16 22.66
N THR A 560 32.24 22.14 23.30
CA THR A 560 32.79 21.56 24.54
C THR A 560 34.17 20.92 24.38
N LYS A 561 34.69 20.75 23.15
CA LYS A 561 35.98 20.10 22.86
C LYS A 561 37.03 21.05 22.26
N GLY A 562 36.61 22.18 21.74
CA GLY A 562 37.42 22.96 20.79
C GLY A 562 36.60 24.02 20.08
N PHE A 563 37.13 24.58 19.00
CA PHE A 563 36.38 25.48 18.12
C PHE A 563 36.39 24.97 16.67
N THR A 564 35.34 25.31 15.94
CA THR A 564 35.22 25.09 14.50
C THR A 564 35.37 26.42 13.78
N ALA A 565 36.38 26.52 12.93
CA ALA A 565 36.53 27.62 11.99
C ALA A 565 35.82 27.28 10.68
N ILE A 566 34.87 28.11 10.29
CA ILE A 566 34.07 27.94 9.07
C ILE A 566 34.49 29.00 8.07
N SER A 567 34.75 28.57 6.83
CA SER A 567 34.99 29.47 5.71
C SER A 567 33.77 29.46 4.78
N PRO A 568 32.80 30.39 4.93
CA PRO A 568 31.56 30.38 4.15
C PRO A 568 31.79 30.35 2.63
N LEU A 569 32.82 31.05 2.16
CA LEU A 569 33.20 31.13 0.73
C LEU A 569 33.69 29.82 0.12
N LYS A 570 34.07 28.83 0.94
CA LYS A 570 34.54 27.51 0.47
C LYS A 570 33.43 26.45 0.45
N LEU A 571 32.21 26.80 0.86
CA LEU A 571 31.07 25.90 0.78
C LEU A 571 30.68 25.68 -0.68
N HIS A 572 30.79 24.43 -1.14
CA HIS A 572 30.37 24.02 -2.48
C HIS A 572 29.02 23.33 -2.40
N VAL A 573 28.09 23.70 -3.28
CA VAL A 573 26.84 22.98 -3.48
C VAL A 573 27.14 21.77 -4.35
N MET A 574 26.96 20.57 -3.81
CA MET A 574 27.18 19.34 -4.56
C MET A 574 25.85 18.83 -5.13
N SER A 575 25.78 18.69 -6.45
CA SER A 575 24.60 18.09 -7.12
C SER A 575 24.40 16.64 -6.67
N SER A 576 23.13 16.29 -6.48
CA SER A 576 22.66 14.99 -6.01
C SER A 576 21.90 14.29 -7.13
N ARG A 577 22.60 13.75 -8.12
CA ARG A 577 21.94 12.85 -9.08
C ARG A 577 21.75 11.49 -8.39
N PRO A 578 20.51 11.08 -8.07
CA PRO A 578 20.29 9.79 -7.44
C PRO A 578 20.57 8.68 -8.47
N THR A 579 21.08 7.55 -8.04
CA THR A 579 21.28 6.37 -8.89
C THR A 579 20.62 5.17 -8.24
N VAL A 580 19.99 4.31 -9.03
CA VAL A 580 19.56 3.00 -8.56
C VAL A 580 20.81 2.16 -8.37
N SER A 581 21.18 1.89 -7.11
CA SER A 581 22.40 1.15 -6.79
C SER A 581 22.20 -0.35 -6.82
N GLU A 582 21.00 -0.81 -6.48
CA GLU A 582 20.65 -2.23 -6.43
C GLU A 582 19.17 -2.41 -6.79
N VAL A 583 18.88 -3.49 -7.50
CA VAL A 583 17.54 -4.01 -7.75
C VAL A 583 17.51 -5.44 -7.27
N MET A 584 16.56 -5.79 -6.42
CA MET A 584 16.36 -7.13 -5.92
C MET A 584 14.98 -7.63 -6.35
N VAL A 585 14.98 -8.67 -7.18
CA VAL A 585 13.78 -9.40 -7.59
C VAL A 585 13.62 -10.59 -6.66
N THR A 586 12.53 -10.61 -5.90
CA THR A 586 12.16 -11.79 -5.10
C THR A 586 11.19 -12.63 -5.91
N HIS A 587 11.55 -13.87 -6.23
CA HIS A 587 10.69 -14.83 -6.92
C HIS A 587 9.64 -15.41 -5.97
N ALA A 588 8.54 -15.97 -6.50
CA ALA A 588 7.54 -16.67 -5.70
C ALA A 588 8.10 -17.86 -4.89
N SER A 589 9.23 -18.44 -5.32
CA SER A 589 9.95 -19.49 -4.59
C SER A 589 10.65 -19.01 -3.32
N GLY A 590 10.77 -17.69 -3.12
CA GLY A 590 11.60 -17.07 -2.09
C GLY A 590 13.05 -16.84 -2.51
N GLU A 591 13.44 -17.29 -3.70
CA GLU A 591 14.76 -17.00 -4.28
C GLU A 591 14.89 -15.50 -4.59
N GLN A 592 16.04 -14.91 -4.28
CA GLN A 592 16.32 -13.50 -4.51
C GLN A 592 17.40 -13.35 -5.57
N GLN A 593 17.06 -12.69 -6.67
CA GLN A 593 18.03 -12.26 -7.68
C GLN A 593 18.34 -10.78 -7.45
N ARG A 594 19.63 -10.47 -7.27
CA ARG A 594 20.12 -9.10 -7.09
C ARG A 594 20.82 -8.64 -8.37
N SER A 595 20.63 -7.38 -8.72
CA SER A 595 21.27 -6.72 -9.84
C SER A 595 21.77 -5.35 -9.39
N PHE A 596 23.04 -5.06 -9.60
CA PHE A 596 23.69 -3.84 -9.14
C PHE A 596 23.90 -2.86 -10.30
N ASN A 597 23.74 -1.56 -10.04
CA ASN A 597 24.07 -0.47 -10.97
C ASN A 597 23.50 -0.59 -12.41
N GLN A 598 22.40 -1.31 -12.59
CA GLN A 598 21.72 -1.34 -13.88
C GLN A 598 20.92 -0.06 -14.09
N LEU A 599 20.87 0.42 -15.33
CA LEU A 599 20.00 1.52 -15.75
C LEU A 599 18.65 0.98 -16.25
N GLN A 600 18.61 -0.28 -16.68
CA GLN A 600 17.42 -0.95 -17.21
C GLN A 600 17.48 -2.46 -16.96
N LEU A 601 16.34 -3.09 -16.67
CA LEU A 601 16.19 -4.55 -16.58
C LEU A 601 15.24 -5.02 -17.68
N HIS A 602 15.74 -5.84 -18.62
CA HIS A 602 15.00 -6.17 -19.84
C HIS A 602 13.72 -7.00 -19.60
N SER A 603 13.71 -7.93 -18.64
CA SER A 603 12.53 -8.76 -18.38
C SER A 603 12.53 -9.36 -16.97
N ILE A 604 11.53 -8.97 -16.17
CA ILE A 604 11.23 -9.53 -14.86
C ILE A 604 10.21 -10.66 -15.02
N PRO A 605 10.39 -11.83 -14.40
CA PRO A 605 9.41 -12.92 -14.46
C PRO A 605 8.03 -12.51 -13.97
N TYR A 606 6.96 -13.03 -14.60
CA TYR A 606 5.58 -12.73 -14.17
C TYR A 606 5.26 -13.24 -12.75
N ASP A 607 5.96 -14.27 -12.29
CA ASP A 607 5.78 -14.93 -11.00
C ASP A 607 6.63 -14.34 -9.87
N HIS A 608 7.19 -13.13 -10.05
CA HIS A 608 7.84 -12.42 -8.95
C HIS A 608 6.86 -12.11 -7.80
N ALA A 609 7.38 -12.12 -6.58
CA ALA A 609 6.67 -11.76 -5.35
C ALA A 609 6.81 -10.26 -5.02
N SER A 610 8.02 -9.71 -5.15
CA SER A 610 8.30 -8.29 -4.91
C SER A 610 9.55 -7.82 -5.64
N LEU A 611 9.62 -6.51 -5.86
CA LEU A 611 10.77 -5.78 -6.40
C LEU A 611 11.25 -4.79 -5.36
N ARG A 612 12.52 -4.83 -4.99
CA ARG A 612 13.16 -3.83 -4.14
C ARG A 612 14.17 -3.04 -4.97
N PHE A 613 14.05 -1.71 -4.94
CA PHE A 613 15.00 -0.79 -5.56
C PHE A 613 15.72 -0.03 -4.45
N SER A 614 17.04 -0.17 -4.38
CA SER A 614 17.88 0.58 -3.45
C SER A 614 18.46 1.79 -4.17
N PHE A 615 18.33 2.97 -3.57
CA PHE A 615 18.83 4.23 -4.11
C PHE A 615 20.09 4.68 -3.40
N ALA A 616 21.04 5.17 -4.19
CA ALA A 616 22.24 5.82 -3.71
C ALA A 616 22.35 7.22 -4.29
N ASN A 617 23.07 8.08 -3.59
CA ASN A 617 23.57 9.32 -4.15
C ASN A 617 25.10 9.21 -4.21
N LEU A 618 25.71 9.68 -5.30
CA LEU A 618 27.17 9.64 -5.48
C LEU A 618 27.91 10.49 -4.43
N ASN A 619 27.21 11.47 -3.84
CA ASN A 619 27.66 12.24 -2.69
C ASN A 619 27.30 11.53 -1.38
N MET A 620 28.30 11.10 -0.60
CA MET A 620 28.08 10.36 0.64
C MET A 620 28.22 11.18 1.93
N GLN A 621 28.68 12.43 1.87
CA GLN A 621 28.91 13.21 3.10
C GLN A 621 27.62 13.60 3.82
N SER A 622 26.54 13.69 3.07
CA SER A 622 25.21 14.03 3.57
C SER A 622 24.22 12.90 3.30
N SER A 623 24.70 11.65 3.25
CA SER A 623 23.87 10.51 2.84
C SER A 623 22.63 10.32 3.73
N SER A 624 22.72 10.67 5.01
CA SER A 624 21.60 10.68 5.97
C SER A 624 20.61 11.83 5.80
N LYS A 625 20.95 12.85 5.00
CA LYS A 625 20.15 14.06 4.75
C LYS A 625 19.45 14.05 3.40
N HIS A 626 19.81 13.12 2.52
CA HIS A 626 19.15 12.99 1.22
C HIS A 626 17.80 12.30 1.39
N VAL A 627 16.75 13.04 1.05
CA VAL A 627 15.39 12.53 0.93
C VAL A 627 15.18 12.15 -0.53
N PHE A 628 14.54 11.01 -0.76
CA PHE A 628 14.23 10.54 -2.10
C PHE A 628 12.75 10.71 -2.38
N LYS A 629 12.38 10.93 -3.63
CA LYS A 629 11.00 10.75 -4.08
C LYS A 629 10.97 10.01 -5.39
N TYR A 630 9.92 9.24 -5.57
CA TYR A 630 9.78 8.38 -6.73
C TYR A 630 8.38 8.50 -7.34
N LYS A 631 8.27 8.12 -8.61
CA LYS A 631 7.01 7.78 -9.27
C LYS A 631 7.23 6.64 -10.24
N VAL A 632 6.21 5.84 -10.49
CA VAL A 632 6.28 4.65 -11.36
C VAL A 632 5.32 4.82 -12.52
N LEU A 633 5.84 5.28 -13.66
CA LEU A 633 5.07 5.39 -14.90
C LEU A 633 4.64 3.97 -15.33
N GLY A 634 3.37 3.82 -15.71
CA GLY A 634 2.71 2.53 -15.92
C GLY A 634 1.85 2.07 -14.74
N LEU A 635 2.04 2.64 -13.54
CA LEU A 635 1.18 2.42 -12.36
C LEU A 635 0.49 3.71 -11.89
N SER A 636 1.26 4.78 -11.64
CA SER A 636 0.77 6.06 -11.13
C SER A 636 1.74 7.20 -11.49
N ASP A 637 1.21 8.38 -11.83
CA ASP A 637 1.99 9.59 -12.13
C ASP A 637 2.18 10.52 -10.91
N ILE A 638 1.85 10.06 -9.70
CA ILE A 638 1.97 10.83 -8.46
C ILE A 638 3.37 10.62 -7.85
N TRP A 639 4.00 11.71 -7.40
CA TRP A 639 5.26 11.66 -6.65
C TRP A 639 5.02 11.21 -5.20
N VAL A 640 5.81 10.26 -4.74
CA VAL A 640 5.81 9.74 -3.36
C VAL A 640 7.19 9.94 -2.74
N GLU A 641 7.24 10.54 -1.55
CA GLU A 641 8.49 10.75 -0.80
C GLU A 641 8.86 9.49 -0.01
N LEU A 642 10.08 8.99 -0.23
CA LEU A 642 10.78 8.04 0.62
C LEU A 642 11.58 8.87 1.61
N ALA A 643 11.12 8.96 2.86
CA ALA A 643 11.67 9.85 3.89
C ALA A 643 13.20 9.68 4.10
N ASN A 644 13.62 8.92 5.12
CA ASN A 644 15.03 8.52 5.30
C ASN A 644 15.31 7.11 4.77
N GLU A 645 14.31 6.49 4.14
CA GLU A 645 14.44 5.16 3.55
C GLU A 645 15.08 5.25 2.16
N ARG A 646 16.07 4.39 1.91
CA ARG A 646 16.74 4.29 0.61
C ARG A 646 16.21 3.14 -0.23
N ASP A 647 15.29 2.36 0.32
CA ASP A 647 14.76 1.15 -0.28
C ASP A 647 13.29 1.36 -0.64
N LEU A 648 12.96 1.23 -1.92
CA LEU A 648 11.59 1.16 -2.40
C LEU A 648 11.23 -0.30 -2.64
N ILE A 649 10.26 -0.82 -1.88
CA ILE A 649 9.71 -2.15 -2.08
C ILE A 649 8.37 -2.03 -2.80
N ILE A 650 8.32 -2.44 -4.07
CA ILE A 650 7.11 -2.54 -4.86
C ILE A 650 6.64 -4.00 -4.83
N PRO A 651 5.46 -4.30 -4.26
CA PRO A 651 4.88 -5.65 -4.34
C PRO A 651 4.49 -5.99 -5.79
N LYS A 652 4.04 -7.22 -6.01
CA LYS A 652 3.68 -7.77 -7.32
C LYS A 652 3.04 -6.77 -8.29
N LEU A 653 3.70 -6.55 -9.43
CA LEU A 653 3.22 -5.69 -10.52
C LEU A 653 2.52 -6.52 -11.62
N PRO A 654 1.48 -5.97 -12.28
CA PRO A 654 0.93 -6.54 -13.51
C PRO A 654 1.98 -6.66 -14.63
N TRP A 655 1.74 -7.51 -15.62
CA TRP A 655 2.59 -7.57 -16.82
C TRP A 655 2.50 -6.26 -17.60
N GLY A 656 3.61 -5.75 -18.13
CA GLY A 656 3.65 -4.44 -18.75
C GLY A 656 5.03 -3.80 -18.76
N GLN A 657 5.10 -2.59 -19.30
CA GLN A 657 6.30 -1.74 -19.33
C GLN A 657 6.17 -0.66 -18.24
N TYR A 658 7.21 -0.49 -17.44
CA TYR A 658 7.24 0.47 -16.34
C TYR A 658 8.52 1.31 -16.38
N SER A 659 8.40 2.56 -15.95
CA SER A 659 9.56 3.44 -15.74
C SER A 659 9.52 4.02 -14.33
N LEU A 660 10.48 3.63 -13.50
CA LEU A 660 10.70 4.19 -12.18
C LEU A 660 11.50 5.49 -12.33
N ILE A 661 10.92 6.61 -11.95
CA ILE A 661 11.58 7.92 -11.97
C ILE A 661 11.85 8.34 -10.52
N VAL A 662 13.10 8.65 -10.21
CA VAL A 662 13.56 9.00 -8.86
C VAL A 662 14.25 10.36 -8.87
N LYS A 663 13.99 11.14 -7.83
CA LYS A 663 14.68 12.40 -7.52
C LYS A 663 15.21 12.35 -6.09
N SER A 664 16.29 13.06 -5.83
CA SER A 664 16.82 13.27 -4.49
C SER A 664 17.00 14.75 -4.20
N THR A 665 17.07 15.08 -2.92
CA THR A 665 17.50 16.40 -2.47
C THR A 665 19.02 16.54 -2.55
N ASP A 666 19.50 17.75 -2.85
CA ASP A 666 20.91 18.12 -2.80
C ASP A 666 21.45 18.17 -1.36
N SER A 667 22.73 18.51 -1.20
CA SER A 667 23.34 18.69 0.14
C SER A 667 22.70 19.82 0.95
N GLU A 668 21.84 20.64 0.34
CA GLU A 668 21.15 21.77 0.95
C GLU A 668 19.66 21.47 1.21
N GLY A 669 19.17 20.29 0.86
CA GLY A 669 17.76 19.91 1.03
C GLY A 669 16.84 20.36 -0.10
N ASN A 670 17.36 20.98 -1.18
CA ASN A 670 16.56 21.35 -2.34
C ASN A 670 16.41 20.16 -3.28
N TRP A 671 15.24 20.00 -3.90
CA TRP A 671 15.03 18.96 -4.91
C TRP A 671 15.85 19.24 -6.17
N ASP A 672 16.77 18.34 -6.50
CA ASP A 672 17.54 18.44 -7.75
C ASP A 672 16.57 18.32 -8.94
N PRO A 673 16.63 19.23 -9.94
CA PRO A 673 15.79 19.13 -11.14
C PRO A 673 16.08 17.85 -11.94
N VAL A 674 17.29 17.29 -11.84
CA VAL A 674 17.72 16.09 -12.55
C VAL A 674 17.11 14.85 -11.88
N SER A 675 16.29 14.11 -12.63
CA SER A 675 15.76 12.80 -12.23
C SER A 675 16.49 11.66 -12.93
N THR A 676 16.60 10.53 -12.24
CA THR A 676 17.05 9.28 -12.84
C THR A 676 15.85 8.43 -13.20
N GLN A 677 15.85 7.92 -14.42
CA GLN A 677 14.81 7.03 -14.94
C GLN A 677 15.41 5.61 -15.05
N PHE A 678 14.67 4.65 -14.51
CA PHE A 678 15.01 3.23 -14.56
C PHE A 678 13.85 2.48 -15.23
N ASP A 679 14.11 1.91 -16.40
CA ASP A 679 13.09 1.22 -17.20
C ASP A 679 13.14 -0.29 -16.96
N PHE A 680 11.97 -0.90 -16.81
CA PHE A 680 11.85 -2.36 -16.68
C PHE A 680 10.53 -2.88 -17.22
N SER A 681 10.53 -4.15 -17.62
CA SER A 681 9.33 -4.83 -18.10
C SER A 681 9.02 -6.07 -17.27
N VAL A 682 7.74 -6.29 -16.98
CA VAL A 682 7.25 -7.54 -16.37
C VAL A 682 6.74 -8.44 -17.48
N ALA A 683 7.32 -9.64 -17.59
CA ALA A 683 7.05 -10.60 -18.65
C ALA A 683 5.56 -10.93 -18.75
N THR A 684 5.09 -11.13 -19.98
CA THR A 684 3.72 -11.59 -20.22
C THR A 684 3.56 -13.02 -19.70
N PRO A 685 2.48 -13.33 -18.97
CA PRO A 685 2.22 -14.70 -18.53
C PRO A 685 2.05 -15.64 -19.73
N TRP A 686 2.43 -16.91 -19.56
CA TRP A 686 2.45 -17.91 -20.64
C TRP A 686 1.12 -18.02 -21.40
N TYR A 687 -0.01 -17.90 -20.70
CA TYR A 687 -1.36 -17.99 -21.27
C TYR A 687 -1.77 -16.76 -22.09
N ALA A 688 -1.08 -15.63 -21.95
CA ALA A 688 -1.33 -14.40 -22.69
C ALA A 688 -0.36 -14.21 -23.88
N THR A 689 0.52 -15.18 -24.14
CA THR A 689 1.48 -15.10 -25.24
C THR A 689 0.79 -15.23 -26.60
N LYS A 690 1.37 -14.61 -27.65
CA LYS A 690 0.87 -14.76 -29.04
C LYS A 690 0.83 -16.22 -29.50
N VAL A 691 1.75 -17.05 -28.98
CA VAL A 691 1.78 -18.50 -29.24
C VAL A 691 0.59 -19.18 -28.57
N ALA A 692 0.31 -18.91 -27.28
CA ALA A 692 -0.87 -19.44 -26.61
C ALA A 692 -2.17 -19.00 -27.30
N MET A 693 -2.27 -17.73 -27.70
CA MET A 693 -3.41 -17.23 -28.49
C MET A 693 -3.54 -17.94 -29.83
N SER A 694 -2.42 -18.20 -30.54
CA SER A 694 -2.43 -18.99 -31.78
C SER A 694 -2.84 -20.44 -31.54
N VAL A 695 -2.42 -21.05 -30.43
CA VAL A 695 -2.86 -22.40 -30.03
C VAL A 695 -4.34 -22.40 -29.70
N TYR A 696 -4.87 -21.40 -29.01
CA TYR A 696 -6.31 -21.29 -28.76
C TYR A 696 -7.09 -21.16 -30.07
N VAL A 697 -6.64 -20.31 -30.99
CA VAL A 697 -7.23 -20.20 -32.34
C VAL A 697 -7.11 -21.53 -33.09
N PHE A 698 -5.98 -22.23 -33.00
CA PHE A 698 -5.78 -23.52 -33.64
C PHE A 698 -6.67 -24.61 -33.04
N VAL A 699 -6.84 -24.68 -31.72
CA VAL A 699 -7.74 -25.62 -31.03
C VAL A 699 -9.18 -25.32 -31.41
N VAL A 700 -9.56 -24.05 -31.52
CA VAL A 700 -10.88 -23.63 -32.02
C VAL A 700 -11.07 -24.03 -33.48
N LEU A 701 -10.09 -23.76 -34.35
CA LEU A 701 -10.13 -24.15 -35.77
C LEU A 701 -10.10 -25.67 -35.96
N LEU A 702 -9.35 -26.41 -35.14
CA LEU A 702 -9.32 -27.86 -35.10
C LEU A 702 -10.67 -28.38 -34.64
N GLY A 703 -11.25 -27.80 -33.60
CA GLY A 703 -12.61 -28.08 -33.13
C GLY A 703 -13.64 -27.85 -34.24
N ILE A 704 -13.61 -26.69 -34.89
CA ILE A 704 -14.46 -26.37 -36.05
C ILE A 704 -14.22 -27.36 -37.19
N THR A 705 -12.98 -27.75 -37.47
CA THR A 705 -12.62 -28.70 -38.54
C THR A 705 -13.08 -30.11 -38.21
N LEU A 706 -12.98 -30.54 -36.95
CA LEU A 706 -13.46 -31.83 -36.45
C LEU A 706 -14.99 -31.86 -36.49
N ILE A 707 -15.66 -30.79 -36.05
CA ILE A 707 -17.11 -30.62 -36.17
C ILE A 707 -17.53 -30.60 -37.63
N TYR A 708 -16.82 -29.88 -38.50
CA TYR A 708 -17.09 -29.82 -39.93
C TYR A 708 -16.85 -31.16 -40.63
N ARG A 709 -15.79 -31.90 -40.28
CA ARG A 709 -15.52 -33.25 -40.79
C ARG A 709 -16.54 -34.26 -40.26
N ALA A 710 -16.93 -34.19 -38.99
CA ALA A 710 -17.99 -35.01 -38.43
C ALA A 710 -19.32 -34.71 -39.14
N ARG A 711 -19.62 -33.43 -39.40
CA ARG A 711 -20.78 -33.00 -40.17
C ARG A 711 -20.72 -33.46 -41.62
N LEU A 712 -19.57 -33.42 -42.28
CA LEU A 712 -19.37 -33.92 -43.64
C LEU A 712 -19.47 -35.45 -43.73
N ARG A 713 -18.96 -36.18 -42.73
CA ARG A 713 -19.15 -37.64 -42.64
C ARG A 713 -20.63 -37.96 -42.44
N ALA A 714 -21.29 -37.30 -41.49
CA ALA A 714 -22.72 -37.43 -41.28
C ALA A 714 -23.53 -37.06 -42.53
N LEU A 715 -23.11 -36.04 -43.30
CA LEU A 715 -23.75 -35.67 -44.56
C LEU A 715 -23.51 -36.69 -45.67
N ARG A 716 -22.32 -37.28 -45.80
CA ARG A 716 -22.01 -38.33 -46.80
C ARG A 716 -22.71 -39.65 -46.48
N GLU A 717 -22.75 -40.04 -45.21
CA GLU A 717 -23.56 -41.19 -44.74
C GLU A 717 -25.04 -40.95 -45.04
N LYS A 718 -25.53 -39.72 -44.80
CA LYS A 718 -26.89 -39.32 -45.14
C LYS A 718 -27.14 -39.27 -46.66
N GLN A 719 -26.13 -38.98 -47.48
CA GLN A 719 -26.21 -38.93 -48.94
C GLN A 719 -26.23 -40.34 -49.56
N GLN A 720 -25.42 -41.27 -49.04
CA GLN A 720 -25.44 -42.70 -49.41
C GLN A 720 -26.74 -43.38 -48.97
N LEU A 721 -27.27 -43.02 -47.78
CA LEU A 721 -28.60 -43.43 -47.34
C LEU A 721 -29.71 -42.80 -48.21
N LEU A 722 -29.56 -41.55 -48.66
CA LEU A 722 -30.53 -40.88 -49.54
C LEU A 722 -30.60 -41.52 -50.93
N GLU A 723 -29.48 -41.92 -51.52
CA GLU A 723 -29.45 -42.56 -52.85
C GLU A 723 -30.08 -43.96 -52.81
N GLN A 724 -29.85 -44.71 -51.73
CA GLN A 724 -30.53 -45.99 -51.48
C GLN A 724 -32.03 -45.81 -51.19
N GLU A 725 -32.40 -44.70 -50.54
CA GLU A 725 -33.80 -44.36 -50.24
C GLU A 725 -34.55 -43.82 -51.47
N VAL A 726 -33.92 -43.04 -52.36
CA VAL A 726 -34.53 -42.49 -53.58
C VAL A 726 -34.89 -43.59 -54.59
N GLN A 727 -34.09 -44.65 -54.71
CA GLN A 727 -34.44 -45.83 -55.53
C GLN A 727 -35.55 -46.68 -54.89
N ARG A 728 -35.66 -46.68 -53.56
CA ARG A 728 -36.71 -47.41 -52.83
C ARG A 728 -38.02 -46.63 -52.74
N GLN A 729 -37.97 -45.30 -52.81
CA GLN A 729 -39.10 -44.38 -52.70
C GLN A 729 -39.81 -44.10 -54.04
N THR A 730 -39.16 -44.19 -55.20
CA THR A 730 -39.87 -44.00 -56.48
C THR A 730 -40.99 -45.04 -56.71
N ALA A 731 -40.91 -46.22 -56.10
CA ALA A 731 -41.98 -47.22 -56.11
C ALA A 731 -42.98 -47.12 -54.91
N LYS A 732 -42.66 -46.33 -53.88
CA LYS A 732 -43.43 -46.25 -52.62
C LYS A 732 -44.15 -44.90 -52.42
N ILE A 733 -43.70 -43.85 -53.11
CA ILE A 733 -44.25 -42.47 -53.07
C ILE A 733 -45.73 -42.41 -53.48
N GLY A 734 -46.21 -43.33 -54.32
CA GLY A 734 -47.65 -43.41 -54.65
C GLY A 734 -48.55 -43.88 -53.50
N ARG A 735 -48.01 -44.54 -52.46
CA ARG A 735 -48.80 -45.08 -51.33
C ARG A 735 -48.46 -44.45 -49.96
N GLN A 736 -47.46 -43.57 -49.87
CA GLN A 736 -47.02 -42.97 -48.59
C GLN A 736 -47.43 -41.50 -48.36
N ASN A 737 -47.97 -40.80 -49.36
CA ASN A 737 -48.39 -39.40 -49.20
C ASN A 737 -49.53 -39.20 -48.18
N GLU A 738 -50.37 -40.21 -47.91
CA GLU A 738 -51.39 -40.13 -46.85
C GLU A 738 -50.84 -40.45 -45.45
N LYS A 739 -49.77 -41.27 -45.34
CA LYS A 739 -49.17 -41.64 -44.04
C LYS A 739 -48.19 -40.59 -43.49
N LEU A 740 -47.57 -39.78 -44.36
CA LEU A 740 -46.54 -38.82 -43.96
C LEU A 740 -47.07 -37.61 -43.16
N SER A 741 -48.33 -37.19 -43.40
CA SER A 741 -48.93 -36.07 -42.66
C SER A 741 -49.26 -36.41 -41.20
N ALA A 742 -49.38 -37.70 -40.87
CA ALA A 742 -49.59 -38.20 -39.51
C ALA A 742 -48.27 -38.32 -38.73
N GLN A 743 -47.21 -38.88 -39.34
CA GLN A 743 -45.93 -39.11 -38.65
C GLN A 743 -45.13 -37.83 -38.35
N ALA A 744 -45.31 -36.75 -39.12
CA ALA A 744 -44.67 -35.46 -38.84
C ALA A 744 -45.17 -34.78 -37.55
N ARG A 745 -46.39 -35.11 -37.09
CA ARG A 745 -46.95 -34.62 -35.81
C ARG A 745 -46.43 -35.41 -34.61
N ASP A 746 -46.07 -36.67 -34.79
CA ASP A 746 -45.60 -37.55 -33.71
C ASP A 746 -44.11 -37.30 -33.40
N LEU A 747 -43.28 -36.99 -34.41
CA LEU A 747 -41.85 -36.71 -34.22
C LEU A 747 -41.59 -35.35 -33.56
N SER A 748 -42.36 -34.30 -33.91
CA SER A 748 -42.25 -32.99 -33.25
C SER A 748 -42.75 -33.04 -31.79
N LYS A 749 -43.66 -33.97 -31.48
CA LYS A 749 -44.11 -34.26 -30.11
C LYS A 749 -42.97 -34.86 -29.29
N ALA A 750 -42.29 -35.89 -29.81
CA ALA A 750 -41.18 -36.54 -29.13
C ALA A 750 -39.95 -35.62 -28.91
N GLU A 751 -39.63 -34.73 -29.86
CA GLU A 751 -38.55 -33.74 -29.69
C GLU A 751 -38.91 -32.64 -28.67
N SER A 752 -40.16 -32.16 -28.70
CA SER A 752 -40.69 -31.21 -27.72
C SER A 752 -40.72 -31.81 -26.30
N GLU A 753 -41.11 -33.08 -26.18
CA GLU A 753 -41.11 -33.83 -24.93
C GLU A 753 -39.70 -33.92 -24.35
N ARG A 754 -38.69 -34.33 -25.15
CA ARG A 754 -37.27 -34.44 -24.74
C ARG A 754 -36.66 -33.10 -24.31
N SER A 755 -36.90 -32.02 -25.06
CA SER A 755 -36.39 -30.69 -24.70
C SER A 755 -37.11 -30.09 -23.49
N SER A 756 -38.39 -30.39 -23.27
CA SER A 756 -39.11 -29.96 -22.05
C SER A 756 -38.62 -30.73 -20.81
N LEU A 757 -38.29 -32.01 -20.96
CA LEU A 757 -37.76 -32.87 -19.91
C LEU A 757 -36.40 -32.36 -19.42
N LEU A 758 -35.48 -32.05 -20.33
CA LEU A 758 -34.16 -31.46 -19.98
C LEU A 758 -34.26 -30.07 -19.33
N ARG A 759 -35.23 -29.25 -19.75
CA ARG A 759 -35.46 -27.92 -19.17
C ARG A 759 -36.03 -28.01 -17.74
N THR A 760 -36.96 -28.93 -17.53
CA THR A 760 -37.56 -29.20 -16.21
C THR A 760 -36.53 -29.84 -15.27
N LEU A 761 -35.69 -30.74 -15.77
CA LEU A 761 -34.61 -31.37 -15.00
C LEU A 761 -33.55 -30.40 -14.49
N SER A 762 -33.13 -29.43 -15.32
CA SER A 762 -32.18 -28.39 -14.86
C SER A 762 -32.76 -27.55 -13.72
N HIS A 763 -34.07 -27.28 -13.78
CA HIS A 763 -34.78 -26.52 -12.75
C HIS A 763 -34.90 -27.31 -11.44
N GLU A 764 -35.31 -28.57 -11.53
CA GLU A 764 -35.53 -29.46 -10.37
C GLU A 764 -34.22 -29.87 -9.66
N LEU A 765 -33.06 -29.81 -10.34
CA LEU A 765 -31.75 -30.07 -9.73
C LEU A 765 -31.14 -28.82 -9.06
N MET A 766 -31.29 -27.64 -9.66
CA MET A 766 -30.65 -26.41 -9.14
C MET A 766 -31.27 -25.88 -7.84
N THR A 767 -32.57 -26.08 -7.65
CA THR A 767 -33.31 -25.64 -6.45
C THR A 767 -32.87 -26.37 -5.16
N PRO A 768 -32.84 -27.72 -5.10
CA PRO A 768 -32.33 -28.42 -3.91
C PRO A 768 -30.83 -28.20 -3.69
N ILE A 769 -30.02 -27.99 -4.74
CA ILE A 769 -28.59 -27.65 -4.60
C ILE A 769 -28.41 -26.29 -3.91
N THR A 770 -29.19 -25.28 -4.32
CA THR A 770 -29.16 -23.95 -3.69
C THR A 770 -29.60 -24.01 -2.22
N LEU A 771 -30.62 -24.83 -1.93
CA LEU A 771 -31.15 -25.07 -0.58
C LEU A 771 -30.30 -26.03 0.28
N LEU A 772 -29.27 -26.66 -0.30
CA LEU A 772 -28.23 -27.39 0.43
C LEU A 772 -27.05 -26.48 0.77
N GLN A 773 -26.60 -25.69 -0.20
CA GLN A 773 -25.41 -24.85 -0.08
C GLN A 773 -25.64 -23.69 0.90
N GLY A 774 -26.76 -22.98 0.78
CA GLY A 774 -27.05 -21.79 1.61
C GLY A 774 -27.14 -22.09 3.11
N PRO A 775 -27.98 -23.05 3.55
CA PRO A 775 -28.04 -23.47 4.95
C PRO A 775 -26.73 -24.05 5.49
N ALA A 776 -25.95 -24.78 4.67
CA ALA A 776 -24.64 -25.29 5.07
C ALA A 776 -23.64 -24.16 5.37
N GLU A 777 -23.64 -23.11 4.54
CA GLU A 777 -22.83 -21.90 4.76
C GLU A 777 -23.28 -21.12 6.02
N GLN A 778 -24.58 -21.13 6.36
CA GLN A 778 -25.11 -20.47 7.57
C GLN A 778 -24.84 -21.24 8.87
N ILE A 779 -24.87 -22.58 8.87
CA ILE A 779 -24.51 -23.40 10.05
C ILE A 779 -23.09 -23.10 10.52
N ILE A 780 -22.17 -22.81 9.59
CA ILE A 780 -20.78 -22.45 9.90
C ILE A 780 -20.68 -21.09 10.63
N ARG A 781 -21.68 -20.21 10.49
CA ARG A 781 -21.62 -18.81 10.95
C ARG A 781 -22.52 -18.46 12.13
N GLN A 782 -23.51 -19.28 12.48
CA GLN A 782 -24.44 -19.00 13.58
C GLN A 782 -24.05 -19.70 14.88
N GLU A 783 -24.25 -19.06 16.05
CA GLU A 783 -23.97 -19.63 17.38
C GLU A 783 -25.20 -20.29 18.05
N GLU A 784 -26.43 -19.93 17.66
CA GLU A 784 -27.67 -20.43 18.28
C GLU A 784 -28.02 -21.88 17.89
N HIS A 785 -28.27 -22.72 18.89
CA HIS A 785 -28.48 -24.17 18.72
C HIS A 785 -29.82 -24.52 18.03
N SER A 786 -30.90 -23.78 18.27
CA SER A 786 -32.22 -24.04 17.68
C SER A 786 -32.25 -23.79 16.17
N GLN A 787 -31.58 -22.74 15.70
CA GLN A 787 -31.47 -22.41 14.27
C GLN A 787 -30.53 -23.38 13.53
N ARG A 788 -29.43 -23.84 14.16
CA ARG A 788 -28.55 -24.88 13.60
C ARG A 788 -29.28 -26.19 13.32
N VAL A 789 -30.17 -26.62 14.21
CA VAL A 789 -30.96 -27.86 14.04
C VAL A 789 -31.94 -27.73 12.87
N LEU A 790 -32.63 -26.59 12.74
CA LEU A 790 -33.54 -26.32 11.62
C LEU A 790 -32.80 -26.32 10.28
N LEU A 791 -31.64 -25.63 10.20
CA LEU A 791 -30.80 -25.59 9.00
C LEU A 791 -30.24 -26.97 8.64
N ALA A 792 -29.84 -27.78 9.64
CA ALA A 792 -29.35 -29.14 9.41
C ALA A 792 -30.45 -30.08 8.89
N GLN A 793 -31.69 -29.94 9.37
CA GLN A 793 -32.84 -30.69 8.88
C GLN A 793 -33.21 -30.32 7.43
N LEU A 794 -33.11 -29.03 7.08
CA LEU A 794 -33.31 -28.55 5.70
C LEU A 794 -32.26 -29.15 4.74
N ILE A 795 -31.00 -29.24 5.17
CA ILE A 795 -29.93 -29.90 4.40
C ILE A 795 -30.24 -31.39 4.21
N ALA A 796 -30.56 -32.11 5.29
CA ALA A 796 -30.80 -33.55 5.23
C ALA A 796 -32.00 -33.90 4.33
N SER A 797 -33.08 -33.12 4.39
CA SER A 797 -34.28 -33.31 3.57
C SER A 797 -33.99 -33.07 2.07
N ASN A 798 -33.29 -31.98 1.73
CA ASN A 798 -32.97 -31.64 0.34
C ASN A 798 -31.93 -32.59 -0.28
N ALA A 799 -30.96 -33.07 0.50
CA ALA A 799 -29.99 -34.08 0.05
C ALA A 799 -30.69 -35.40 -0.33
N LYS A 800 -31.70 -35.80 0.46
CA LYS A 800 -32.50 -37.00 0.20
C LYS A 800 -33.36 -36.83 -1.05
N ARG A 801 -33.91 -35.64 -1.28
CA ARG A 801 -34.71 -35.30 -2.48
C ARG A 801 -33.87 -35.29 -3.76
N LEU A 802 -32.65 -34.73 -3.69
CA LEU A 802 -31.68 -34.74 -4.78
C LEU A 802 -31.27 -36.17 -5.16
N LYS A 803 -31.01 -37.02 -4.16
CA LYS A 803 -30.67 -38.43 -4.37
C LYS A 803 -31.77 -39.17 -5.14
N VAL A 804 -33.03 -39.01 -4.75
CA VAL A 804 -34.17 -39.65 -5.43
C VAL A 804 -34.30 -39.17 -6.89
N LEU A 805 -34.12 -37.88 -7.14
CA LEU A 805 -34.18 -37.31 -8.50
C LEU A 805 -33.06 -37.85 -9.41
N VAL A 806 -31.84 -37.98 -8.88
CA VAL A 806 -30.69 -38.55 -9.62
C VAL A 806 -30.90 -40.03 -9.90
N GLU A 807 -31.42 -40.80 -8.93
CA GLU A 807 -31.71 -42.22 -9.09
C GLU A 807 -32.81 -42.47 -10.15
N GLN A 808 -33.84 -41.62 -10.21
CA GLN A 808 -34.89 -41.68 -11.24
C GLN A 808 -34.36 -41.36 -12.65
N LEU A 809 -33.40 -40.44 -12.77
CA LEU A 809 -32.78 -40.05 -14.04
C LEU A 809 -31.90 -41.17 -14.63
N MET A 810 -31.23 -41.93 -13.77
CA MET A 810 -30.43 -43.11 -14.17
C MET A 810 -31.29 -44.26 -14.74
N MET A 811 -32.55 -44.40 -14.27
CA MET A 811 -33.48 -45.40 -14.81
C MET A 811 -33.98 -45.05 -16.22
N VAL A 812 -34.29 -43.77 -16.52
CA VAL A 812 -34.76 -43.35 -17.86
C VAL A 812 -33.62 -43.38 -18.90
N SER A 813 -32.38 -43.24 -18.47
CA SER A 813 -31.19 -43.28 -19.33
C SER A 813 -30.75 -44.70 -19.73
N SER A 814 -31.26 -45.74 -19.07
CA SER A 814 -30.78 -47.12 -19.25
C SER A 814 -31.79 -48.00 -19.99
N GLU A 815 -32.00 -47.74 -21.27
CA GLU A 815 -32.41 -48.79 -22.21
C GLU A 815 -31.16 -49.54 -22.70
N GLN A 816 -30.76 -50.57 -21.95
CA GLN A 816 -29.92 -51.65 -22.47
C GLN A 816 -30.64 -53.00 -22.31
N PRO A 817 -30.49 -53.92 -23.28
CA PRO A 817 -31.21 -55.19 -23.31
C PRO A 817 -30.65 -56.18 -22.29
N ASP A 818 -31.53 -57.04 -21.76
CA ASP A 818 -31.25 -58.33 -21.11
C ASP A 818 -30.00 -58.40 -20.21
N ASN A 819 -30.19 -58.09 -18.92
CA ASN A 819 -29.38 -58.71 -17.87
C ASN A 819 -30.32 -59.49 -16.94
N ALA A 820 -30.11 -60.80 -16.89
CA ALA A 820 -30.85 -61.73 -16.05
C ALA A 820 -30.91 -61.23 -14.60
N VAL A 821 -32.13 -61.04 -14.08
CA VAL A 821 -32.35 -60.68 -12.67
C VAL A 821 -31.79 -61.81 -11.80
N MET A 822 -30.78 -61.49 -10.99
CA MET A 822 -30.33 -62.35 -9.89
C MET A 822 -31.46 -62.40 -8.85
N THR A 823 -32.39 -63.34 -9.01
CA THR A 823 -33.47 -63.55 -8.05
C THR A 823 -32.94 -64.28 -6.81
N ASN A 824 -32.83 -63.55 -5.70
CA ASN A 824 -32.60 -64.13 -4.38
C ASN A 824 -33.95 -64.27 -3.64
N ARG A 825 -33.98 -65.17 -2.65
CA ARG A 825 -35.17 -65.43 -1.83
C ARG A 825 -35.22 -64.44 -0.67
N TYR A 826 -36.21 -63.55 -0.64
CA TYR A 826 -36.39 -62.56 0.43
C TYR A 826 -37.75 -62.69 1.12
N ASP A 827 -37.77 -62.36 2.41
CA ASP A 827 -38.98 -62.33 3.23
C ASP A 827 -39.78 -61.05 2.92
N PHE A 828 -40.85 -61.20 2.14
CA PHE A 828 -41.69 -60.09 1.73
C PHE A 828 -42.51 -59.53 2.90
N SER A 829 -42.85 -60.38 3.88
CA SER A 829 -43.59 -59.96 5.07
C SER A 829 -42.75 -59.02 5.94
N ALA A 830 -41.47 -59.32 6.12
CA ALA A 830 -40.52 -58.47 6.85
C ALA A 830 -40.30 -57.12 6.14
N ILE A 831 -40.18 -57.11 4.81
CA ILE A 831 -40.04 -55.90 4.01
C ILE A 831 -41.29 -55.00 4.15
N CYS A 832 -42.48 -55.58 4.09
CA CYS A 832 -43.73 -54.83 4.28
C CYS A 832 -43.80 -54.18 5.67
N LEU A 833 -43.49 -54.93 6.73
CA LEU A 833 -43.48 -54.41 8.10
C LEU A 833 -42.44 -53.30 8.29
N ALA A 834 -41.24 -53.45 7.72
CA ALA A 834 -40.18 -52.45 7.78
C ALA A 834 -40.61 -51.13 7.10
N GLN A 835 -41.20 -51.21 5.90
CA GLN A 835 -41.67 -50.03 5.18
C GLN A 835 -42.82 -49.34 5.92
N ILE A 836 -43.78 -50.08 6.46
CA ILE A 836 -44.89 -49.48 7.25
C ILE A 836 -44.34 -48.73 8.47
N LYS A 837 -43.31 -49.28 9.15
CA LYS A 837 -42.65 -48.61 10.29
C LYS A 837 -42.00 -47.28 9.88
N VAL A 838 -41.39 -47.21 8.68
CA VAL A 838 -40.79 -45.96 8.15
C VAL A 838 -41.85 -44.86 7.96
N PHE A 839 -43.04 -45.23 7.50
CA PHE A 839 -44.14 -44.28 7.27
C PHE A 839 -44.94 -43.92 8.53
N ASN A 840 -44.63 -44.51 9.70
CA ASN A 840 -45.36 -44.27 10.95
C ASN A 840 -45.39 -42.78 11.36
N ASN A 841 -44.25 -42.07 11.25
CA ASN A 841 -44.20 -40.64 11.57
C ASN A 841 -45.11 -39.80 10.65
N LEU A 842 -45.26 -40.22 9.39
CA LEU A 842 -46.14 -39.54 8.42
C LEU A 842 -47.62 -39.84 8.67
N LEU A 843 -47.92 -41.05 9.15
CA LEU A 843 -49.28 -41.45 9.57
C LEU A 843 -49.70 -40.68 10.83
N VAL A 844 -48.81 -40.55 11.82
CA VAL A 844 -49.03 -39.75 13.04
C VAL A 844 -49.24 -38.27 12.72
N SER A 845 -48.40 -37.67 11.86
CA SER A 845 -48.53 -36.24 11.51
C SER A 845 -49.83 -35.90 10.74
N ARG A 846 -50.49 -36.92 10.15
CA ARG A 846 -51.80 -36.78 9.49
C ARG A 846 -52.97 -37.36 10.29
N ASN A 847 -52.75 -37.80 11.53
CA ASN A 847 -53.72 -38.51 12.38
C ASN A 847 -54.39 -39.71 11.67
N MET A 848 -53.67 -40.41 10.79
CA MET A 848 -54.20 -41.56 10.07
C MET A 848 -53.94 -42.86 10.84
N THR A 849 -54.95 -43.72 10.98
CA THR A 849 -54.80 -45.04 11.60
C THR A 849 -54.52 -46.10 10.54
N CYS A 850 -53.46 -46.89 10.71
CA CYS A 850 -53.10 -47.97 9.80
C CYS A 850 -53.35 -49.34 10.47
N HIS A 851 -54.25 -50.13 9.89
CA HIS A 851 -54.51 -51.50 10.30
C HIS A 851 -53.67 -52.47 9.47
N ILE A 852 -52.90 -53.32 10.15
CA ILE A 852 -52.00 -54.28 9.51
C ILE A 852 -52.49 -55.70 9.77
N ASP A 853 -52.70 -56.45 8.70
CA ASP A 853 -53.02 -57.90 8.71
C ASP A 853 -52.04 -58.62 7.76
N ILE A 854 -50.83 -58.89 8.25
CA ILE A 854 -49.74 -59.48 7.48
C ILE A 854 -49.42 -60.87 8.03
N VAL A 855 -49.47 -61.88 7.15
CA VAL A 855 -48.97 -63.23 7.44
C VAL A 855 -47.45 -63.23 7.29
N GLU A 856 -46.74 -63.60 8.36
CA GLU A 856 -45.28 -63.67 8.37
C GLU A 856 -44.75 -64.89 7.59
N GLY A 857 -43.47 -64.84 7.18
CA GLY A 857 -42.78 -65.99 6.59
C GLY A 857 -43.12 -66.25 5.12
N ILE A 858 -43.59 -65.23 4.39
CA ILE A 858 -43.84 -65.29 2.94
C ILE A 858 -42.57 -64.87 2.20
N TYR A 859 -41.95 -65.83 1.50
CA TYR A 859 -40.74 -65.57 0.71
C TYR A 859 -41.04 -65.51 -0.79
N VAL A 860 -40.46 -64.52 -1.47
CA VAL A 860 -40.58 -64.31 -2.92
C VAL A 860 -39.20 -64.22 -3.57
N MET A 861 -39.12 -64.59 -4.85
CA MET A 861 -37.90 -64.51 -5.66
C MET A 861 -37.83 -63.15 -6.36
N ALA A 862 -37.21 -62.17 -5.72
CA ALA A 862 -37.07 -60.80 -6.24
C ALA A 862 -35.81 -60.15 -5.67
N GLY A 863 -35.50 -58.90 -6.03
CA GLY A 863 -34.54 -58.10 -5.28
C GLY A 863 -35.23 -57.30 -4.17
N THR A 864 -34.52 -57.09 -3.05
CA THR A 864 -35.04 -56.33 -1.90
C THR A 864 -35.44 -54.91 -2.31
N ASP A 865 -34.60 -54.25 -3.11
CA ASP A 865 -34.80 -52.87 -3.54
C ASP A 865 -36.06 -52.70 -4.40
N GLU A 866 -36.35 -53.63 -5.31
CA GLU A 866 -37.55 -53.59 -6.15
C GLU A 866 -38.83 -53.78 -5.33
N LEU A 867 -38.82 -54.71 -4.36
CA LEU A 867 -39.95 -54.92 -3.45
C LEU A 867 -40.18 -53.71 -2.54
N GLU A 868 -39.12 -53.14 -1.96
CA GLU A 868 -39.21 -51.93 -1.14
C GLU A 868 -39.78 -50.75 -1.93
N LYS A 869 -39.33 -50.55 -3.18
CA LYS A 869 -39.85 -49.51 -4.07
C LYS A 869 -41.33 -49.71 -4.37
N CYS A 870 -41.78 -50.94 -4.58
CA CYS A 870 -43.19 -51.25 -4.81
C CYS A 870 -44.03 -50.89 -3.58
N VAL A 871 -43.65 -51.39 -2.41
CA VAL A 871 -44.38 -51.17 -1.14
C VAL A 871 -44.40 -49.68 -0.76
N SER A 872 -43.26 -49.00 -0.84
CA SER A 872 -43.13 -47.58 -0.48
C SER A 872 -43.98 -46.67 -1.39
N ASN A 873 -44.04 -46.95 -2.70
CA ASN A 873 -44.89 -46.18 -3.62
C ASN A 873 -46.38 -46.38 -3.36
N LEU A 874 -46.82 -47.61 -3.07
CA LEU A 874 -48.22 -47.88 -2.73
C LEU A 874 -48.62 -47.21 -1.40
N LEU A 875 -47.78 -47.31 -0.37
CA LEU A 875 -48.02 -46.66 0.93
C LEU A 875 -48.04 -45.13 0.81
N SER A 876 -47.07 -44.53 0.11
CA SER A 876 -47.00 -43.09 -0.10
C SER A 876 -48.22 -42.56 -0.86
N ASN A 877 -48.69 -43.26 -1.90
CA ASN A 877 -49.91 -42.90 -2.62
C ASN A 877 -51.15 -42.97 -1.71
N ALA A 878 -51.30 -44.05 -0.95
CA ALA A 878 -52.41 -44.23 -0.03
C ALA A 878 -52.46 -43.14 1.06
N ILE A 879 -51.30 -42.69 1.60
CA ILE A 879 -51.24 -41.59 2.57
C ILE A 879 -51.52 -40.23 1.90
N LYS A 880 -50.97 -40.01 0.70
CA LYS A 880 -51.05 -38.72 0.01
C LYS A 880 -52.46 -38.37 -0.46
N TYR A 881 -53.20 -39.35 -0.97
CA TYR A 881 -54.52 -39.14 -1.55
C TYR A 881 -55.67 -39.42 -0.57
N SER A 882 -55.34 -39.69 0.70
CA SER A 882 -56.30 -39.80 1.78
C SER A 882 -56.43 -38.49 2.57
N PRO A 883 -57.65 -38.12 3.01
CA PRO A 883 -57.86 -36.96 3.88
C PRO A 883 -57.26 -37.18 5.28
N MET A 884 -57.02 -36.10 6.03
CA MET A 884 -56.61 -36.19 7.45
C MET A 884 -57.67 -36.95 8.28
N ASN A 885 -57.23 -37.70 9.30
CA ASN A 885 -58.07 -38.58 10.14
C ASN A 885 -58.69 -39.81 9.43
N SER A 886 -58.14 -40.23 8.30
CA SER A 886 -58.62 -41.41 7.55
C SER A 886 -57.96 -42.71 8.01
N ARG A 887 -58.55 -43.85 7.62
CA ARG A 887 -58.02 -45.18 7.90
C ARG A 887 -57.37 -45.79 6.66
N MET A 888 -56.24 -46.47 6.88
CA MET A 888 -55.56 -47.28 5.88
C MET A 888 -55.52 -48.73 6.37
N GLU A 889 -55.64 -49.68 5.44
CA GLU A 889 -55.51 -51.11 5.72
C GLU A 889 -54.45 -51.71 4.80
N VAL A 890 -53.49 -52.43 5.39
CA VAL A 890 -52.44 -53.14 4.65
C VAL A 890 -52.52 -54.61 4.99
N THR A 891 -52.80 -55.44 3.99
CA THR A 891 -52.96 -56.88 4.16
C THR A 891 -52.00 -57.66 3.29
N LEU A 892 -51.30 -58.65 3.84
CA LEU A 892 -50.50 -59.61 3.05
C LEU A 892 -50.97 -61.03 3.36
N ARG A 893 -51.47 -61.73 2.35
CA ARG A 893 -51.97 -63.11 2.48
C ARG A 893 -51.40 -63.99 1.38
N SER A 894 -51.27 -65.29 1.67
CA SER A 894 -50.93 -66.31 0.67
C SER A 894 -52.10 -67.28 0.47
N PHE A 895 -52.30 -67.71 -0.77
CA PHE A 895 -53.32 -68.69 -1.14
C PHE A 895 -52.82 -69.59 -2.28
N SER A 896 -53.40 -70.79 -2.39
CA SER A 896 -53.08 -71.71 -3.49
C SER A 896 -54.00 -71.42 -4.67
N GLN A 897 -53.42 -71.13 -5.84
CA GLN A 897 -54.13 -70.86 -7.09
C GLN A 897 -53.50 -71.72 -8.19
N ASN A 898 -54.30 -72.60 -8.83
CA ASN A 898 -53.85 -73.50 -9.89
C ASN A 898 -52.58 -74.30 -9.53
N GLU A 899 -52.58 -74.97 -8.36
CA GLU A 899 -51.45 -75.76 -7.83
C GLU A 899 -50.15 -74.98 -7.54
N LYS A 900 -50.17 -73.63 -7.61
CA LYS A 900 -49.06 -72.75 -7.23
C LYS A 900 -49.45 -71.87 -6.04
N GLU A 901 -48.56 -71.71 -5.07
CA GLU A 901 -48.77 -70.72 -4.00
C GLU A 901 -48.46 -69.31 -4.51
N VAL A 902 -49.41 -68.40 -4.31
CA VAL A 902 -49.27 -66.98 -4.63
C VAL A 902 -49.53 -66.15 -3.37
N CYS A 903 -48.83 -65.01 -3.25
CA CYS A 903 -49.09 -64.03 -2.20
C CYS A 903 -49.63 -62.74 -2.81
N LEU A 904 -50.57 -62.11 -2.11
CA LEU A 904 -51.21 -60.85 -2.48
C LEU A 904 -51.00 -59.84 -1.35
N LEU A 905 -50.29 -58.75 -1.66
CA LEU A 905 -50.25 -57.55 -0.82
C LEU A 905 -51.32 -56.58 -1.30
N GLN A 906 -52.22 -56.16 -0.41
CA GLN A 906 -53.20 -55.11 -0.69
C GLN A 906 -52.96 -53.91 0.21
N VAL A 907 -52.96 -52.72 -0.38
CA VAL A 907 -52.97 -51.43 0.33
C VAL A 907 -54.27 -50.74 -0.01
N LYS A 908 -55.14 -50.61 1.00
CA LYS A 908 -56.45 -49.99 0.88
C LYS A 908 -56.50 -48.68 1.64
N ASP A 909 -56.94 -47.64 0.95
CA ASP A 909 -57.08 -46.29 1.46
C ASP A 909 -58.55 -45.84 1.52
N GLN A 910 -58.81 -44.73 2.21
CA GLN A 910 -60.10 -44.03 2.26
C GLN A 910 -60.02 -42.67 1.56
N GLY A 911 -59.25 -42.61 0.47
CA GLY A 911 -59.00 -41.41 -0.29
C GLY A 911 -60.05 -41.04 -1.32
N ILE A 912 -59.68 -40.15 -2.24
CA ILE A 912 -60.59 -39.57 -3.25
C ILE A 912 -61.23 -40.59 -4.20
N GLY A 913 -60.67 -41.80 -4.29
CA GLY A 913 -61.07 -42.82 -5.26
C GLY A 913 -60.76 -42.44 -6.71
N ILE A 914 -60.82 -43.43 -7.61
CA ILE A 914 -60.46 -43.33 -9.02
C ILE A 914 -61.69 -43.72 -9.84
N GLU A 915 -62.05 -42.88 -10.81
CA GLU A 915 -63.18 -43.13 -11.71
C GLU A 915 -62.93 -44.36 -12.59
N ALA A 916 -63.96 -45.18 -12.85
CA ALA A 916 -63.83 -46.46 -13.54
C ALA A 916 -63.16 -46.36 -14.93
N GLY A 917 -63.38 -45.26 -15.66
CA GLY A 917 -62.76 -45.01 -16.97
C GLY A 917 -61.25 -44.71 -16.93
N TYR A 918 -60.68 -44.53 -15.73
CA TYR A 918 -59.28 -44.15 -15.55
C TYR A 918 -58.41 -45.26 -14.92
N LEU A 919 -59.01 -46.35 -14.44
CA LEU A 919 -58.30 -47.43 -13.73
C LEU A 919 -57.19 -48.11 -14.53
N GLU A 920 -57.30 -48.19 -15.86
CA GLU A 920 -56.24 -48.76 -16.70
C GLU A 920 -55.13 -47.75 -17.01
N ARG A 921 -55.49 -46.45 -17.04
CA ARG A 921 -54.61 -45.36 -17.47
C ARG A 921 -53.75 -44.78 -16.36
N ILE A 922 -54.10 -44.98 -15.09
CA ILE A 922 -53.28 -44.53 -13.95
C ILE A 922 -51.89 -45.18 -13.88
N PHE A 923 -51.66 -46.25 -14.64
CA PHE A 923 -50.35 -46.87 -14.79
C PHE A 923 -49.60 -46.37 -16.04
N GLU A 924 -50.18 -45.51 -16.88
CA GLU A 924 -49.48 -44.85 -17.99
C GLU A 924 -48.55 -43.77 -17.43
N ALA A 925 -47.35 -43.62 -18.01
CA ALA A 925 -46.48 -42.49 -17.73
C ALA A 925 -47.25 -41.17 -17.99
N GLU A 926 -47.17 -40.22 -17.05
CA GLU A 926 -47.76 -38.87 -17.13
C GLU A 926 -49.29 -38.75 -16.95
N TYR A 927 -50.02 -39.85 -16.72
CA TYR A 927 -51.47 -39.77 -16.58
C TYR A 927 -51.92 -39.28 -15.18
N ARG A 928 -52.64 -38.14 -15.12
CA ARG A 928 -53.17 -37.56 -13.86
C ARG A 928 -54.61 -37.09 -14.04
N THR A 929 -55.49 -37.48 -13.12
CA THR A 929 -56.91 -37.06 -13.13
C THR A 929 -57.06 -35.61 -12.65
N SER A 930 -58.14 -34.95 -13.07
CA SER A 930 -58.51 -33.57 -12.69
C SER A 930 -58.64 -33.39 -11.18
N ALA A 931 -59.20 -34.39 -10.48
CA ALA A 931 -59.36 -34.41 -9.03
C ALA A 931 -58.01 -34.54 -8.28
N GLY A 932 -57.03 -35.22 -8.89
CA GLY A 932 -55.66 -35.32 -8.37
C GLY A 932 -54.82 -34.04 -8.47
N LYS A 933 -55.32 -32.98 -9.12
CA LYS A 933 -54.67 -31.65 -9.17
C LYS A 933 -54.84 -30.85 -7.87
N GLN A 934 -55.85 -31.16 -7.05
CA GLN A 934 -56.11 -30.47 -5.77
C GLN A 934 -55.22 -30.97 -4.61
N PHE A 935 -54.70 -32.19 -4.70
CA PHE A 935 -53.75 -32.76 -3.74
C PHE A 935 -52.33 -32.60 -4.32
N THR A 936 -51.39 -32.05 -3.54
CA THR A 936 -50.08 -31.50 -3.95
C THR A 936 -49.26 -32.29 -5.00
N GLN A 937 -48.37 -31.58 -5.72
CA GLN A 937 -47.42 -32.05 -6.76
C GLN A 937 -46.88 -33.48 -6.51
N GLY A 938 -47.08 -34.39 -7.46
CA GLY A 938 -46.42 -35.69 -7.54
C GLY A 938 -46.19 -36.02 -9.00
N GLN A 939 -45.06 -36.62 -9.35
CA GLN A 939 -44.59 -36.64 -10.74
C GLN A 939 -45.35 -37.60 -11.69
N GLY A 940 -46.33 -38.37 -11.21
CA GLY A 940 -47.10 -39.33 -12.05
C GLY A 940 -46.32 -40.58 -12.46
N ILE A 941 -45.07 -40.72 -12.04
CA ILE A 941 -44.15 -41.80 -12.42
C ILE A 941 -44.31 -43.05 -11.51
N GLY A 942 -44.71 -42.84 -10.25
CA GLY A 942 -44.65 -43.88 -9.21
C GLY A 942 -45.47 -45.15 -9.48
N LEU A 943 -46.71 -45.04 -9.99
CA LEU A 943 -47.54 -46.23 -10.27
C LEU A 943 -47.12 -46.98 -11.54
N ASN A 944 -46.66 -46.27 -12.57
CA ASN A 944 -46.08 -46.92 -13.76
C ASN A 944 -44.82 -47.73 -13.38
N LEU A 945 -43.94 -47.13 -12.57
CA LEU A 945 -42.75 -47.82 -12.06
C LEU A 945 -43.12 -49.10 -11.27
N VAL A 946 -44.16 -49.04 -10.42
CA VAL A 946 -44.64 -50.23 -9.70
C VAL A 946 -45.11 -51.30 -10.69
N LYS A 947 -45.86 -50.94 -11.75
CA LYS A 947 -46.31 -51.88 -12.77
C LYS A 947 -45.14 -52.53 -13.52
N GLU A 948 -44.13 -51.75 -13.91
CA GLU A 948 -42.94 -52.27 -14.60
C GLU A 948 -42.12 -53.21 -13.69
N LEU A 949 -41.88 -52.83 -12.43
CA LEU A 949 -41.14 -53.65 -11.47
C LEU A 949 -41.89 -54.94 -11.13
N VAL A 950 -43.20 -54.87 -10.91
CA VAL A 950 -44.03 -56.05 -10.64
C VAL A 950 -44.02 -57.00 -11.84
N HIS A 951 -44.15 -56.49 -13.07
CA HIS A 951 -44.08 -57.31 -14.28
C HIS A 951 -42.68 -57.92 -14.47
N LYS A 952 -41.60 -57.18 -14.15
CA LYS A 952 -40.22 -57.67 -14.22
C LYS A 952 -39.94 -58.81 -13.25
N ILE A 953 -40.56 -58.79 -12.08
CA ILE A 953 -40.50 -59.87 -11.07
C ILE A 953 -41.42 -61.05 -11.45
N GLY A 954 -42.23 -60.93 -12.52
CA GLY A 954 -43.18 -61.94 -12.94
C GLY A 954 -44.48 -61.95 -12.11
N GLY A 955 -44.79 -60.84 -11.44
CA GLY A 955 -46.00 -60.63 -10.66
C GLY A 955 -47.11 -59.90 -11.44
N HIS A 956 -48.27 -59.73 -10.80
CA HIS A 956 -49.41 -59.01 -11.35
C HIS A 956 -49.84 -57.87 -10.42
N ILE A 957 -50.25 -56.73 -10.98
CA ILE A 957 -50.80 -55.59 -10.24
C ILE A 957 -52.28 -55.40 -10.59
N SER A 958 -53.11 -55.21 -9.58
CA SER A 958 -54.54 -54.94 -9.71
C SER A 958 -54.93 -53.68 -8.94
N VAL A 959 -56.00 -53.03 -9.37
CA VAL A 959 -56.57 -51.87 -8.70
C VAL A 959 -58.09 -51.99 -8.67
N SER A 960 -58.68 -51.69 -7.52
CA SER A 960 -60.12 -51.49 -7.39
C SER A 960 -60.36 -50.18 -6.65
N SER A 961 -61.25 -49.34 -7.16
CA SER A 961 -61.53 -48.05 -6.54
C SER A 961 -62.94 -47.59 -6.86
N GLU A 962 -63.54 -46.86 -5.92
CA GLU A 962 -64.83 -46.21 -6.08
C GLU A 962 -64.68 -44.74 -5.71
N LEU A 963 -65.17 -43.85 -6.58
CA LEU A 963 -65.03 -42.40 -6.41
C LEU A 963 -65.59 -41.97 -5.04
N GLY A 964 -64.77 -41.28 -4.23
CA GLY A 964 -65.13 -40.79 -2.90
C GLY A 964 -65.10 -41.82 -1.76
N LYS A 965 -64.82 -43.10 -2.02
CA LYS A 965 -64.72 -44.16 -0.99
C LYS A 965 -63.32 -44.76 -0.83
N GLY A 966 -62.35 -44.35 -1.64
CA GLY A 966 -60.95 -44.79 -1.58
C GLY A 966 -60.54 -45.78 -2.67
N SER A 967 -59.27 -46.18 -2.63
CA SER A 967 -58.67 -47.11 -3.60
C SER A 967 -58.01 -48.28 -2.88
N CYS A 968 -57.96 -49.43 -3.57
CA CYS A 968 -57.27 -50.63 -3.12
C CYS A 968 -56.35 -51.11 -4.23
N PHE A 969 -55.05 -51.04 -4.00
CA PHE A 969 -54.01 -51.53 -4.91
C PHE A 969 -53.50 -52.87 -4.42
N GLY A 970 -53.50 -53.88 -5.29
CA GLY A 970 -53.03 -55.24 -5.02
C GLY A 970 -51.81 -55.58 -5.86
N ILE A 971 -50.76 -56.15 -5.27
CA ILE A 971 -49.64 -56.75 -6.01
C ILE A 971 -49.49 -58.22 -5.64
N GLU A 972 -49.33 -59.06 -6.67
CA GLU A 972 -49.32 -60.52 -6.59
C GLU A 972 -47.97 -61.07 -7.04
N PHE A 973 -47.39 -61.96 -6.23
CA PHE A 973 -46.14 -62.65 -6.54
C PHE A 973 -46.26 -64.16 -6.26
N ALA A 974 -45.49 -64.98 -6.99
CA ALA A 974 -45.37 -66.41 -6.69
C ALA A 974 -44.53 -66.64 -5.43
N VAL A 975 -45.02 -67.48 -4.52
CA VAL A 975 -44.34 -67.80 -3.25
C VAL A 975 -43.28 -68.87 -3.51
N SER A 976 -42.05 -68.63 -3.07
CA SER A 976 -40.96 -69.61 -3.24
C SER A 976 -40.88 -70.62 -2.10
N SER A 977 -41.48 -70.31 -0.95
CA SER A 977 -41.54 -71.16 0.25
C SER A 977 -42.38 -70.50 1.34
N ARG A 978 -42.93 -71.31 2.24
CA ARG A 978 -43.67 -70.85 3.42
C ARG A 978 -43.09 -71.43 4.71
N LEU A 979 -42.98 -70.61 5.76
CA LEU A 979 -42.84 -71.04 7.15
C LEU A 979 -44.17 -70.71 7.84
N ASP A 980 -44.89 -71.72 8.34
CA ASP A 980 -46.19 -71.50 9.01
C ASP A 980 -45.99 -70.78 10.36
N LEU A 981 -46.20 -69.46 10.35
CA LEU A 981 -46.23 -68.61 11.53
C LEU A 981 -47.57 -67.86 11.60
N ASN A 982 -48.05 -67.62 12.83
CA ASN A 982 -49.37 -67.01 13.09
C ASN A 982 -49.45 -65.57 12.55
N PRO A 983 -50.62 -65.13 12.03
CA PRO A 983 -50.79 -63.77 11.50
C PRO A 983 -50.61 -62.70 12.59
N ILE A 984 -49.83 -61.65 12.28
CA ILE A 984 -49.69 -60.48 13.15
C ILE A 984 -50.81 -59.49 12.86
N LYS A 985 -51.62 -59.20 13.90
CA LYS A 985 -52.62 -58.14 13.89
C LYS A 985 -52.15 -57.00 14.79
N THR A 986 -51.70 -55.90 14.19
CA THR A 986 -51.20 -54.73 14.93
C THR A 986 -51.77 -53.45 14.32
N THR A 987 -52.14 -52.49 15.16
CA THR A 987 -52.65 -51.17 14.72
C THR A 987 -51.58 -50.12 15.00
N TYR A 988 -51.12 -49.41 13.97
CA TYR A 988 -50.20 -48.28 14.07
C TYR A 988 -50.97 -46.97 13.94
N GLY A 989 -50.52 -45.92 14.64
CA GLY A 989 -51.20 -44.61 14.68
C GLY A 989 -51.95 -44.30 15.99
N SER A 990 -51.57 -44.91 17.11
CA SER A 990 -51.94 -44.43 18.45
C SER A 990 -50.68 -44.20 19.30
N ALA A 991 -50.63 -43.08 20.03
CA ALA A 991 -49.45 -42.59 20.72
C ALA A 991 -48.98 -43.55 21.83
N PHE A 992 -47.70 -43.94 21.80
CA PHE A 992 -46.98 -44.44 22.97
C PHE A 992 -46.01 -43.35 23.49
N PRO A 993 -45.78 -43.28 24.82
CA PRO A 993 -45.19 -42.11 25.49
C PRO A 993 -43.66 -42.10 25.51
N GLU A 994 -43.11 -40.88 25.38
CA GLU A 994 -41.76 -40.36 25.76
C GLU A 994 -40.51 -40.98 25.07
N GLU A 995 -39.51 -40.25 24.56
CA GLU A 995 -39.07 -38.85 24.73
C GLU A 995 -38.54 -38.31 23.38
N ILE A 996 -39.10 -37.23 22.83
CA ILE A 996 -38.36 -36.23 22.04
C ILE A 996 -39.01 -34.86 22.27
N LEU A 997 -38.17 -33.90 22.65
CA LEU A 997 -38.50 -32.53 23.05
C LEU A 997 -39.44 -31.78 22.11
N ASP A 998 -40.42 -31.12 22.74
CA ASP A 998 -41.28 -30.07 22.21
C ASP A 998 -40.48 -28.96 21.52
N LEU A 999 -40.73 -28.75 20.23
CA LEU A 999 -40.50 -27.47 19.55
C LEU A 999 -41.63 -27.21 18.54
N ASN A 1000 -42.85 -27.05 19.07
CA ASN A 1000 -43.89 -26.28 18.39
C ASN A 1000 -43.54 -24.79 18.54
N TYR A 1001 -42.98 -24.17 17.49
CA TYR A 1001 -42.98 -22.71 17.37
C TYR A 1001 -44.04 -22.29 16.36
N ASN A 1002 -45.25 -22.08 16.87
CA ASN A 1002 -46.26 -21.25 16.23
C ASN A 1002 -45.74 -19.80 16.24
N VAL A 1003 -45.44 -19.22 15.08
CA VAL A 1003 -45.41 -17.75 14.98
C VAL A 1003 -46.85 -17.29 14.77
N SER A 1004 -47.50 -17.03 15.90
CA SER A 1004 -48.68 -16.19 16.00
C SER A 1004 -48.41 -14.83 15.36
N MET A 1005 -49.41 -14.29 14.64
CA MET A 1005 -49.54 -12.85 14.46
C MET A 1005 -49.39 -12.16 15.83
N TYR A 1006 -48.50 -11.17 15.92
CA TYR A 1006 -48.52 -10.19 17.00
C TYR A 1006 -48.75 -8.82 16.39
N ASP A 1007 -49.81 -8.20 16.89
CA ASP A 1007 -50.20 -6.82 16.70
C ASP A 1007 -49.30 -5.89 17.53
N ASP A 1008 -49.24 -4.63 17.08
CA ASP A 1008 -48.64 -3.41 17.63
C ASP A 1008 -47.99 -3.43 19.03
N THR A 1009 -46.74 -2.97 19.10
CA THR A 1009 -46.33 -1.71 19.76
C THR A 1009 -44.80 -1.62 19.88
N THR A 1010 -44.17 -0.77 19.07
CA THR A 1010 -42.95 -0.01 19.42
C THR A 1010 -42.68 1.00 18.31
N GLU A 1011 -42.60 2.27 18.68
CA GLU A 1011 -42.52 3.41 17.78
C GLU A 1011 -41.24 3.45 16.93
N SER A 1012 -41.43 3.85 15.66
CA SER A 1012 -40.55 4.73 14.89
C SER A 1012 -39.15 4.24 14.48
N LEU A 1013 -39.10 3.50 13.37
CA LEU A 1013 -38.20 3.73 12.21
C LEU A 1013 -38.73 2.88 11.03
N SER A 1014 -39.12 3.52 9.93
CA SER A 1014 -39.74 2.84 8.78
C SER A 1014 -38.79 1.82 8.15
N LYS A 1015 -38.98 0.52 8.42
CA LYS A 1015 -38.24 -0.55 7.73
C LYS A 1015 -38.62 -0.53 6.23
N LEU A 1016 -37.62 -0.56 5.35
CA LEU A 1016 -37.81 -0.70 3.90
C LEU A 1016 -38.51 -2.04 3.60
N THR A 1017 -39.34 -2.07 2.56
CA THR A 1017 -40.15 -3.25 2.19
C THR A 1017 -39.56 -3.98 0.99
N LEU A 1018 -39.31 -5.29 1.14
CA LEU A 1018 -38.87 -6.19 0.07
C LEU A 1018 -40.02 -7.12 -0.34
N LEU A 1019 -40.22 -7.30 -1.65
CA LEU A 1019 -41.14 -8.31 -2.19
C LEU A 1019 -40.34 -9.46 -2.80
N ILE A 1020 -40.49 -10.68 -2.26
CA ILE A 1020 -39.83 -11.89 -2.76
C ILE A 1020 -40.86 -12.74 -3.49
N ILE A 1021 -40.53 -13.15 -4.72
CA ILE A 1021 -41.42 -13.91 -5.59
C ILE A 1021 -40.68 -15.16 -6.07
N ASP A 1022 -41.14 -16.32 -5.61
CA ASP A 1022 -40.61 -17.61 -6.01
C ASP A 1022 -41.72 -18.66 -5.85
N ASP A 1023 -41.76 -19.65 -6.75
CA ASP A 1023 -42.79 -20.68 -6.76
C ASP A 1023 -42.49 -21.83 -5.79
N THR A 1024 -41.28 -21.87 -5.24
CA THR A 1024 -40.82 -22.87 -4.29
C THR A 1024 -40.94 -22.33 -2.85
N PRO A 1025 -41.83 -22.89 -2.00
CA PRO A 1025 -42.02 -22.44 -0.62
C PRO A 1025 -40.73 -22.49 0.22
N ASP A 1026 -39.89 -23.49 0.01
CA ASP A 1026 -38.61 -23.64 0.71
C ASP A 1026 -37.63 -22.50 0.36
N MET A 1027 -37.63 -22.04 -0.90
CA MET A 1027 -36.79 -20.91 -1.34
C MET A 1027 -37.32 -19.57 -0.85
N LEU A 1028 -38.64 -19.38 -0.86
CA LEU A 1028 -39.26 -18.23 -0.21
C LEU A 1028 -38.86 -18.14 1.25
N ASN A 1029 -39.02 -19.23 2.02
CA ASN A 1029 -38.66 -19.27 3.44
C ASN A 1029 -37.16 -19.02 3.67
N PHE A 1030 -36.29 -19.56 2.81
CA PHE A 1030 -34.86 -19.33 2.90
C PHE A 1030 -34.48 -17.85 2.67
N ILE A 1031 -34.97 -17.22 1.61
CA ILE A 1031 -34.67 -15.80 1.33
C ILE A 1031 -35.31 -14.90 2.40
N VAL A 1032 -36.51 -15.25 2.89
CA VAL A 1032 -37.13 -14.57 4.06
C VAL A 1032 -36.22 -14.66 5.28
N SER A 1033 -35.64 -15.82 5.58
CA SER A 1033 -34.75 -15.99 6.73
C SER A 1033 -33.50 -15.11 6.68
N ILE A 1034 -33.02 -14.76 5.48
CA ILE A 1034 -31.88 -13.86 5.27
C ILE A 1034 -32.26 -12.41 5.61
N PHE A 1035 -33.43 -11.94 5.19
CA PHE A 1035 -33.77 -10.51 5.21
C PHE A 1035 -34.78 -10.08 6.28
N ALA A 1036 -35.51 -11.00 6.91
CA ALA A 1036 -36.62 -10.70 7.84
C ALA A 1036 -36.20 -9.88 9.08
N GLN A 1037 -34.93 -9.94 9.50
CA GLN A 1037 -34.43 -9.13 10.62
C GLN A 1037 -34.29 -7.64 10.23
N GLN A 1038 -33.82 -7.37 9.01
CA GLN A 1038 -33.41 -6.03 8.55
C GLN A 1038 -34.53 -5.31 7.78
N PHE A 1039 -35.43 -6.04 7.12
CA PHE A 1039 -36.43 -5.50 6.20
C PHE A 1039 -37.84 -6.00 6.52
N GLN A 1040 -38.86 -5.27 6.09
CA GLN A 1040 -40.22 -5.80 6.02
C GLN A 1040 -40.32 -6.66 4.77
N VAL A 1041 -40.54 -7.96 4.93
CA VAL A 1041 -40.54 -8.91 3.80
C VAL A 1041 -41.98 -9.34 3.48
N VAL A 1042 -42.39 -9.15 2.23
CA VAL A 1042 -43.64 -9.65 1.66
C VAL A 1042 -43.30 -10.74 0.65
N THR A 1043 -44.08 -11.81 0.62
CA THR A 1043 -43.85 -12.94 -0.28
C THR A 1043 -45.02 -13.12 -1.25
N ALA A 1044 -44.71 -13.58 -2.46
CA ALA A 1044 -45.68 -14.00 -3.46
C ALA A 1044 -45.25 -15.33 -4.07
N LYS A 1045 -46.24 -16.18 -4.38
CA LYS A 1045 -46.01 -17.57 -4.83
C LYS A 1045 -45.88 -17.74 -6.34
N ASP A 1046 -46.21 -16.72 -7.12
CA ASP A 1046 -46.10 -16.71 -8.57
C ASP A 1046 -46.04 -15.27 -9.10
N GLY A 1047 -45.66 -15.09 -10.37
CA GLY A 1047 -45.49 -13.76 -10.95
C GLY A 1047 -46.78 -12.94 -11.02
N TYR A 1048 -47.94 -13.59 -11.13
CA TYR A 1048 -49.23 -12.89 -11.17
C TYR A 1048 -49.59 -12.31 -9.79
N ASP A 1049 -49.45 -13.13 -8.74
CA ASP A 1049 -49.60 -12.71 -7.35
C ASP A 1049 -48.57 -11.61 -7.00
N GLY A 1050 -47.35 -11.74 -7.54
CA GLY A 1050 -46.29 -10.75 -7.42
C GLY A 1050 -46.65 -9.37 -7.99
N VAL A 1051 -47.23 -9.32 -9.20
CA VAL A 1051 -47.67 -8.06 -9.80
C VAL A 1051 -48.83 -7.43 -9.02
N LEU A 1052 -49.76 -8.24 -8.51
CA LEU A 1052 -50.85 -7.74 -7.65
C LEU A 1052 -50.30 -7.15 -6.35
N MET A 1053 -49.42 -7.87 -5.66
CA MET A 1053 -48.77 -7.42 -4.43
C MET A 1053 -47.91 -6.17 -4.66
N ALA A 1054 -47.19 -6.08 -5.78
CA ALA A 1054 -46.40 -4.90 -6.11
C ALA A 1054 -47.26 -3.64 -6.30
N ASN A 1055 -48.44 -3.77 -6.90
CA ASN A 1055 -49.39 -2.67 -7.07
C ASN A 1055 -50.04 -2.22 -5.75
N GLU A 1056 -50.25 -3.15 -4.82
CA GLU A 1056 -50.87 -2.86 -3.53
C GLU A 1056 -49.87 -2.34 -2.51
N VAL A 1057 -48.74 -3.03 -2.35
CA VAL A 1057 -47.73 -2.79 -1.32
C VAL A 1057 -46.75 -1.69 -1.74
N LEU A 1058 -46.43 -1.56 -3.03
CA LEU A 1058 -45.38 -0.69 -3.57
C LEU A 1058 -44.02 -0.88 -2.85
N PRO A 1059 -43.41 -2.07 -2.97
CA PRO A 1059 -42.15 -2.41 -2.30
C PRO A 1059 -40.98 -1.53 -2.79
N ASP A 1060 -39.95 -1.40 -1.97
CA ASP A 1060 -38.71 -0.67 -2.29
C ASP A 1060 -37.79 -1.49 -3.21
N LEU A 1061 -37.94 -2.82 -3.26
CA LEU A 1061 -37.25 -3.74 -4.18
C LEU A 1061 -38.04 -5.04 -4.36
N ILE A 1062 -38.04 -5.57 -5.58
CA ILE A 1062 -38.59 -6.88 -5.93
C ILE A 1062 -37.44 -7.85 -6.23
N ILE A 1063 -37.45 -9.03 -5.59
CA ILE A 1063 -36.58 -10.17 -5.90
C ILE A 1063 -37.47 -11.26 -6.49
N SER A 1064 -37.22 -11.68 -7.72
CA SER A 1064 -38.10 -12.63 -8.42
C SER A 1064 -37.32 -13.72 -9.12
N ASP A 1065 -37.80 -14.96 -9.07
CA ASP A 1065 -37.33 -15.99 -9.98
C ASP A 1065 -37.76 -15.74 -11.42
N VAL A 1066 -36.99 -16.27 -12.38
CA VAL A 1066 -37.28 -16.17 -13.81
C VAL A 1066 -38.28 -17.24 -14.28
N MET A 1067 -38.25 -18.44 -13.71
CA MET A 1067 -38.98 -19.61 -14.22
C MET A 1067 -40.13 -19.97 -13.28
N MET A 1068 -41.17 -19.14 -13.26
CA MET A 1068 -42.35 -19.34 -12.41
C MET A 1068 -43.61 -19.66 -13.24
N PRO A 1069 -44.57 -20.41 -12.68
CA PRO A 1069 -45.84 -20.71 -13.34
C PRO A 1069 -46.74 -19.46 -13.47
N LYS A 1070 -47.68 -19.51 -14.44
CA LYS A 1070 -48.61 -18.45 -14.87
C LYS A 1070 -47.96 -17.24 -15.54
N LEU A 1071 -47.02 -16.59 -14.86
CA LEU A 1071 -46.38 -15.36 -15.31
C LEU A 1071 -44.90 -15.43 -14.99
N ASP A 1072 -44.07 -15.43 -16.03
CA ASP A 1072 -42.62 -15.62 -15.88
C ASP A 1072 -41.92 -14.35 -15.39
N GLY A 1073 -40.68 -14.45 -14.90
CA GLY A 1073 -39.98 -13.29 -14.32
C GLY A 1073 -39.65 -12.18 -15.34
N PHE A 1074 -39.59 -12.48 -16.64
CA PHE A 1074 -39.39 -11.46 -17.68
C PHE A 1074 -40.69 -10.73 -18.01
N GLU A 1075 -41.80 -11.46 -18.06
CA GLU A 1075 -43.14 -10.91 -18.18
C GLU A 1075 -43.48 -10.05 -16.96
N LEU A 1076 -43.05 -10.46 -15.76
CA LEU A 1076 -43.19 -9.68 -14.53
C LEU A 1076 -42.48 -8.33 -14.65
N VAL A 1077 -41.21 -8.33 -15.05
CA VAL A 1077 -40.45 -7.09 -15.26
C VAL A 1077 -41.16 -6.19 -16.28
N THR A 1078 -41.66 -6.78 -17.37
CA THR A 1078 -42.39 -6.03 -18.40
C THR A 1078 -43.64 -5.37 -17.83
N GLN A 1079 -44.44 -6.09 -17.03
CA GLN A 1079 -45.65 -5.53 -16.41
C GLN A 1079 -45.36 -4.50 -15.32
N ILE A 1080 -44.32 -4.72 -14.51
CA ILE A 1080 -43.91 -3.77 -13.46
C ILE A 1080 -43.39 -2.47 -14.08
N LYS A 1081 -42.54 -2.57 -15.11
CA LYS A 1081 -41.92 -1.41 -15.78
C LYS A 1081 -42.88 -0.63 -16.69
N SER A 1082 -43.86 -1.30 -17.30
CA SER A 1082 -44.87 -0.64 -18.14
C SER A 1082 -45.99 0.04 -17.35
N ASN A 1083 -46.16 -0.31 -16.08
CA ASN A 1083 -47.21 0.25 -15.24
C ASN A 1083 -46.77 1.57 -14.60
N GLU A 1084 -47.58 2.63 -14.79
CA GLU A 1084 -47.31 3.96 -14.24
C GLU A 1084 -47.08 3.93 -12.72
N LEU A 1085 -47.75 3.06 -11.97
CA LEU A 1085 -47.65 3.00 -10.50
C LEU A 1085 -46.36 2.36 -10.00
N THR A 1086 -45.85 1.34 -10.69
CA THR A 1086 -44.76 0.47 -10.21
C THR A 1086 -43.47 0.61 -11.01
N GLY A 1087 -43.45 1.38 -12.09
CA GLY A 1087 -42.31 1.43 -13.02
C GLY A 1087 -40.98 1.84 -12.41
N HIS A 1088 -41.02 2.66 -11.36
CA HIS A 1088 -39.83 3.13 -10.62
C HIS A 1088 -39.23 2.09 -9.66
N ILE A 1089 -39.96 1.00 -9.39
CA ILE A 1089 -39.53 -0.05 -8.46
C ILE A 1089 -38.41 -0.88 -9.10
N PRO A 1090 -37.28 -1.10 -8.40
CA PRO A 1090 -36.21 -1.92 -8.93
C PRO A 1090 -36.53 -3.41 -8.84
N VAL A 1091 -36.04 -4.19 -9.81
CA VAL A 1091 -36.24 -5.66 -9.87
C VAL A 1091 -34.90 -6.39 -10.01
N LEU A 1092 -34.64 -7.33 -9.11
CA LEU A 1092 -33.51 -8.27 -9.12
C LEU A 1092 -34.03 -9.67 -9.53
N LEU A 1093 -33.52 -10.21 -10.64
CA LEU A 1093 -33.94 -11.53 -11.15
C LEU A 1093 -33.00 -12.65 -10.70
N LEU A 1094 -33.55 -13.76 -10.21
CA LEU A 1094 -32.83 -15.00 -9.91
C LEU A 1094 -33.02 -15.99 -11.08
N THR A 1095 -31.94 -16.58 -11.61
CA THR A 1095 -32.01 -17.44 -12.81
C THR A 1095 -31.04 -18.62 -12.77
N ALA A 1096 -31.49 -19.80 -13.24
CA ALA A 1096 -30.66 -21.01 -13.34
C ALA A 1096 -29.85 -21.13 -14.66
N ASN A 1097 -30.04 -20.22 -15.62
CA ASN A 1097 -29.36 -20.29 -16.92
C ASN A 1097 -29.15 -18.89 -17.51
N MET A 1098 -27.88 -18.50 -17.65
CA MET A 1098 -27.43 -17.23 -18.23
C MET A 1098 -26.82 -17.45 -19.61
N SER A 1099 -27.64 -17.78 -20.62
CA SER A 1099 -27.21 -17.60 -22.01
C SER A 1099 -27.15 -16.10 -22.35
N ASP A 1100 -26.19 -15.67 -23.16
CA ASP A 1100 -26.02 -14.26 -23.57
C ASP A 1100 -27.30 -13.65 -24.14
N GLU A 1101 -28.12 -14.47 -24.81
CA GLU A 1101 -29.41 -14.11 -25.38
C GLU A 1101 -30.46 -13.74 -24.31
N LYS A 1102 -30.49 -14.44 -23.17
CA LYS A 1102 -31.39 -14.16 -22.04
C LYS A 1102 -30.92 -12.96 -21.23
N LYS A 1103 -29.61 -12.76 -21.12
CA LYS A 1103 -29.01 -11.56 -20.51
C LYS A 1103 -29.31 -10.30 -21.33
N LEU A 1104 -29.20 -10.39 -22.66
CA LEU A 1104 -29.65 -9.36 -23.60
C LEU A 1104 -31.15 -9.09 -23.49
N LYS A 1105 -31.98 -10.13 -23.31
CA LYS A 1105 -33.43 -9.98 -23.11
C LYS A 1105 -33.76 -9.26 -21.80
N GLY A 1106 -33.10 -9.62 -20.69
CA GLY A 1106 -33.27 -8.95 -19.39
C GLY A 1106 -32.84 -7.47 -19.38
N LEU A 1107 -31.71 -7.15 -20.03
CA LEU A 1107 -31.22 -5.78 -20.18
C LEU A 1107 -32.15 -4.93 -21.07
N LYS A 1108 -32.68 -5.49 -22.17
CA LYS A 1108 -33.70 -4.82 -23.01
C LYS A 1108 -34.99 -4.52 -22.24
N LEU A 1109 -35.32 -5.30 -21.23
CA LEU A 1109 -36.52 -5.15 -20.39
C LEU A 1109 -36.31 -4.23 -19.17
N HIS A 1110 -35.15 -3.58 -19.03
CA HIS A 1110 -34.83 -2.64 -17.94
C HIS A 1110 -34.86 -3.27 -16.53
N ALA A 1111 -34.53 -4.57 -16.39
CA ALA A 1111 -34.24 -5.16 -15.08
C ALA A 1111 -32.98 -4.51 -14.47
N ASN A 1112 -32.95 -4.31 -13.15
CA ASN A 1112 -31.86 -3.58 -12.50
C ASN A 1112 -30.61 -4.43 -12.32
N ASP A 1113 -30.76 -5.72 -12.00
CA ASP A 1113 -29.66 -6.67 -11.90
C ASP A 1113 -30.19 -8.13 -11.96
N TYR A 1114 -29.29 -9.10 -12.05
CA TYR A 1114 -29.60 -10.54 -12.02
C TYR A 1114 -28.58 -11.31 -11.17
N LEU A 1115 -28.99 -12.50 -10.72
CA LEU A 1115 -28.18 -13.41 -9.92
C LEU A 1115 -28.39 -14.88 -10.37
N HIS A 1116 -27.30 -15.63 -10.52
CA HIS A 1116 -27.35 -17.02 -11.00
C HIS A 1116 -27.62 -18.00 -9.84
N LYS A 1117 -28.50 -18.99 -10.00
CA LYS A 1117 -28.73 -20.09 -9.04
C LYS A 1117 -27.77 -21.27 -9.36
N PRO A 1118 -26.99 -21.81 -8.39
CA PRO A 1118 -26.92 -21.43 -6.98
C PRO A 1118 -26.13 -20.13 -6.76
N PHE A 1119 -26.56 -19.33 -5.79
CA PHE A 1119 -25.95 -18.05 -5.43
C PHE A 1119 -25.39 -18.04 -4.01
N SER A 1120 -24.38 -17.19 -3.80
CA SER A 1120 -23.81 -16.94 -2.47
C SER A 1120 -24.65 -15.95 -1.68
N VAL A 1121 -24.88 -16.21 -0.38
CA VAL A 1121 -25.65 -15.30 0.50
C VAL A 1121 -25.01 -13.89 0.57
N PRO A 1122 -23.69 -13.75 0.80
CA PRO A 1122 -23.01 -12.44 0.74
C PRO A 1122 -23.22 -11.67 -0.56
N GLU A 1123 -23.26 -12.35 -1.71
CA GLU A 1123 -23.44 -11.71 -3.02
C GLU A 1123 -24.86 -11.15 -3.16
N LEU A 1124 -25.87 -11.91 -2.74
CA LEU A 1124 -27.26 -11.49 -2.72
C LEU A 1124 -27.47 -10.27 -1.79
N GLU A 1125 -26.93 -10.31 -0.57
CA GLU A 1125 -27.02 -9.18 0.38
C GLU A 1125 -26.36 -7.90 -0.17
N LEU A 1126 -25.18 -8.03 -0.79
CA LEU A 1126 -24.45 -6.89 -1.34
C LEU A 1126 -25.23 -6.23 -2.48
N LYS A 1127 -25.77 -7.02 -3.42
CA LYS A 1127 -26.58 -6.51 -4.53
C LYS A 1127 -27.83 -5.79 -4.02
N VAL A 1128 -28.54 -6.38 -3.05
CA VAL A 1128 -29.72 -5.75 -2.43
C VAL A 1128 -29.35 -4.41 -1.77
N ARG A 1129 -28.27 -4.36 -0.99
CA ARG A 1129 -27.81 -3.11 -0.35
C ARG A 1129 -27.45 -2.03 -1.36
N ASN A 1130 -26.71 -2.38 -2.42
CA ASN A 1130 -26.29 -1.43 -3.44
C ASN A 1130 -27.50 -0.81 -4.17
N ILE A 1131 -28.50 -1.62 -4.53
CA ILE A 1131 -29.71 -1.15 -5.20
C ILE A 1131 -30.50 -0.19 -4.29
N LEU A 1132 -30.67 -0.53 -3.02
CA LEU A 1132 -31.41 0.30 -2.06
C LEU A 1132 -30.67 1.60 -1.71
N GLN A 1133 -29.34 1.56 -1.59
CA GLN A 1133 -28.53 2.77 -1.40
C GLN A 1133 -28.68 3.75 -2.56
N LEU A 1134 -28.68 3.23 -3.80
CA LEU A 1134 -28.88 4.04 -5.00
C LEU A 1134 -30.29 4.66 -5.04
N GLN A 1135 -31.32 3.90 -4.64
CA GLN A 1135 -32.69 4.41 -4.49
C GLN A 1135 -32.78 5.54 -3.45
N ASN A 1136 -32.16 5.38 -2.29
CA ASN A 1136 -32.17 6.41 -1.24
C ASN A 1136 -31.43 7.68 -1.67
N ALA A 1137 -30.28 7.54 -2.34
CA ALA A 1137 -29.54 8.67 -2.90
C ALA A 1137 -30.38 9.45 -3.94
N ASN A 1138 -31.11 8.75 -4.80
CA ASN A 1138 -32.04 9.36 -5.76
C ASN A 1138 -33.20 10.09 -5.07
N ARG A 1139 -33.78 9.51 -4.01
CA ARG A 1139 -34.84 10.17 -3.22
C ARG A 1139 -34.34 11.46 -2.55
N GLN A 1140 -33.17 11.42 -1.91
CA GLN A 1140 -32.57 12.61 -1.30
C GLN A 1140 -32.26 13.71 -2.33
N ARG A 1141 -31.84 13.30 -3.53
CA ARG A 1141 -31.62 14.22 -4.64
C ARG A 1141 -32.92 14.88 -5.10
N TRP A 1142 -34.00 14.09 -5.26
CA TRP A 1142 -35.34 14.62 -5.55
C TRP A 1142 -35.82 15.60 -4.49
N GLN A 1143 -35.62 15.31 -3.20
CA GLN A 1143 -35.96 16.24 -2.12
C GLN A 1143 -35.24 17.58 -2.25
N ARG A 1144 -33.93 17.57 -2.59
CA ARG A 1144 -33.16 18.80 -2.80
C ARG A 1144 -33.62 19.58 -4.03
N GLU A 1145 -33.88 18.90 -5.15
CA GLU A 1145 -34.37 19.57 -6.38
C GLU A 1145 -35.76 20.18 -6.18
N ILE A 1146 -36.67 19.47 -5.49
CA ILE A 1146 -38.00 20.00 -5.13
C ILE A 1146 -37.87 21.21 -4.18
N GLN A 1147 -36.92 21.19 -3.24
CA GLN A 1147 -36.65 22.31 -2.33
C GLN A 1147 -35.95 23.51 -2.99
N GLN A 1148 -35.23 23.34 -4.09
CA GLN A 1148 -34.52 24.43 -4.76
C GLN A 1148 -35.24 24.94 -6.02
N ARG A 1149 -36.16 24.14 -6.57
CA ARG A 1149 -36.94 24.39 -7.79
C ARG A 1149 -36.10 25.00 -8.93
N LYS A 1150 -34.90 24.47 -9.15
CA LYS A 1150 -34.00 24.87 -10.24
C LYS A 1150 -34.54 24.34 -11.58
N SER A 1151 -35.23 25.21 -12.31
CA SER A 1151 -35.58 25.09 -13.74
C SER A 1151 -36.53 23.97 -14.17
N LYS A 1152 -37.26 24.22 -15.27
CA LYS A 1152 -38.34 23.40 -15.84
C LYS A 1152 -37.86 22.16 -16.62
N ASP A 1153 -36.56 21.88 -16.64
CA ASP A 1153 -35.97 20.83 -17.48
C ASP A 1153 -35.32 19.74 -16.60
N TYR A 1154 -36.11 18.75 -16.19
CA TYR A 1154 -35.59 17.51 -15.62
C TYR A 1154 -34.92 16.68 -16.72
N SER A 1155 -33.59 16.63 -16.74
CA SER A 1155 -32.84 15.82 -17.72
C SER A 1155 -33.03 14.31 -17.47
N PRO A 1156 -33.42 13.51 -18.48
CA PRO A 1156 -33.59 12.05 -18.36
C PRO A 1156 -32.31 11.28 -17.99
N GLU A 1157 -31.13 11.87 -18.18
CA GLU A 1157 -29.84 11.25 -17.87
C GLU A 1157 -29.56 11.15 -16.36
N LEU A 1158 -30.30 11.91 -15.54
CA LEU A 1158 -30.03 12.09 -14.11
C LEU A 1158 -31.07 11.45 -13.18
N PHE A 1159 -32.22 11.01 -13.71
CA PHE A 1159 -33.33 10.43 -12.96
C PHE A 1159 -34.06 9.36 -13.80
N ASP A 1160 -34.77 8.44 -13.14
CA ASP A 1160 -35.63 7.47 -13.86
C ASP A 1160 -36.72 8.21 -14.65
N SER A 1161 -36.81 7.91 -15.95
CA SER A 1161 -37.81 8.45 -16.88
C SER A 1161 -39.24 8.39 -16.34
N ALA A 1162 -39.63 7.31 -15.65
CA ALA A 1162 -40.96 7.15 -15.08
C ALA A 1162 -41.21 8.09 -13.88
N ALA A 1163 -40.17 8.31 -13.04
CA ALA A 1163 -40.24 9.24 -11.92
C ALA A 1163 -40.33 10.69 -12.40
N VAL A 1164 -39.56 11.07 -13.42
CA VAL A 1164 -39.59 12.41 -14.03
C VAL A 1164 -40.97 12.71 -14.63
N LEU A 1165 -41.52 11.79 -15.41
CA LEU A 1165 -42.86 11.94 -16.01
C LEU A 1165 -43.95 12.08 -14.94
N PHE A 1166 -43.83 11.35 -13.83
CA PHE A 1166 -44.78 11.44 -12.73
C PHE A 1166 -44.75 12.79 -12.01
N ILE A 1167 -43.55 13.30 -11.67
CA ILE A 1167 -43.41 14.61 -11.04
C ILE A 1167 -43.90 15.72 -11.97
N ALA A 1168 -43.57 15.66 -13.26
CA ALA A 1168 -44.08 16.60 -14.27
C ALA A 1168 -45.62 16.58 -14.38
N LYS A 1169 -46.26 15.40 -14.27
CA LYS A 1169 -47.72 15.25 -14.25
C LYS A 1169 -48.35 15.94 -13.03
N ILE A 1170 -47.74 15.80 -11.84
CA ILE A 1170 -48.18 16.49 -10.62
C ILE A 1170 -47.99 18.01 -10.75
N ASP A 1171 -46.82 18.47 -11.20
CA ASP A 1171 -46.53 19.90 -11.37
C ASP A 1171 -47.51 20.57 -12.35
N LYS A 1172 -47.88 19.87 -13.43
CA LYS A 1172 -48.91 20.31 -14.39
C LYS A 1172 -50.29 20.40 -13.74
N ALA A 1173 -50.74 19.36 -13.03
CA ALA A 1173 -52.01 19.39 -12.30
C ALA A 1173 -52.05 20.58 -11.31
N LEU A 1174 -51.00 20.76 -10.52
CA LEU A 1174 -50.90 21.84 -9.55
C LEU A 1174 -50.87 23.22 -10.18
N SER A 1175 -50.24 23.40 -11.35
CA SER A 1175 -50.19 24.69 -12.04
C SER A 1175 -51.57 25.28 -12.35
N SER A 1176 -52.57 24.42 -12.53
CA SER A 1176 -53.96 24.83 -12.78
C SER A 1176 -54.81 24.96 -11.52
N LEU A 1177 -54.38 24.36 -10.39
CA LEU A 1177 -55.22 24.21 -9.19
C LEU A 1177 -54.65 24.88 -7.92
N TYR A 1178 -53.40 25.32 -7.91
CA TYR A 1178 -52.72 25.73 -6.67
C TYR A 1178 -53.37 26.93 -5.96
N SER A 1179 -53.96 27.88 -6.71
CA SER A 1179 -54.64 29.06 -6.17
C SER A 1179 -55.94 28.76 -5.44
N ASP A 1180 -56.55 27.59 -5.65
CA ASP A 1180 -57.79 27.20 -4.97
C ASP A 1180 -57.49 26.76 -3.53
N ALA A 1181 -57.92 27.57 -2.56
CA ALA A 1181 -57.79 27.31 -1.13
C ALA A 1181 -58.40 25.98 -0.66
N SER A 1182 -59.39 25.44 -1.40
CA SER A 1182 -60.08 24.18 -1.11
C SER A 1182 -59.39 22.92 -1.66
N LEU A 1183 -58.26 23.07 -2.37
CA LEU A 1183 -57.53 21.95 -2.97
C LEU A 1183 -57.20 20.88 -1.93
N SER A 1184 -57.77 19.69 -2.12
CA SER A 1184 -57.54 18.50 -1.32
C SER A 1184 -56.66 17.48 -2.04
N VAL A 1185 -56.02 16.59 -1.28
CA VAL A 1185 -55.26 15.46 -1.85
C VAL A 1185 -56.17 14.60 -2.75
N SER A 1186 -57.45 14.46 -2.39
CA SER A 1186 -58.45 13.74 -3.20
C SER A 1186 -58.63 14.35 -4.60
N GLN A 1187 -58.70 15.68 -4.71
CA GLN A 1187 -58.79 16.36 -6.01
C GLN A 1187 -57.49 16.22 -6.81
N LEU A 1188 -56.32 16.38 -6.18
CA LEU A 1188 -55.04 16.18 -6.84
C LEU A 1188 -54.89 14.73 -7.35
N ALA A 1189 -55.30 13.75 -6.54
CA ALA A 1189 -55.29 12.33 -6.89
C ALA A 1189 -56.18 12.03 -8.10
N LYS A 1190 -57.39 12.62 -8.16
CA LYS A 1190 -58.27 12.53 -9.33
C LYS A 1190 -57.62 13.08 -10.60
N GLU A 1191 -56.97 14.24 -10.52
CA GLU A 1191 -56.34 14.89 -11.68
C GLU A 1191 -55.16 14.08 -12.24
N VAL A 1192 -54.41 13.40 -11.38
CA VAL A 1192 -53.31 12.51 -11.81
C VAL A 1192 -53.75 11.07 -12.07
N ALA A 1193 -55.05 10.79 -12.00
CA ALA A 1193 -55.70 9.49 -12.17
C ALA A 1193 -55.23 8.39 -11.20
N LEU A 1194 -54.99 8.75 -9.93
CA LEU A 1194 -54.61 7.83 -8.85
C LEU A 1194 -55.60 7.88 -7.70
N SER A 1195 -55.66 6.83 -6.87
CA SER A 1195 -56.29 6.95 -5.55
C SER A 1195 -55.43 7.79 -4.60
N GLU A 1196 -56.03 8.39 -3.57
CA GLU A 1196 -55.31 9.17 -2.56
C GLU A 1196 -54.18 8.37 -1.90
N ARG A 1197 -54.45 7.10 -1.57
CA ARG A 1197 -53.46 6.18 -0.99
C ARG A 1197 -52.30 5.89 -1.94
N GLN A 1198 -52.59 5.71 -3.24
CA GLN A 1198 -51.56 5.47 -4.25
C GLN A 1198 -50.72 6.71 -4.51
N LEU A 1199 -51.33 7.89 -4.62
CA LEU A 1199 -50.62 9.16 -4.76
C LEU A 1199 -49.67 9.38 -3.58
N HIS A 1200 -50.18 9.17 -2.35
CA HIS A 1200 -49.36 9.30 -1.15
C HIS A 1200 -48.16 8.35 -1.16
N ARG A 1201 -48.38 7.05 -1.38
CA ARG A 1201 -47.30 6.06 -1.38
C ARG A 1201 -46.29 6.31 -2.51
N LYS A 1202 -46.75 6.61 -3.72
CA LYS A 1202 -45.88 6.84 -4.87
C LYS A 1202 -45.05 8.11 -4.71
N LEU A 1203 -45.64 9.21 -4.23
CA LEU A 1203 -44.92 10.46 -4.00
C LEU A 1203 -43.90 10.33 -2.86
N THR A 1204 -44.26 9.63 -1.78
CA THR A 1204 -43.30 9.29 -0.73
C THR A 1204 -42.20 8.37 -1.25
N SER A 1205 -42.53 7.39 -2.10
CA SER A 1205 -41.57 6.44 -2.70
C SER A 1205 -40.51 7.17 -3.53
N VAL A 1206 -40.95 8.00 -4.48
CA VAL A 1206 -40.11 8.71 -5.46
C VAL A 1206 -39.39 9.92 -4.85
N ALA A 1207 -40.11 10.77 -4.13
CA ALA A 1207 -39.65 12.09 -3.72
C ALA A 1207 -39.53 12.26 -2.20
N GLY A 1208 -39.93 11.26 -1.40
CA GLY A 1208 -39.79 11.32 0.05
C GLY A 1208 -40.61 12.41 0.74
N VAL A 1209 -41.70 12.87 0.11
CA VAL A 1209 -42.57 13.93 0.63
C VAL A 1209 -44.04 13.52 0.48
N THR A 1210 -44.89 13.97 1.42
CA THR A 1210 -46.33 13.70 1.37
C THR A 1210 -47.02 14.64 0.37
N PRO A 1211 -48.20 14.26 -0.19
CA PRO A 1211 -48.91 15.12 -1.12
C PRO A 1211 -49.26 16.51 -0.55
N ASN A 1212 -49.68 16.56 0.72
CA ASN A 1212 -49.97 17.83 1.40
C ASN A 1212 -48.72 18.71 1.55
N GLU A 1213 -47.59 18.09 1.88
CA GLU A 1213 -46.31 18.79 1.97
C GLU A 1213 -45.90 19.36 0.60
N TYR A 1214 -46.07 18.56 -0.45
CA TYR A 1214 -45.73 18.94 -1.82
C TYR A 1214 -46.60 20.09 -2.33
N ILE A 1215 -47.93 20.04 -2.12
CA ILE A 1215 -48.86 21.15 -2.44
C ILE A 1215 -48.43 22.43 -1.71
N ARG A 1216 -48.13 22.31 -0.40
CA ARG A 1216 -47.72 23.46 0.41
C ARG A 1216 -46.44 24.09 -0.12
N GLN A 1217 -45.42 23.28 -0.42
CA GLN A 1217 -44.17 23.76 -1.00
C GLN A 1217 -44.41 24.43 -2.35
N TYR A 1218 -45.23 23.84 -3.22
CA TYR A 1218 -45.60 24.42 -4.51
C TYR A 1218 -46.19 25.83 -4.36
N ARG A 1219 -47.17 26.00 -3.46
CA ARG A 1219 -47.81 27.32 -3.21
C ARG A 1219 -46.81 28.34 -2.65
N LEU A 1220 -45.93 27.92 -1.75
CA LEU A 1220 -44.86 28.79 -1.21
C LEU A 1220 -43.90 29.26 -2.31
N PHE A 1221 -43.53 28.40 -3.27
CA PHE A 1221 -42.71 28.83 -4.40
C PHE A 1221 -43.43 29.81 -5.33
N GLN A 1222 -44.71 29.59 -5.64
CA GLN A 1222 -45.48 30.53 -6.46
C GLN A 1222 -45.55 31.92 -5.81
N SER A 1223 -45.67 31.97 -4.47
CA SER A 1223 -45.77 33.21 -3.72
C SER A 1223 -44.55 34.13 -3.90
N GLN A 1224 -43.35 33.58 -4.13
CA GLN A 1224 -42.13 34.39 -4.36
C GLN A 1224 -42.27 35.32 -5.57
N SER A 1225 -42.86 34.83 -6.66
CA SER A 1225 -43.03 35.61 -7.90
C SER A 1225 -44.04 36.75 -7.75
N ILE A 1226 -45.05 36.57 -6.89
CA ILE A 1226 -46.09 37.56 -6.61
C ILE A 1226 -45.58 38.58 -5.59
N LEU A 1227 -44.82 38.15 -4.56
CA LEU A 1227 -44.15 39.04 -3.60
C LEU A 1227 -43.19 40.01 -4.29
N ARG A 1228 -42.46 39.56 -5.33
CA ARG A 1228 -41.59 40.42 -6.15
C ARG A 1228 -42.31 41.56 -6.86
N ARG A 1229 -43.61 41.41 -7.13
CA ARG A 1229 -44.44 42.45 -7.78
C ARG A 1229 -44.97 43.50 -6.79
N GLY A 1230 -44.54 43.46 -5.52
CA GLY A 1230 -44.94 44.43 -4.49
C GLY A 1230 -46.34 44.19 -3.91
N VAL A 1231 -46.94 43.03 -4.14
CA VAL A 1231 -48.27 42.69 -3.62
C VAL A 1231 -48.20 42.43 -2.10
N SER A 1232 -49.21 42.90 -1.36
CA SER A 1232 -49.26 42.76 0.11
C SER A 1232 -49.26 41.28 0.55
N VAL A 1233 -48.62 40.97 1.67
CA VAL A 1233 -48.52 39.59 2.21
C VAL A 1233 -49.90 38.93 2.43
N SER A 1234 -50.93 39.72 2.78
CA SER A 1234 -52.30 39.20 2.93
C SER A 1234 -52.87 38.79 1.58
N GLN A 1235 -52.73 39.65 0.56
CA GLN A 1235 -53.21 39.37 -0.79
C GLN A 1235 -52.45 38.20 -1.44
N VAL A 1236 -51.13 38.09 -1.24
CA VAL A 1236 -50.35 36.95 -1.74
C VAL A 1236 -50.81 35.64 -1.11
N SER A 1237 -51.09 35.63 0.20
CA SER A 1237 -51.63 34.45 0.88
C SER A 1237 -52.91 33.96 0.21
N ASP A 1238 -53.81 34.88 -0.13
CA ASP A 1238 -55.08 34.57 -0.78
C ASP A 1238 -54.85 34.10 -2.24
N ASP A 1239 -54.02 34.79 -3.02
CA ASP A 1239 -53.74 34.49 -4.43
C ASP A 1239 -53.08 33.11 -4.65
N VAL A 1240 -52.28 32.64 -3.66
CA VAL A 1240 -51.64 31.32 -3.70
C VAL A 1240 -52.42 30.24 -2.95
N GLY A 1241 -53.64 30.53 -2.50
CA GLY A 1241 -54.57 29.55 -1.93
C GLY A 1241 -54.28 29.12 -0.49
N PHE A 1242 -53.73 30.00 0.36
CA PHE A 1242 -53.60 29.77 1.80
C PHE A 1242 -54.80 30.34 2.58
N ASN A 1243 -55.38 29.54 3.48
CA ASN A 1243 -56.55 29.94 4.28
C ASN A 1243 -56.28 31.04 5.34
N SER A 1244 -55.01 31.39 5.61
CA SER A 1244 -54.65 32.39 6.61
C SER A 1244 -53.27 33.00 6.32
N PRO A 1245 -53.15 34.35 6.29
CA PRO A 1245 -51.87 35.05 6.14
C PRO A 1245 -50.84 34.74 7.24
N ALA A 1246 -51.30 34.44 8.46
CA ALA A 1246 -50.42 34.07 9.57
C ALA A 1246 -49.81 32.68 9.36
N TYR A 1247 -50.62 31.71 8.90
CA TYR A 1247 -50.16 30.37 8.55
C TYR A 1247 -49.21 30.39 7.34
N PHE A 1248 -49.54 31.16 6.30
CA PHE A 1248 -48.65 31.41 5.17
C PHE A 1248 -47.29 31.94 5.62
N SER A 1249 -47.26 32.98 6.47
CA SER A 1249 -46.01 33.57 6.96
C SER A 1249 -45.16 32.59 7.78
N ALA A 1250 -45.78 31.75 8.60
CA ALA A 1250 -45.09 30.70 9.36
C ALA A 1250 -44.50 29.63 8.43
N CYS A 1251 -45.26 29.16 7.45
CA CYS A 1251 -44.81 28.20 6.45
C CYS A 1251 -43.70 28.77 5.55
N PHE A 1252 -43.81 30.03 5.13
CA PHE A 1252 -42.80 30.73 4.34
C PHE A 1252 -41.49 30.88 5.11
N LYS A 1253 -41.56 31.28 6.39
CA LYS A 1253 -40.38 31.35 7.28
C LYS A 1253 -39.74 29.98 7.49
N LYS A 1254 -40.54 28.92 7.64
CA LYS A 1254 -40.04 27.55 7.79
C LYS A 1254 -39.31 27.07 6.53
N GLN A 1255 -39.80 27.44 5.34
CA GLN A 1255 -39.24 26.99 4.06
C GLN A 1255 -38.02 27.80 3.60
N PHE A 1256 -38.05 29.13 3.77
CA PHE A 1256 -37.04 30.04 3.22
C PHE A 1256 -36.16 30.70 4.30
N SER A 1257 -36.30 30.30 5.56
CA SER A 1257 -35.57 30.83 6.72
C SER A 1257 -35.73 32.34 6.97
N MET A 1258 -36.68 33.00 6.29
CA MET A 1258 -36.97 34.43 6.42
C MET A 1258 -38.47 34.70 6.27
N THR A 1259 -38.97 35.77 6.86
CA THR A 1259 -40.39 36.15 6.73
C THR A 1259 -40.69 36.72 5.33
N PRO A 1260 -41.94 36.66 4.84
CA PRO A 1260 -42.31 37.28 3.56
C PRO A 1260 -41.95 38.77 3.47
N LYS A 1261 -42.05 39.51 4.59
CA LYS A 1261 -41.64 40.93 4.67
C LYS A 1261 -40.13 41.10 4.49
N GLN A 1262 -39.33 40.29 5.19
CA GLN A 1262 -37.87 40.29 5.05
C GLN A 1262 -37.43 39.90 3.63
N TYR A 1263 -38.14 38.97 2.99
CA TYR A 1263 -37.88 38.58 1.61
C TYR A 1263 -38.10 39.74 0.63
N VAL A 1264 -39.20 40.50 0.76
CA VAL A 1264 -39.44 41.69 -0.07
C VAL A 1264 -38.41 42.78 0.21
N GLN A 1265 -38.07 43.00 1.48
CA GLN A 1265 -37.09 44.02 1.88
C GLN A 1265 -35.68 43.70 1.37
N GLY A 1266 -35.24 42.43 1.47
CA GLY A 1266 -33.96 41.99 0.93
C GLY A 1266 -33.87 42.02 -0.61
N ILE A 1267 -35.00 42.07 -1.32
CA ILE A 1267 -35.01 42.32 -2.78
C ILE A 1267 -34.92 43.83 -3.06
N HIS A 1268 -35.61 44.65 -2.27
CA HIS A 1268 -35.54 46.11 -2.40
C HIS A 1268 -34.12 46.64 -2.10
N ASP A 1269 -33.45 46.08 -1.10
CA ASP A 1269 -32.05 46.39 -0.74
C ASP A 1269 -31.02 45.85 -1.75
N ALA A 1270 -31.42 44.94 -2.67
CA ALA A 1270 -30.56 44.38 -3.71
C ALA A 1270 -30.76 45.03 -5.09
N GLU A 1271 -31.88 45.74 -5.29
CA GLU A 1271 -32.20 46.52 -6.51
C GLU A 1271 -31.87 48.03 -6.35
N CYS A 1272 -31.66 48.51 -5.12
CA CYS A 1272 -31.06 49.81 -4.78
C CYS A 1272 -29.54 49.67 -4.56
#